data_AF-A0A8D5U0L1-F1
#
_entry.id   AF-A0A8D5U0L1-F1
#
_cell.length_a   1.000
_cell.length_b   1.000
_cell.length_c   1.000
_cell.angle_alpha   90.00
_cell.angle_beta   90.00
_cell.angle_gamma   90.00
#
_symmetry.space_group_name_H-M   'P 1'
#
loop_
_entity.id
_entity.type
_entity.pdbx_description
1 polymer ?
#
loop_
_entity_poly.entity_id
_entity_poly.type
_entity_poly.pdbx_seq_one_letter_code
_entity_poly.pdbx_strand_id
1 'polypeptide(L)'
;MKSKLVILTLLALLIFGNPLLFLISNSQATSYLGPNLTGIQIRPLQDNATICFSVYFTPSQTLMFGKVLSFLESRGLKPVYLSKDNLSIMVEGTASQINSLFRTKLYLYETPEEIYYKPYTYPEIPSQLRGFLIGGLTNYTTIRPQYIVLGQLKGNQLVQSPVPNSINLNEIRALGIQFSYTYYTPKEIQGAYNVTPLLTDGGKGVTVAVIDAYGDPTIYQDLKKFDSLYGLPPVNLTVIPVGPYHPTQGILTGWSVETALDVEAIHSMAPYAHIDLIAASSPANPLYEAIDLVVSEHLADVVSMSWGAPENVFGESGFYIFFDGQEFLNYPYVNYYFALGSSEGITFFAASGDEGAYEGTTTSYGGVVFPASSPFVTGVGGTTLMANVTSGYVSIGNAITTYGYETAWSISPQYSGETVSSGGGMSTLSPSPWYQYPVTHSSQREVPDVAADANPYTGFVIVADGQKEIIGGTSVATPLWAGITTDIISYIGKPIGMLNPYLYKIYQNPSLYNETFHRIYLGSNGVYQANGKYNMVTGLGSPNAGMLAQVLKSMVLSSIQVQVTTYSPFNSFPQYLYNNTFEIIANAYYPNGSNVVSGTVDASISTMNGIIATVPLTFNGTEWIGTYTIPQNAPLNSWIIGVNVSSGGFTGTGATYVDVGLSGAILLPVPYPNAAPIPPNTQFGVAVTASYPNGTPVLQGNFTAYFVKNGKTVFTVPLIPIKIDNTIVYEGEYGILPGVPQGNYIMIINGSGLSVYEYVYVGMEVYSSSIFTQVNGALPSAYPGSNVTFVSFTTDASGEGYQTSNMTVYLYKGSNLVATIPMSQANNLPDYGIFFGYIANYTIPQNFTPGFYTVVFHSFYNSSIGTQYGNYTTQLYISPAPPKVDVLVKAKAYEGQWVYVYAKVNGLQNQTGVLTATIIPESYSFDSEFFGAELGVPLQYNSSLGEWIGVYRLPSIYNESIYEGLPPSYLSGPWEVIVAGSGSNGANIVGNTSFYVEPYTDVGKVTITPTNESMPFVAGNMISGIYSPEMIIQDMNSTTLTGDTVTQLVIENSNVTISTSSIVQIYAVNSNITITSSSLGGSKVALTLVNSDAYLSQDVISSSEYAFNQSSSMVYMKAVSVDTKTLSLIPAPTFTVLTPNITTQNEVNISVSGQQLKVINVTIDDVPVTYKLTPTSSGYVITIPFNSSSTPDGAYVIHVDVSDGLSYIGNLTFYNSYHDFVISNAVHSLTTSLSSLSGKVNVSEYLSIVALVIAIIAVILIFVRGGKK
;
A
#
# COMPACT_ATOMS: atom_id res chain seq x y z
N MET A 1 -1.25 24.64 -56.98
CA MET A 1 -1.51 23.20 -56.78
C MET A 1 -2.52 23.11 -55.65
N LYS A 2 -3.80 22.84 -55.95
CA LYS A 2 -4.46 21.51 -55.77
C LYS A 2 -4.25 20.97 -54.35
N SER A 3 -5.25 20.64 -53.52
CA SER A 3 -6.72 20.74 -53.59
C SER A 3 -7.29 20.10 -52.32
N LYS A 4 -8.20 20.83 -51.64
CA LYS A 4 -9.51 20.46 -51.03
C LYS A 4 -9.63 19.25 -50.06
N LEU A 5 -10.15 19.43 -48.83
CA LEU A 5 -11.57 19.63 -48.36
C LEU A 5 -12.32 18.26 -48.28
N VAL A 6 -12.79 17.75 -47.12
CA VAL A 6 -13.96 18.11 -46.25
C VAL A 6 -15.07 17.04 -46.34
N ILE A 7 -15.42 16.35 -45.24
CA ILE A 7 -16.55 16.54 -44.27
C ILE A 7 -17.80 15.67 -44.55
N LEU A 8 -18.21 15.02 -43.46
CA LEU A 8 -19.51 14.57 -42.92
C LEU A 8 -20.74 14.27 -43.83
N THR A 9 -21.49 13.27 -43.31
CA THR A 9 -22.94 13.23 -42.93
C THR A 9 -23.98 12.45 -43.75
N LEU A 10 -24.91 11.86 -42.97
CA LEU A 10 -26.37 11.57 -43.13
C LEU A 10 -26.74 10.08 -43.33
N LEU A 11 -27.41 9.42 -42.38
CA LEU A 11 -28.84 9.47 -41.95
C LEU A 11 -29.85 9.01 -43.03
N ALA A 12 -30.62 7.95 -42.75
CA ALA A 12 -32.09 7.97 -42.56
C ALA A 12 -32.93 6.77 -43.09
N LEU A 13 -34.03 6.51 -42.34
CA LEU A 13 -35.33 5.87 -42.63
C LEU A 13 -35.46 4.33 -42.69
N LEU A 14 -36.19 3.66 -41.77
CA LEU A 14 -37.66 3.51 -41.57
C LEU A 14 -38.33 2.51 -42.54
N ILE A 15 -39.13 1.55 -42.03
CA ILE A 15 -40.54 1.25 -42.44
C ILE A 15 -41.09 -0.18 -42.04
N PHE A 16 -42.30 -0.18 -41.42
CA PHE A 16 -43.41 -1.18 -41.23
C PHE A 16 -43.17 -2.56 -40.55
N GLY A 17 -44.04 -3.10 -39.68
CA GLY A 17 -45.45 -2.80 -39.38
C GLY A 17 -46.03 -3.51 -38.12
N ASN A 18 -47.27 -3.13 -37.79
CA ASN A 18 -48.09 -3.42 -36.60
C ASN A 18 -49.30 -4.34 -37.04
N PRO A 19 -50.34 -4.62 -36.22
CA PRO A 19 -50.54 -5.51 -35.06
C PRO A 19 -51.63 -6.61 -35.33
N LEU A 20 -51.93 -7.51 -34.37
CA LEU A 20 -53.29 -8.12 -34.29
C LEU A 20 -53.63 -8.72 -32.90
N LEU A 21 -54.76 -8.23 -32.37
CA LEU A 21 -55.54 -8.64 -31.20
C LEU A 21 -56.04 -10.09 -31.25
N PHE A 22 -56.26 -10.74 -30.09
CA PHE A 22 -57.58 -11.25 -29.68
C PHE A 22 -57.64 -11.57 -28.16
N LEU A 23 -58.65 -11.03 -27.49
CA LEU A 23 -59.16 -11.41 -26.16
C LEU A 23 -59.82 -12.80 -26.21
N ILE A 24 -59.80 -13.56 -25.11
CA ILE A 24 -60.95 -14.29 -24.53
C ILE A 24 -60.70 -14.55 -23.03
N SER A 25 -61.77 -14.32 -22.28
CA SER A 25 -62.01 -14.41 -20.83
C SER A 25 -62.32 -15.82 -20.32
N ASN A 26 -62.46 -15.92 -18.98
CA ASN A 26 -63.09 -16.95 -18.14
C ASN A 26 -62.14 -18.04 -17.60
N SER A 27 -61.82 -18.06 -16.31
CA SER A 27 -62.63 -18.28 -15.08
C SER A 27 -62.62 -19.75 -14.65
N GLN A 28 -62.42 -19.94 -13.35
CA GLN A 28 -62.44 -21.18 -12.55
C GLN A 28 -61.14 -21.99 -12.47
N ALA A 29 -60.46 -21.86 -11.33
CA ALA A 29 -59.64 -22.92 -10.74
C ALA A 29 -59.57 -22.77 -9.21
N THR A 30 -60.73 -22.81 -8.54
CA THR A 30 -60.80 -23.22 -7.13
C THR A 30 -60.94 -24.73 -7.11
N SER A 31 -59.85 -25.48 -6.85
CA SER A 31 -59.86 -26.86 -6.27
C SER A 31 -58.59 -27.68 -6.53
N TYR A 32 -57.38 -27.21 -6.20
CA TYR A 32 -56.23 -28.14 -6.07
C TYR A 32 -55.21 -27.63 -5.05
N LEU A 33 -55.51 -27.78 -3.77
CA LEU A 33 -54.50 -27.76 -2.70
C LEU A 33 -54.84 -28.90 -1.73
N GLY A 34 -54.13 -30.02 -1.88
CA GLY A 34 -54.14 -31.12 -0.91
C GLY A 34 -53.14 -30.84 0.23
N PRO A 35 -53.28 -31.47 1.41
CA PRO A 35 -52.61 -31.05 2.65
C PRO A 35 -51.11 -31.40 2.78
N ASN A 36 -50.44 -31.83 1.71
CA ASN A 36 -49.16 -32.55 1.82
C ASN A 36 -47.90 -31.74 1.38
N LEU A 37 -47.91 -30.40 1.42
CA LEU A 37 -46.83 -29.60 0.82
C LEU A 37 -46.16 -28.56 1.73
N THR A 38 -46.21 -28.69 3.06
CA THR A 38 -45.53 -27.73 3.96
C THR A 38 -44.81 -28.43 5.11
N GLY A 39 -43.51 -28.19 5.24
CA GLY A 39 -42.68 -28.63 6.36
C GLY A 39 -41.40 -29.33 5.91
N ILE A 40 -40.32 -28.58 5.68
CA ILE A 40 -39.00 -29.14 5.38
C ILE A 40 -37.96 -28.34 6.16
N GLN A 41 -37.46 -28.90 7.25
CA GLN A 41 -36.33 -28.39 8.01
C GLN A 41 -35.30 -29.52 8.12
N ILE A 42 -34.02 -29.23 7.85
CA ILE A 42 -32.98 -30.25 7.72
C ILE A 42 -32.47 -30.71 9.10
N ARG A 43 -32.35 -32.04 9.28
CA ARG A 43 -31.74 -32.71 10.45
C ARG A 43 -30.20 -32.71 10.35
N PRO A 44 -29.44 -32.74 11.47
CA PRO A 44 -27.98 -32.72 11.43
C PRO A 44 -27.41 -34.08 10.97
N LEU A 45 -26.26 -34.05 10.30
CA LEU A 45 -25.63 -35.19 9.61
C LEU A 45 -25.09 -36.28 10.56
N GLN A 46 -25.00 -37.53 10.08
CA GLN A 46 -24.29 -38.65 10.73
C GLN A 46 -22.99 -39.02 9.98
N ASP A 47 -22.03 -39.53 10.73
CA ASP A 47 -20.58 -39.30 10.61
C ASP A 47 -19.77 -40.23 9.68
N ASN A 48 -20.37 -40.89 8.68
CA ASN A 48 -19.63 -41.97 7.99
C ASN A 48 -19.50 -41.91 6.47
N ALA A 49 -19.68 -40.74 5.88
CA ALA A 49 -18.92 -40.38 4.70
C ALA A 49 -18.97 -38.86 4.52
N THR A 50 -17.92 -38.31 3.93
CA THR A 50 -17.92 -37.01 3.26
C THR A 50 -19.08 -37.02 2.27
N ILE A 51 -20.26 -36.62 2.71
CA ILE A 51 -21.50 -36.73 1.97
C ILE A 51 -22.14 -35.36 1.99
N CYS A 52 -22.07 -34.71 0.83
CA CYS A 52 -22.87 -33.54 0.50
C CYS A 52 -24.32 -33.75 0.93
N PHE A 53 -24.94 -32.66 1.39
CA PHE A 53 -26.35 -32.48 1.70
C PHE A 53 -27.33 -33.30 0.83
N SER A 54 -26.99 -33.50 -0.45
CA SER A 54 -27.70 -34.31 -1.47
C SER A 54 -28.27 -35.68 -1.03
N VAL A 55 -27.76 -36.34 0.02
CA VAL A 55 -28.15 -37.71 0.39
C VAL A 55 -29.27 -37.79 1.45
N TYR A 56 -29.58 -36.70 2.17
CA TYR A 56 -30.52 -36.73 3.30
C TYR A 56 -31.90 -36.11 3.04
N PHE A 57 -32.21 -35.75 1.79
CA PHE A 57 -33.48 -35.14 1.43
C PHE A 57 -34.61 -36.14 1.18
N THR A 58 -35.82 -35.71 1.51
CA THR A 58 -37.03 -36.49 1.27
C THR A 58 -37.27 -36.69 -0.24
N PRO A 59 -37.77 -37.85 -0.71
CA PRO A 59 -38.12 -38.06 -2.12
C PRO A 59 -39.09 -37.00 -2.69
N SER A 60 -39.88 -36.33 -1.84
CA SER A 60 -40.75 -35.21 -2.20
C SER A 60 -40.00 -33.98 -2.69
N GLN A 61 -38.80 -33.71 -2.18
CA GLN A 61 -38.04 -32.49 -2.44
C GLN A 61 -37.35 -32.53 -3.79
N THR A 62 -36.68 -33.65 -4.12
CA THR A 62 -36.15 -33.91 -5.47
C THR A 62 -37.27 -33.86 -6.53
N LEU A 63 -38.46 -34.38 -6.20
CA LEU A 63 -39.62 -34.30 -7.09
C LEU A 63 -40.13 -32.85 -7.28
N MET A 64 -40.11 -32.02 -6.23
CA MET A 64 -40.49 -30.61 -6.32
C MET A 64 -39.49 -29.82 -7.16
N PHE A 65 -38.19 -29.97 -6.90
CA PHE A 65 -37.10 -29.35 -7.65
C PHE A 65 -37.24 -29.64 -9.15
N GLY A 66 -37.37 -30.91 -9.52
CA GLY A 66 -37.55 -31.31 -10.92
C GLY A 66 -38.81 -30.75 -11.58
N LYS A 67 -39.91 -30.60 -10.82
CA LYS A 67 -41.15 -29.97 -11.31
C LYS A 67 -40.98 -28.47 -11.56
N VAL A 68 -40.32 -27.76 -10.65
CA VAL A 68 -40.05 -26.33 -10.79
C VAL A 68 -39.11 -26.09 -11.96
N LEU A 69 -38.02 -26.85 -12.07
CA LEU A 69 -37.08 -26.77 -13.17
C LEU A 69 -37.80 -26.99 -14.52
N SER A 70 -38.56 -28.08 -14.66
CA SER A 70 -39.33 -28.37 -15.88
C SER A 70 -40.32 -27.25 -16.21
N PHE A 71 -40.94 -26.64 -15.20
CA PHE A 71 -41.84 -25.50 -15.38
C PHE A 71 -41.09 -24.28 -15.91
N LEU A 72 -39.96 -23.90 -15.32
CA LEU A 72 -39.16 -22.75 -15.76
C LEU A 72 -38.65 -22.95 -17.20
N GLU A 73 -38.15 -24.13 -17.53
CA GLU A 73 -37.73 -24.49 -18.89
C GLU A 73 -38.89 -24.41 -19.88
N SER A 74 -40.11 -24.84 -19.49
CA SER A 74 -41.30 -24.73 -20.33
C SER A 74 -41.71 -23.27 -20.62
N ARG A 75 -41.20 -22.31 -19.84
CA ARG A 75 -41.36 -20.86 -20.07
C ARG A 75 -40.22 -20.25 -20.89
N GLY A 76 -39.29 -21.09 -21.36
CA GLY A 76 -38.14 -20.69 -22.16
C GLY A 76 -37.03 -20.04 -21.35
N LEU A 77 -37.06 -20.17 -20.02
CA LEU A 77 -35.95 -19.78 -19.15
C LEU A 77 -34.90 -20.89 -19.17
N LYS A 78 -33.62 -20.51 -19.14
CA LYS A 78 -32.51 -21.46 -19.17
C LYS A 78 -31.89 -21.60 -17.80
N PRO A 79 -31.66 -22.82 -17.28
CA PRO A 79 -30.90 -23.00 -16.06
C PRO A 79 -29.44 -22.57 -16.26
N VAL A 80 -28.95 -21.73 -15.35
CA VAL A 80 -27.55 -21.26 -15.30
C VAL A 80 -26.82 -21.77 -14.08
N TYR A 81 -27.55 -22.14 -13.03
CA TYR A 81 -27.02 -22.85 -11.86
C TYR A 81 -28.12 -23.72 -11.25
N LEU A 82 -27.75 -24.92 -10.80
CA LEU A 82 -28.60 -25.89 -10.14
C LEU A 82 -27.83 -26.40 -8.91
N SER A 83 -28.33 -26.14 -7.72
CA SER A 83 -27.65 -26.58 -6.50
C SER A 83 -27.73 -28.10 -6.36
N LYS A 84 -26.64 -28.74 -5.91
CA LYS A 84 -26.58 -30.21 -5.75
C LYS A 84 -27.48 -30.75 -4.66
N ASP A 85 -27.82 -29.91 -3.69
CA ASP A 85 -28.76 -30.20 -2.62
C ASP A 85 -30.24 -30.10 -3.07
N ASN A 86 -30.48 -29.66 -4.31
CA ASN A 86 -31.81 -29.42 -4.87
C ASN A 86 -32.64 -28.37 -4.09
N LEU A 87 -31.99 -27.38 -3.47
CA LEU A 87 -32.65 -26.26 -2.76
C LEU A 87 -32.75 -24.97 -3.58
N SER A 88 -31.84 -24.74 -4.52
CA SER A 88 -31.77 -23.50 -5.32
C SER A 88 -31.68 -23.77 -6.82
N ILE A 89 -32.41 -22.97 -7.59
CA ILE A 89 -32.41 -22.99 -9.05
C ILE A 89 -32.19 -21.55 -9.52
N MET A 90 -31.13 -21.33 -10.27
CA MET A 90 -30.90 -20.07 -10.97
C MET A 90 -31.19 -20.24 -12.46
N VAL A 91 -32.02 -19.35 -12.99
CA VAL A 91 -32.37 -19.33 -14.42
C VAL A 91 -32.14 -17.94 -15.03
N GLU A 92 -31.79 -17.92 -16.31
CA GLU A 92 -31.72 -16.71 -17.12
C GLU A 92 -32.87 -16.64 -18.15
N GLY A 93 -33.27 -15.43 -18.49
CA GLY A 93 -34.26 -15.15 -19.53
C GLY A 93 -34.31 -13.68 -19.92
N THR A 94 -34.94 -13.37 -21.04
CA THR A 94 -35.16 -11.98 -21.47
C THR A 94 -36.13 -11.26 -20.53
N ALA A 95 -36.01 -9.94 -20.40
CA ALA A 95 -36.96 -9.13 -19.61
C ALA A 95 -38.43 -9.37 -20.01
N SER A 96 -38.71 -9.62 -21.29
CA SER A 96 -40.06 -9.98 -21.74
C SER A 96 -40.57 -11.31 -21.18
N GLN A 97 -39.70 -12.31 -21.03
CA GLN A 97 -40.05 -13.60 -20.42
C GLN A 97 -40.31 -13.44 -18.93
N ILE A 98 -39.45 -12.69 -18.22
CA ILE A 98 -39.61 -12.40 -16.79
C ILE A 98 -40.89 -11.60 -16.53
N ASN A 99 -41.13 -10.53 -17.29
CA ASN A 99 -42.36 -9.74 -17.23
C ASN A 99 -43.62 -10.59 -17.46
N SER A 100 -43.57 -11.51 -18.43
CA SER A 100 -44.69 -12.41 -18.72
C SER A 100 -44.89 -13.46 -17.63
N LEU A 101 -43.81 -13.97 -17.01
CA LEU A 101 -43.89 -15.00 -15.98
C LEU A 101 -44.49 -14.45 -14.69
N PHE A 102 -44.01 -13.28 -14.27
CA PHE A 102 -44.38 -12.64 -13.01
C PHE A 102 -45.44 -11.55 -13.14
N ARG A 103 -46.01 -11.37 -14.35
CA ARG A 103 -47.01 -10.34 -14.66
C ARG A 103 -46.63 -8.95 -14.13
N THR A 104 -45.35 -8.62 -14.23
CA THR A 104 -44.80 -7.33 -13.84
C THR A 104 -44.17 -6.63 -15.04
N LYS A 105 -43.67 -5.42 -14.82
CA LYS A 105 -42.83 -4.70 -15.77
C LYS A 105 -41.56 -4.26 -15.06
N LEU A 106 -40.43 -4.83 -15.47
CA LEU A 106 -39.11 -4.33 -15.11
C LEU A 106 -38.87 -2.99 -15.82
N TYR A 107 -38.46 -1.97 -15.07
CA TYR A 107 -37.96 -0.69 -15.58
C TYR A 107 -36.52 -0.52 -15.16
N LEU A 108 -35.80 0.34 -15.89
CA LEU A 108 -34.51 0.86 -15.46
C LEU A 108 -34.72 2.09 -14.59
N TYR A 109 -33.95 2.13 -13.51
CA TYR A 109 -33.85 3.21 -12.54
C TYR A 109 -32.39 3.68 -12.53
N GLU A 110 -32.17 4.92 -12.14
CA GLU A 110 -30.85 5.55 -12.10
C GLU A 110 -30.69 6.22 -10.72
N THR A 111 -29.61 5.88 -10.03
CA THR A 111 -29.07 6.66 -8.91
C THR A 111 -27.80 7.37 -9.39
N PRO A 112 -27.19 8.27 -8.58
CA PRO A 112 -25.88 8.82 -8.91
C PRO A 112 -24.78 7.75 -9.09
N GLU A 113 -24.95 6.58 -8.46
CA GLU A 113 -23.96 5.50 -8.39
C GLU A 113 -24.19 4.39 -9.43
N GLU A 114 -25.44 4.04 -9.75
CA GLU A 114 -25.73 2.94 -10.67
C GLU A 114 -27.04 3.06 -11.48
N ILE A 115 -27.08 2.32 -12.58
CA ILE A 115 -28.32 2.03 -13.32
C ILE A 115 -28.72 0.59 -13.02
N TYR A 116 -29.92 0.40 -12.49
CA TYR A 116 -30.43 -0.91 -12.09
C TYR A 116 -31.83 -1.17 -12.64
N TYR A 117 -32.28 -2.42 -12.63
CA TYR A 117 -33.65 -2.81 -12.93
C TYR A 117 -34.39 -3.22 -11.66
N LYS A 118 -35.68 -2.89 -11.58
CA LYS A 118 -36.61 -3.33 -10.52
C LYS A 118 -38.03 -3.50 -11.08
N PRO A 119 -38.89 -4.35 -10.51
CA PRO A 119 -40.30 -4.40 -10.87
C PRO A 119 -41.03 -3.11 -10.49
N TYR A 120 -41.79 -2.51 -11.40
CA TYR A 120 -42.61 -1.32 -11.12
C TYR A 120 -43.78 -1.61 -10.17
N THR A 121 -44.28 -2.83 -10.19
CA THR A 121 -45.30 -3.35 -9.27
C THR A 121 -44.85 -4.68 -8.70
N TYR A 122 -45.37 -5.04 -7.52
CA TYR A 122 -45.16 -6.36 -6.94
C TYR A 122 -45.46 -7.48 -7.95
N PRO A 123 -44.57 -8.47 -8.09
CA PRO A 123 -44.74 -9.57 -9.04
C PRO A 123 -45.85 -10.54 -8.61
N GLU A 124 -46.67 -10.99 -9.55
CA GLU A 124 -47.60 -12.11 -9.32
C GLU A 124 -46.85 -13.44 -9.44
N ILE A 125 -46.88 -14.26 -8.39
CA ILE A 125 -46.20 -15.56 -8.40
C ILE A 125 -47.10 -16.64 -9.01
N PRO A 126 -46.66 -17.33 -10.09
CA PRO A 126 -47.38 -18.45 -10.68
C PRO A 126 -47.68 -19.53 -9.66
N SER A 127 -48.80 -20.24 -9.80
CA SER A 127 -49.19 -21.29 -8.83
C SER A 127 -48.15 -22.42 -8.69
N GLN A 128 -47.31 -22.64 -9.71
CA GLN A 128 -46.20 -23.60 -9.70
C GLN A 128 -45.01 -23.15 -8.86
N LEU A 129 -44.86 -21.83 -8.61
CA LEU A 129 -43.77 -21.22 -7.85
C LEU A 129 -44.23 -20.70 -6.49
N ARG A 130 -45.50 -20.95 -6.11
CA ARG A 130 -45.99 -20.55 -4.78
C ARG A 130 -45.27 -21.31 -3.68
N GLY A 131 -44.90 -20.59 -2.62
CA GLY A 131 -44.11 -21.13 -1.51
C GLY A 131 -42.59 -21.23 -1.78
N PHE A 132 -42.10 -20.68 -2.90
CA PHE A 132 -40.66 -20.55 -3.18
C PHE A 132 -40.19 -19.11 -2.97
N LEU A 133 -38.91 -18.97 -2.61
CA LEU A 133 -38.21 -17.70 -2.55
C LEU A 133 -37.69 -17.34 -3.95
N ILE A 134 -37.89 -16.09 -4.37
CA ILE A 134 -37.60 -15.65 -5.75
C ILE A 134 -36.72 -14.42 -5.71
N GLY A 135 -35.42 -14.61 -5.93
CA GLY A 135 -34.44 -13.54 -6.12
C GLY A 135 -34.31 -13.10 -7.59
N GLY A 136 -33.48 -12.07 -7.82
CA GLY A 136 -33.05 -11.66 -9.16
C GLY A 136 -34.04 -10.83 -9.99
N LEU A 137 -35.21 -10.49 -9.44
CA LEU A 137 -36.16 -9.55 -10.08
C LEU A 137 -35.71 -8.08 -9.99
N THR A 138 -34.72 -7.81 -9.16
CA THR A 138 -33.96 -6.56 -9.09
C THR A 138 -32.47 -6.90 -9.06
N ASN A 139 -31.63 -6.02 -9.59
CA ASN A 139 -30.18 -6.04 -9.37
C ASN A 139 -29.67 -4.87 -8.52
N TYR A 140 -30.58 -4.00 -8.05
CA TYR A 140 -30.23 -2.93 -7.11
C TYR A 140 -29.61 -3.50 -5.85
N THR A 141 -28.52 -2.89 -5.38
CA THR A 141 -27.92 -3.25 -4.10
C THR A 141 -27.00 -2.17 -3.57
N THR A 142 -26.93 -2.08 -2.25
CA THR A 142 -25.93 -1.26 -1.55
C THR A 142 -24.80 -2.10 -0.97
N ILE A 143 -24.74 -3.41 -1.31
CA ILE A 143 -23.62 -4.27 -0.92
C ILE A 143 -22.41 -3.83 -1.73
N ARG A 144 -21.34 -3.51 -1.03
CA ARG A 144 -20.08 -3.05 -1.61
C ARG A 144 -18.90 -3.75 -0.95
N PRO A 145 -17.78 -3.89 -1.67
CA PRO A 145 -16.52 -4.30 -1.07
C PRO A 145 -16.01 -3.20 -0.10
N GLN A 146 -15.25 -3.58 0.93
CA GLN A 146 -14.84 -2.71 2.04
C GLN A 146 -13.34 -2.36 1.96
N TYR A 147 -12.95 -1.72 0.85
CA TYR A 147 -11.57 -1.32 0.58
C TYR A 147 -11.42 0.14 0.17
N ILE A 148 -10.21 0.67 0.40
CA ILE A 148 -9.82 2.01 -0.04
C ILE A 148 -8.41 1.94 -0.64
N VAL A 149 -8.25 2.44 -1.87
CA VAL A 149 -6.93 2.50 -2.53
C VAL A 149 -6.28 3.85 -2.22
N LEU A 150 -5.13 3.82 -1.54
CA LEU A 150 -4.34 5.02 -1.30
C LEU A 150 -3.77 5.57 -2.61
N GLY A 151 -3.33 4.68 -3.50
CA GLY A 151 -2.82 5.00 -4.81
C GLY A 151 -1.87 3.93 -5.35
N GLN A 152 -1.34 4.21 -6.54
CA GLN A 152 -0.51 3.28 -7.28
C GLN A 152 0.98 3.47 -6.93
N LEU A 153 1.72 2.38 -6.75
CA LEU A 153 3.18 2.39 -6.59
C LEU A 153 3.91 2.31 -7.95
N LYS A 154 4.53 3.42 -8.36
CA LYS A 154 5.49 3.46 -9.47
C LYS A 154 6.91 3.64 -8.92
N GLY A 155 7.71 2.59 -9.00
CA GLY A 155 8.96 2.52 -8.23
C GLY A 155 8.65 2.59 -6.74
N ASN A 156 9.13 3.66 -6.09
CA ASN A 156 8.90 3.98 -4.67
C ASN A 156 7.99 5.20 -4.47
N GLN A 157 7.38 5.72 -5.54
CA GLN A 157 6.51 6.90 -5.52
C GLN A 157 5.05 6.46 -5.56
N LEU A 158 4.22 7.13 -4.75
CA LEU A 158 2.78 7.00 -4.78
C LEU A 158 2.22 7.96 -5.84
N VAL A 159 1.44 7.45 -6.77
CA VAL A 159 0.79 8.25 -7.81
C VAL A 159 -0.71 7.98 -7.84
N GLN A 160 -1.46 8.85 -8.53
CA GLN A 160 -2.90 8.66 -8.67
C GLN A 160 -3.18 7.30 -9.29
N SER A 161 -3.99 6.49 -8.61
CA SER A 161 -4.48 5.24 -9.17
C SER A 161 -5.73 5.48 -10.02
N PRO A 162 -5.85 4.82 -11.19
CA PRO A 162 -7.03 4.92 -12.04
C PRO A 162 -8.14 3.93 -11.64
N VAL A 163 -7.92 3.05 -10.66
CA VAL A 163 -8.91 2.02 -10.27
C VAL A 163 -10.02 2.61 -9.37
N PRO A 164 -11.21 1.99 -9.30
CA PRO A 164 -12.29 2.44 -8.42
C PRO A 164 -11.91 2.48 -6.93
N ASN A 165 -12.59 3.33 -6.15
CA ASN A 165 -12.34 3.58 -4.71
C ASN A 165 -10.91 4.09 -4.39
N SER A 166 -10.24 4.68 -5.39
CA SER A 166 -8.98 5.37 -5.19
C SER A 166 -9.18 6.75 -4.60
N ILE A 167 -8.38 7.07 -3.58
CA ILE A 167 -8.27 8.42 -3.05
C ILE A 167 -7.85 9.37 -4.18
N ASN A 168 -8.52 10.51 -4.28
CA ASN A 168 -8.12 11.56 -5.21
C ASN A 168 -6.92 12.32 -4.62
N LEU A 169 -5.73 11.91 -5.03
CA LEU A 169 -4.49 12.56 -4.56
C LEU A 169 -4.46 14.03 -4.97
N ASN A 170 -5.09 14.45 -6.08
CA ASN A 170 -5.11 15.86 -6.48
C ASN A 170 -5.93 16.73 -5.52
N GLU A 171 -7.05 16.20 -4.98
CA GLU A 171 -7.81 16.89 -3.94
C GLU A 171 -6.99 17.02 -2.66
N ILE A 172 -6.26 15.98 -2.27
CA ILE A 172 -5.34 16.04 -1.12
C ILE A 172 -4.25 17.10 -1.34
N ARG A 173 -3.66 17.14 -2.54
CA ARG A 173 -2.67 18.18 -2.89
C ARG A 173 -3.27 19.57 -2.74
N ALA A 174 -4.48 19.78 -3.25
CA ALA A 174 -5.15 21.08 -3.17
C ALA A 174 -5.38 21.57 -1.73
N LEU A 175 -5.31 20.70 -0.72
CA LEU A 175 -5.44 21.07 0.68
C LEU A 175 -4.16 21.64 1.31
N GLY A 176 -2.99 21.44 0.68
CA GLY A 176 -1.71 21.98 1.18
C GLY A 176 -1.38 21.54 2.61
N ILE A 177 -1.45 20.23 2.89
CA ILE A 177 -1.12 19.67 4.21
C ILE A 177 -0.02 18.60 4.10
N GLN A 178 0.81 18.50 5.13
CA GLN A 178 1.88 17.50 5.18
C GLN A 178 1.28 16.09 5.13
N PHE A 179 1.88 15.20 4.34
CA PHE A 179 1.37 13.85 4.10
C PHE A 179 2.36 12.80 4.59
N SER A 180 1.88 11.76 5.27
CA SER A 180 2.71 10.65 5.75
C SER A 180 2.02 9.31 5.59
N TYR A 181 2.73 8.35 5.01
CA TYR A 181 2.28 6.98 4.77
C TYR A 181 3.46 6.00 4.80
N THR A 182 3.12 4.72 4.95
CA THR A 182 3.96 3.56 4.68
C THR A 182 3.09 2.50 4.03
N TYR A 183 3.70 1.39 3.63
CA TYR A 183 2.99 0.23 3.07
C TYR A 183 3.76 -1.04 3.42
N TYR A 184 3.10 -2.18 3.32
CA TYR A 184 3.70 -3.48 3.63
C TYR A 184 3.47 -4.50 2.53
N THR A 185 4.51 -5.29 2.28
CA THR A 185 4.53 -6.45 1.38
C THR A 185 4.11 -7.73 2.14
N PRO A 186 3.83 -8.84 1.43
CA PRO A 186 3.47 -10.13 2.05
C PRO A 186 4.40 -10.55 3.20
N LYS A 187 5.70 -10.50 2.97
CA LYS A 187 6.72 -10.89 3.96
C LYS A 187 6.70 -10.02 5.21
N GLU A 188 6.41 -8.73 5.04
CA GLU A 188 6.39 -7.77 6.14
C GLU A 188 5.15 -7.96 7.02
N ILE A 189 4.00 -8.30 6.43
CA ILE A 189 2.79 -8.67 7.18
C ILE A 189 2.97 -10.03 7.89
N GLN A 190 3.52 -11.04 7.20
CA GLN A 190 3.82 -12.36 7.79
C GLN A 190 4.72 -12.27 9.02
N GLY A 191 5.73 -11.39 8.97
CA GLY A 191 6.62 -11.12 10.10
C GLY A 191 5.92 -10.36 11.22
N ALA A 192 5.13 -9.34 10.88
CA ALA A 192 4.39 -8.52 11.84
C ALA A 192 3.38 -9.33 12.67
N TYR A 193 2.62 -10.23 12.05
CA TYR A 193 1.64 -11.08 12.74
C TYR A 193 2.18 -12.44 13.19
N ASN A 194 3.51 -12.64 13.14
CA ASN A 194 4.17 -13.89 13.55
C ASN A 194 3.60 -15.15 12.86
N VAL A 195 3.33 -15.04 11.55
CA VAL A 195 2.87 -16.15 10.68
C VAL A 195 4.04 -17.03 10.25
N THR A 196 5.24 -16.46 10.18
CA THR A 196 6.47 -17.13 9.69
C THR A 196 6.69 -18.56 10.21
N PRO A 197 6.43 -18.90 11.49
CA PRO A 197 6.59 -20.27 12.00
C PRO A 197 5.66 -21.32 11.36
N LEU A 198 4.57 -20.90 10.72
CA LEU A 198 3.54 -21.75 10.14
C LEU A 198 3.75 -22.00 8.62
N LEU A 199 4.45 -21.10 7.93
CA LEU A 199 4.58 -21.08 6.46
C LEU A 199 5.28 -22.30 5.81
N THR A 200 5.95 -23.18 6.57
CA THR A 200 6.71 -24.33 5.99
C THR A 200 5.80 -25.30 5.23
N ASP A 201 4.57 -25.52 5.71
CA ASP A 201 3.49 -26.25 5.02
C ASP A 201 2.23 -25.36 4.95
N GLY A 202 2.45 -24.05 4.76
CA GLY A 202 1.47 -22.98 4.87
C GLY A 202 0.14 -23.27 4.16
N GLY A 203 -0.92 -23.62 4.90
CA GLY A 203 -2.26 -23.92 4.34
C GLY A 203 -2.39 -25.21 3.51
N LYS A 204 -1.36 -26.05 3.45
CA LYS A 204 -1.35 -27.27 2.62
C LYS A 204 -2.46 -28.25 3.01
N GLY A 205 -3.26 -28.66 2.03
CA GLY A 205 -4.36 -29.61 2.23
C GLY A 205 -5.61 -29.00 2.86
N VAL A 206 -5.67 -27.68 2.95
CA VAL A 206 -6.83 -26.90 3.37
C VAL A 206 -7.32 -26.11 2.16
N THR A 207 -8.65 -26.03 2.00
CA THR A 207 -9.27 -25.19 0.97
C THR A 207 -9.90 -23.96 1.60
N VAL A 208 -9.69 -22.80 0.98
CA VAL A 208 -10.28 -21.53 1.38
C VAL A 208 -11.09 -20.97 0.21
N ALA A 209 -12.33 -20.57 0.48
CA ALA A 209 -13.19 -19.93 -0.50
C ALA A 209 -13.16 -18.40 -0.34
N VAL A 210 -13.03 -17.70 -1.46
CA VAL A 210 -13.26 -16.25 -1.58
C VAL A 210 -14.59 -16.07 -2.30
N ILE A 211 -15.54 -15.37 -1.69
CA ILE A 211 -16.85 -15.12 -2.32
C ILE A 211 -16.92 -13.66 -2.75
N ASP A 212 -16.93 -13.41 -4.06
CA ASP A 212 -16.94 -12.06 -4.64
C ASP A 212 -17.94 -11.93 -5.79
N ALA A 213 -18.34 -10.70 -6.12
CA ALA A 213 -19.18 -10.43 -7.28
C ALA A 213 -18.37 -10.21 -8.56
N TYR A 214 -18.96 -10.60 -9.69
CA TYR A 214 -18.48 -10.53 -11.07
C TYR A 214 -17.21 -11.34 -11.39
N GLY A 215 -16.26 -11.41 -10.46
CA GLY A 215 -14.91 -11.94 -10.62
C GLY A 215 -13.98 -11.00 -11.38
N ASP A 216 -12.75 -11.46 -11.58
CA ASP A 216 -11.66 -10.68 -12.17
C ASP A 216 -11.13 -11.35 -13.46
N PRO A 217 -11.09 -10.64 -14.61
CA PRO A 217 -10.64 -11.20 -15.87
C PRO A 217 -9.10 -11.32 -15.98
N THR A 218 -8.33 -10.69 -15.09
CA THR A 218 -6.86 -10.71 -15.07
C THR A 218 -6.26 -11.40 -13.85
N ILE A 219 -7.08 -12.01 -12.98
CA ILE A 219 -6.65 -12.63 -11.71
C ILE A 219 -5.42 -13.54 -11.82
N TYR A 220 -5.34 -14.38 -12.87
CA TYR A 220 -4.19 -15.27 -13.07
C TYR A 220 -2.91 -14.53 -13.50
N GLN A 221 -3.04 -13.45 -14.26
CA GLN A 221 -1.92 -12.61 -14.69
C GLN A 221 -1.39 -11.76 -13.53
N ASP A 222 -2.31 -11.21 -12.74
CA ASP A 222 -2.01 -10.41 -11.56
C ASP A 222 -1.31 -11.25 -10.49
N LEU A 223 -1.87 -12.43 -10.15
CA LEU A 223 -1.23 -13.37 -9.23
C LEU A 223 0.14 -13.86 -9.71
N LYS A 224 0.30 -14.16 -11.00
CA LYS A 224 1.62 -14.54 -11.54
C LYS A 224 2.65 -13.42 -11.37
N LYS A 225 2.23 -12.16 -11.53
CA LYS A 225 3.08 -10.99 -11.33
C LYS A 225 3.37 -10.80 -9.84
N PHE A 226 2.36 -10.90 -8.98
CA PHE A 226 2.48 -10.83 -7.53
C PHE A 226 3.45 -11.89 -6.98
N ASP A 227 3.28 -13.16 -7.36
CA ASP A 227 4.14 -14.28 -7.00
C ASP A 227 5.59 -14.02 -7.39
N SER A 228 5.81 -13.54 -8.62
CA SER A 228 7.14 -13.19 -9.12
C SER A 228 7.76 -12.01 -8.38
N LEU A 229 6.96 -11.04 -7.93
CA LEU A 229 7.44 -9.86 -7.21
C LEU A 229 7.88 -10.22 -5.78
N TYR A 230 7.12 -11.09 -5.12
CA TYR A 230 7.28 -11.37 -3.69
C TYR A 230 7.88 -12.75 -3.39
N GLY A 231 8.22 -13.52 -4.42
CA GLY A 231 8.86 -14.83 -4.28
C GLY A 231 7.96 -15.89 -3.67
N LEU A 232 6.65 -15.80 -3.92
CA LEU A 232 5.66 -16.78 -3.47
C LEU A 232 5.60 -17.97 -4.46
N PRO A 233 5.21 -19.17 -4.01
CA PRO A 233 4.90 -20.28 -4.92
C PRO A 233 3.71 -19.91 -5.83
N PRO A 234 3.60 -20.53 -7.03
CA PRO A 234 2.42 -20.35 -7.87
C PRO A 234 1.14 -20.68 -7.11
N VAL A 235 0.20 -19.76 -7.12
CA VAL A 235 -1.13 -19.95 -6.52
C VAL A 235 -1.85 -21.19 -7.07
N ASN A 236 -2.50 -21.95 -6.19
CA ASN A 236 -3.44 -23.01 -6.58
C ASN A 236 -4.87 -22.45 -6.54
N LEU A 237 -5.30 -21.84 -7.65
CA LEU A 237 -6.57 -21.12 -7.77
C LEU A 237 -7.55 -21.81 -8.74
N THR A 238 -8.78 -22.04 -8.28
CA THR A 238 -9.93 -22.40 -9.13
C THR A 238 -10.99 -21.32 -9.09
N VAL A 239 -11.46 -20.87 -10.25
CA VAL A 239 -12.57 -19.90 -10.36
C VAL A 239 -13.87 -20.65 -10.62
N ILE A 240 -14.87 -20.45 -9.76
CA ILE A 240 -16.17 -21.12 -9.78
C ILE A 240 -17.27 -20.06 -9.91
N PRO A 241 -17.85 -19.86 -11.10
CA PRO A 241 -18.91 -18.88 -11.28
C PRO A 241 -20.27 -19.40 -10.74
N VAL A 242 -21.02 -18.51 -10.08
CA VAL A 242 -22.41 -18.74 -9.66
C VAL A 242 -23.35 -17.90 -10.53
N GLY A 243 -23.90 -18.56 -11.54
CA GLY A 243 -24.69 -17.91 -12.60
C GLY A 243 -23.83 -17.40 -13.77
N PRO A 244 -24.32 -16.44 -14.57
CA PRO A 244 -23.58 -15.87 -15.68
C PRO A 244 -22.27 -15.21 -15.23
N TYR A 245 -21.16 -15.59 -15.87
CA TYR A 245 -19.83 -15.07 -15.54
C TYR A 245 -19.48 -13.88 -16.43
N HIS A 246 -19.39 -12.69 -15.83
CA HIS A 246 -19.12 -11.41 -16.51
C HIS A 246 -18.03 -10.60 -15.82
N PRO A 247 -16.77 -11.09 -15.79
CA PRO A 247 -15.69 -10.50 -15.00
C PRO A 247 -15.29 -9.08 -15.44
N THR A 248 -15.62 -8.67 -16.68
CA THR A 248 -15.41 -7.28 -17.11
C THR A 248 -16.25 -6.28 -16.31
N GLN A 249 -17.36 -6.70 -15.71
CA GLN A 249 -18.12 -5.85 -14.78
C GLN A 249 -17.32 -5.61 -13.49
N GLY A 250 -16.47 -6.54 -13.08
CA GLY A 250 -15.59 -6.39 -11.92
C GLY A 250 -14.66 -5.19 -12.06
N ILE A 251 -14.06 -4.98 -13.23
CA ILE A 251 -13.21 -3.80 -13.52
C ILE A 251 -14.02 -2.50 -13.40
N LEU A 252 -15.23 -2.46 -13.95
CA LEU A 252 -16.05 -1.25 -13.97
C LEU A 252 -16.58 -0.86 -12.59
N THR A 253 -16.76 -1.84 -11.71
CA THR A 253 -17.41 -1.68 -10.40
C THR A 253 -16.44 -1.76 -9.22
N GLY A 254 -15.16 -2.05 -9.47
CA GLY A 254 -14.12 -2.18 -8.44
C GLY A 254 -13.96 -3.59 -7.86
N TRP A 255 -14.87 -4.51 -8.16
CA TRP A 255 -14.79 -5.88 -7.66
C TRP A 255 -13.57 -6.66 -8.18
N SER A 256 -12.95 -6.29 -9.31
CA SER A 256 -11.70 -6.93 -9.73
C SER A 256 -10.54 -6.62 -8.77
N VAL A 257 -10.48 -5.39 -8.25
CA VAL A 257 -9.49 -4.96 -7.26
C VAL A 257 -9.69 -5.73 -5.96
N GLU A 258 -10.94 -5.89 -5.52
CA GLU A 258 -11.29 -6.67 -4.34
C GLU A 258 -10.92 -8.15 -4.50
N THR A 259 -11.27 -8.76 -5.63
CA THR A 259 -10.91 -10.15 -5.93
C THR A 259 -9.39 -10.36 -5.96
N ALA A 260 -8.63 -9.44 -6.54
CA ALA A 260 -7.18 -9.50 -6.50
C ALA A 260 -6.66 -9.39 -5.05
N LEU A 261 -7.15 -8.41 -4.28
CA LEU A 261 -6.79 -8.23 -2.88
C LEU A 261 -7.04 -9.49 -2.05
N ASP A 262 -8.26 -10.04 -2.08
CA ASP A 262 -8.66 -11.16 -1.25
C ASP A 262 -7.81 -12.40 -1.52
N VAL A 263 -7.63 -12.73 -2.81
CA VAL A 263 -6.83 -13.90 -3.22
C VAL A 263 -5.35 -13.69 -2.88
N GLU A 264 -4.78 -12.52 -3.14
CA GLU A 264 -3.36 -12.22 -2.88
C GLU A 264 -3.04 -12.17 -1.38
N ALA A 265 -3.93 -11.61 -0.54
CA ALA A 265 -3.76 -11.57 0.91
C ALA A 265 -3.86 -12.97 1.54
N ILE A 266 -4.81 -13.80 1.10
CA ILE A 266 -4.91 -15.21 1.54
C ILE A 266 -3.68 -15.99 1.10
N HIS A 267 -3.30 -15.90 -0.18
CA HIS A 267 -2.13 -16.60 -0.73
C HIS A 267 -0.84 -16.18 -0.03
N SER A 268 -0.75 -14.92 0.39
CA SER A 268 0.37 -14.43 1.20
C SER A 268 0.45 -15.13 2.55
N MET A 269 -0.66 -15.35 3.26
CA MET A 269 -0.63 -15.96 4.59
C MET A 269 -0.64 -17.50 4.54
N ALA A 270 -1.19 -18.10 3.49
CA ALA A 270 -1.29 -19.56 3.30
C ALA A 270 -0.86 -19.98 1.87
N PRO A 271 0.45 -19.94 1.54
CA PRO A 271 0.91 -20.03 0.15
C PRO A 271 0.71 -21.38 -0.57
N TYR A 272 0.36 -22.44 0.17
CA TYR A 272 0.10 -23.77 -0.37
C TYR A 272 -1.36 -24.22 -0.22
N ALA A 273 -2.25 -23.31 0.22
CA ALA A 273 -3.68 -23.57 0.24
C ALA A 273 -4.25 -23.71 -1.18
N HIS A 274 -5.35 -24.43 -1.31
CA HIS A 274 -6.18 -24.37 -2.51
C HIS A 274 -7.19 -23.24 -2.31
N ILE A 275 -7.22 -22.28 -3.22
CA ILE A 275 -8.16 -21.15 -3.20
C ILE A 275 -9.26 -21.40 -4.22
N ASP A 276 -10.51 -21.38 -3.76
CA ASP A 276 -11.70 -21.38 -4.60
C ASP A 276 -12.29 -19.97 -4.66
N LEU A 277 -12.12 -19.28 -5.79
CA LEU A 277 -12.77 -18.00 -6.04
C LEU A 277 -14.20 -18.25 -6.55
N ILE A 278 -15.17 -18.07 -5.68
CA ILE A 278 -16.60 -18.21 -5.98
C ILE A 278 -17.11 -16.87 -6.52
N ALA A 279 -17.19 -16.76 -7.84
CA ALA A 279 -17.57 -15.53 -8.54
C ALA A 279 -19.09 -15.46 -8.74
N ALA A 280 -19.79 -14.74 -7.86
CA ALA A 280 -21.21 -14.45 -7.98
C ALA A 280 -21.50 -13.54 -9.19
N SER A 281 -22.61 -13.76 -9.87
CA SER A 281 -22.95 -12.98 -11.08
C SER A 281 -23.32 -11.50 -10.83
N SER A 282 -23.62 -11.11 -9.59
CA SER A 282 -23.87 -9.72 -9.18
C SER A 282 -23.69 -9.54 -7.67
N PRO A 283 -23.46 -8.31 -7.17
CA PRO A 283 -23.26 -8.02 -5.75
C PRO A 283 -24.58 -7.98 -4.97
N ALA A 284 -25.49 -8.90 -5.24
CA ALA A 284 -26.82 -8.95 -4.61
C ALA A 284 -27.12 -10.39 -4.17
N ASN A 285 -28.34 -10.86 -4.40
CA ASN A 285 -28.76 -12.23 -4.12
C ASN A 285 -27.75 -13.33 -4.55
N PRO A 286 -27.06 -13.24 -5.70
CA PRO A 286 -26.06 -14.24 -6.09
C PRO A 286 -24.88 -14.43 -5.12
N LEU A 287 -24.49 -13.42 -4.32
CA LEU A 287 -23.45 -13.59 -3.28
C LEU A 287 -23.91 -14.56 -2.18
N TYR A 288 -25.20 -14.58 -1.88
CA TYR A 288 -25.77 -15.47 -0.88
C TYR A 288 -25.96 -16.89 -1.42
N GLU A 289 -26.24 -17.03 -2.72
CA GLU A 289 -26.27 -18.35 -3.35
C GLU A 289 -24.86 -18.95 -3.46
N ALA A 290 -23.82 -18.12 -3.52
CA ALA A 290 -22.43 -18.57 -3.39
C ALA A 290 -22.15 -19.13 -1.99
N ILE A 291 -22.72 -18.57 -0.94
CA ILE A 291 -22.62 -19.13 0.43
C ILE A 291 -23.34 -20.48 0.50
N ASP A 292 -24.56 -20.58 -0.04
CA ASP A 292 -25.29 -21.85 -0.15
C ASP A 292 -24.43 -22.89 -0.88
N LEU A 293 -23.87 -22.56 -2.05
CA LEU A 293 -22.98 -23.46 -2.80
C LEU A 293 -21.81 -23.98 -1.95
N VAL A 294 -21.09 -23.07 -1.27
CA VAL A 294 -19.91 -23.44 -0.46
C VAL A 294 -20.31 -24.37 0.69
N VAL A 295 -21.42 -24.09 1.37
CA VAL A 295 -21.91 -24.91 2.50
C VAL A 295 -22.45 -26.24 2.00
N SER A 296 -23.37 -26.23 1.04
CA SER A 296 -24.09 -27.42 0.57
C SER A 296 -23.18 -28.45 -0.11
N GLU A 297 -22.07 -28.01 -0.70
CA GLU A 297 -21.05 -28.88 -1.28
C GLU A 297 -19.82 -29.07 -0.40
N HIS A 298 -19.71 -28.34 0.72
CA HIS A 298 -18.53 -28.29 1.58
C HIS A 298 -17.24 -28.00 0.78
N LEU A 299 -17.26 -26.94 -0.03
CA LEU A 299 -16.15 -26.62 -0.94
C LEU A 299 -14.88 -26.18 -0.21
N ALA A 300 -15.00 -25.59 0.99
CA ALA A 300 -13.89 -25.00 1.70
C ALA A 300 -14.01 -25.15 3.22
N ASP A 301 -12.86 -25.16 3.90
CA ASP A 301 -12.75 -25.17 5.37
C ASP A 301 -12.82 -23.74 5.94
N VAL A 302 -12.47 -22.74 5.14
CA VAL A 302 -12.47 -21.31 5.49
C VAL A 302 -13.15 -20.51 4.39
N VAL A 303 -13.93 -19.49 4.75
CA VAL A 303 -14.59 -18.58 3.81
C VAL A 303 -14.22 -17.14 4.16
N SER A 304 -13.79 -16.38 3.15
CA SER A 304 -13.54 -14.94 3.24
C SER A 304 -14.60 -14.17 2.47
N MET A 305 -15.15 -13.11 3.08
CA MET A 305 -16.17 -12.23 2.50
C MET A 305 -15.83 -10.78 2.85
N SER A 306 -15.16 -10.08 1.95
CA SER A 306 -14.70 -8.71 2.17
C SER A 306 -15.73 -7.64 1.78
N TRP A 307 -17.02 -7.98 1.81
CA TRP A 307 -18.13 -7.14 1.40
C TRP A 307 -19.25 -7.12 2.44
N GLY A 308 -20.17 -6.15 2.30
CA GLY A 308 -21.39 -6.15 3.09
C GLY A 308 -22.25 -4.91 2.91
N ALA A 309 -23.36 -4.87 3.64
CA ALA A 309 -24.26 -3.73 3.73
C ALA A 309 -24.65 -3.42 5.19
N PRO A 310 -24.93 -2.15 5.54
CA PRO A 310 -25.37 -1.80 6.90
C PRO A 310 -26.71 -2.44 7.22
N GLU A 311 -26.79 -3.15 8.34
CA GLU A 311 -27.99 -3.94 8.68
C GLU A 311 -29.23 -3.09 8.97
N ASN A 312 -29.03 -1.82 9.34
CA ASN A 312 -30.08 -0.86 9.64
C ASN A 312 -30.66 -0.18 8.39
N VAL A 313 -30.34 -0.63 7.18
CA VAL A 313 -31.00 -0.18 5.94
C VAL A 313 -31.35 -1.35 5.02
N PHE A 314 -31.51 -2.56 5.58
CA PHE A 314 -31.70 -3.77 4.81
C PHE A 314 -32.87 -3.75 3.83
N GLY A 315 -34.01 -3.17 4.22
CA GLY A 315 -35.18 -3.03 3.35
C GLY A 315 -34.87 -2.29 2.03
N GLU A 316 -33.86 -1.42 2.06
CA GLU A 316 -33.43 -0.59 0.93
C GLU A 316 -32.06 -0.98 0.36
N SER A 317 -31.40 -1.98 0.93
CA SER A 317 -30.04 -2.40 0.50
C SER A 317 -30.02 -3.37 -0.68
N GLY A 318 -31.19 -3.68 -1.24
CA GLY A 318 -31.36 -4.78 -2.20
C GLY A 318 -31.29 -6.18 -1.57
N PHE A 319 -31.14 -6.26 -0.24
CA PHE A 319 -31.06 -7.50 0.54
C PHE A 319 -32.44 -8.14 0.80
N TYR A 320 -33.25 -8.24 -0.25
CA TYR A 320 -34.57 -8.86 -0.22
C TYR A 320 -34.80 -9.78 -1.42
N ILE A 321 -35.74 -10.69 -1.23
CA ILE A 321 -36.22 -11.70 -2.16
C ILE A 321 -37.75 -11.64 -2.20
N PHE A 322 -38.39 -12.15 -3.25
CA PHE A 322 -39.83 -12.20 -3.33
C PHE A 322 -40.36 -13.54 -2.84
N PHE A 323 -41.25 -13.54 -1.84
CA PHE A 323 -42.01 -14.70 -1.39
C PHE A 323 -43.50 -14.47 -1.65
N ASP A 324 -44.13 -15.31 -2.46
CA ASP A 324 -45.55 -15.18 -2.87
C ASP A 324 -45.93 -13.75 -3.34
N GLY A 325 -44.96 -13.04 -3.92
CA GLY A 325 -45.13 -11.74 -4.57
C GLY A 325 -44.81 -10.57 -3.66
N GLN A 326 -44.25 -10.83 -2.49
CA GLN A 326 -43.91 -9.85 -1.46
C GLN A 326 -42.43 -9.84 -1.17
N GLU A 327 -41.85 -8.66 -0.95
CA GLU A 327 -40.46 -8.53 -0.53
C GLU A 327 -40.29 -9.14 0.88
N PHE A 328 -39.26 -9.96 1.04
CA PHE A 328 -38.88 -10.67 2.25
C PHE A 328 -37.37 -10.51 2.43
N LEU A 329 -36.90 -10.19 3.64
CA LEU A 329 -35.48 -9.99 3.90
C LEU A 329 -34.70 -11.29 3.78
N ASN A 330 -33.52 -11.25 3.15
CA ASN A 330 -32.70 -12.45 2.98
C ASN A 330 -31.98 -12.89 4.27
N TYR A 331 -31.95 -12.03 5.31
CA TYR A 331 -31.22 -12.25 6.56
C TYR A 331 -31.41 -13.64 7.20
N PRO A 332 -32.65 -14.12 7.46
CA PRO A 332 -32.83 -15.39 8.17
C PRO A 332 -32.32 -16.58 7.36
N TYR A 333 -32.41 -16.50 6.03
CA TYR A 333 -31.91 -17.53 5.12
C TYR A 333 -30.38 -17.59 5.17
N VAL A 334 -29.69 -16.46 4.96
CA VAL A 334 -28.22 -16.43 4.95
C VAL A 334 -27.63 -16.81 6.31
N ASN A 335 -28.22 -16.31 7.40
CA ASN A 335 -27.73 -16.60 8.75
C ASN A 335 -27.87 -18.09 9.12
N TYR A 336 -28.87 -18.78 8.56
CA TYR A 336 -29.02 -20.22 8.73
C TYR A 336 -27.88 -20.99 8.06
N TYR A 337 -27.44 -20.59 6.86
CA TYR A 337 -26.29 -21.22 6.20
C TYR A 337 -24.97 -20.99 6.94
N PHE A 338 -24.77 -19.83 7.55
CA PHE A 338 -23.59 -19.62 8.41
C PHE A 338 -23.61 -20.53 9.64
N ALA A 339 -24.75 -20.69 10.28
CA ALA A 339 -24.90 -21.61 11.41
C ALA A 339 -24.61 -23.06 11.00
N LEU A 340 -25.16 -23.46 9.85
CA LEU A 340 -24.99 -24.78 9.27
C LEU A 340 -23.53 -25.05 8.89
N GLY A 341 -22.91 -24.21 8.06
CA GLY A 341 -21.51 -24.35 7.67
C GLY A 341 -20.56 -24.37 8.87
N SER A 342 -20.82 -23.50 9.87
CA SER A 342 -20.04 -23.49 11.12
C SER A 342 -20.13 -24.82 11.88
N SER A 343 -21.27 -25.49 11.81
CA SER A 343 -21.47 -26.81 12.41
C SER A 343 -20.78 -27.94 11.64
N GLU A 344 -20.59 -27.77 10.32
CA GLU A 344 -19.87 -28.72 9.46
C GLU A 344 -18.36 -28.56 9.54
N GLY A 345 -17.86 -27.49 10.15
CA GLY A 345 -16.43 -27.24 10.29
C GLY A 345 -15.89 -26.07 9.48
N ILE A 346 -16.75 -25.34 8.76
CA ILE A 346 -16.39 -24.16 7.97
C ILE A 346 -16.22 -22.94 8.89
N THR A 347 -15.11 -22.21 8.76
CA THR A 347 -14.89 -20.93 9.45
C THR A 347 -15.18 -19.75 8.52
N PHE A 348 -16.12 -18.88 8.88
CA PHE A 348 -16.47 -17.70 8.09
C PHE A 348 -15.82 -16.43 8.64
N PHE A 349 -15.23 -15.62 7.77
CA PHE A 349 -14.74 -14.28 8.05
C PHE A 349 -15.47 -13.24 7.21
N ALA A 350 -15.75 -12.07 7.79
CA ALA A 350 -16.28 -10.95 7.04
C ALA A 350 -15.75 -9.60 7.51
N ALA A 351 -15.57 -8.70 6.56
CA ALA A 351 -15.16 -7.32 6.80
C ALA A 351 -16.20 -6.58 7.66
N SER A 352 -15.75 -5.91 8.73
CA SER A 352 -16.67 -5.20 9.62
C SER A 352 -17.19 -3.88 9.06
N GLY A 353 -16.52 -3.36 8.03
CA GLY A 353 -16.85 -2.10 7.36
C GLY A 353 -15.75 -1.04 7.46
N ASP A 354 -15.87 0.00 6.63
CA ASP A 354 -14.81 1.00 6.38
C ASP A 354 -15.24 2.44 6.69
N GLU A 355 -16.51 2.63 7.08
CA GLU A 355 -17.11 3.94 7.32
C GLU A 355 -17.42 4.15 8.82
N GLY A 356 -16.60 3.52 9.67
CA GLY A 356 -16.61 3.66 11.12
C GLY A 356 -17.85 3.12 11.81
N ALA A 357 -18.18 3.66 12.98
CA ALA A 357 -19.35 3.20 13.74
C ALA A 357 -20.68 3.46 13.03
N TYR A 358 -20.69 4.19 11.92
CA TYR A 358 -21.90 4.65 11.25
C TYR A 358 -22.11 4.02 9.87
N GLU A 359 -21.08 3.45 9.25
CA GLU A 359 -21.17 2.79 7.95
C GLU A 359 -21.87 3.64 6.87
N GLY A 360 -21.49 4.92 6.79
CA GLY A 360 -22.01 5.88 5.81
C GLY A 360 -23.37 6.47 6.15
N THR A 361 -23.95 6.05 7.27
CA THR A 361 -25.24 6.57 7.73
C THR A 361 -25.02 7.78 8.64
N THR A 362 -25.92 8.78 8.64
CA THR A 362 -25.76 9.99 9.48
C THR A 362 -26.23 9.82 10.93
N THR A 363 -26.33 8.58 11.42
CA THR A 363 -26.98 8.26 12.69
C THR A 363 -25.99 8.14 13.84
N SER A 364 -26.42 8.50 15.05
CA SER A 364 -25.69 8.26 16.30
C SER A 364 -25.89 6.84 16.87
N TYR A 365 -26.83 6.08 16.30
CA TYR A 365 -27.06 4.66 16.56
C TYR A 365 -26.32 3.91 15.46
N GLY A 366 -25.20 3.29 15.80
CA GLY A 366 -24.25 2.80 14.80
C GLY A 366 -24.86 1.85 13.77
N GLY A 367 -24.28 1.86 12.57
CA GLY A 367 -24.49 0.83 11.55
C GLY A 367 -23.41 -0.23 11.73
N VAL A 368 -23.79 -1.50 11.83
CA VAL A 368 -22.83 -2.59 11.66
C VAL A 368 -23.12 -3.28 10.33
N VAL A 369 -22.07 -3.77 9.69
CA VAL A 369 -22.18 -4.43 8.38
C VAL A 369 -22.53 -5.91 8.56
N PHE A 370 -23.43 -6.43 7.72
CA PHE A 370 -23.64 -7.85 7.53
C PHE A 370 -22.95 -8.31 6.24
N PRO A 371 -22.23 -9.45 6.22
CA PRO A 371 -22.36 -10.59 7.13
C PRO A 371 -21.56 -10.54 8.44
N ALA A 372 -20.68 -9.56 8.64
CA ALA A 372 -19.89 -9.47 9.89
C ALA A 372 -20.73 -9.43 11.16
N SER A 373 -21.94 -8.85 11.13
CA SER A 373 -22.84 -8.83 12.29
C SER A 373 -23.49 -10.17 12.63
N SER A 374 -23.36 -11.21 11.78
CA SER A 374 -23.81 -12.58 12.11
C SER A 374 -23.03 -13.14 13.32
N PRO A 375 -23.70 -13.82 14.27
CA PRO A 375 -23.03 -14.50 15.39
C PRO A 375 -22.20 -15.74 15.00
N PHE A 376 -22.29 -16.20 13.76
CA PHE A 376 -21.58 -17.37 13.23
C PHE A 376 -20.39 -16.99 12.34
N VAL A 377 -20.23 -15.69 12.08
CA VAL A 377 -19.15 -15.13 11.28
C VAL A 377 -18.19 -14.40 12.22
N THR A 378 -16.89 -14.63 12.04
CA THR A 378 -15.86 -13.83 12.69
C THR A 378 -15.75 -12.49 11.97
N GLY A 379 -16.31 -11.44 12.58
CA GLY A 379 -16.22 -10.08 12.06
C GLY A 379 -14.82 -9.50 12.26
N VAL A 380 -14.23 -8.97 11.21
CA VAL A 380 -12.83 -8.52 11.19
C VAL A 380 -12.75 -7.00 11.00
N GLY A 381 -12.24 -6.32 12.02
CA GLY A 381 -11.98 -4.89 12.01
C GLY A 381 -10.57 -4.50 11.60
N GLY A 382 -10.32 -3.19 11.70
CA GLY A 382 -9.14 -2.54 11.18
C GLY A 382 -8.23 -1.92 12.24
N THR A 383 -6.93 -2.16 12.10
CA THR A 383 -5.86 -1.49 12.83
C THR A 383 -5.02 -0.63 11.88
N THR A 384 -4.09 0.10 12.48
CA THR A 384 -2.99 0.79 11.80
C THR A 384 -1.69 0.16 12.29
N LEU A 385 -1.06 -0.62 11.43
CA LEU A 385 0.16 -1.36 11.76
C LEU A 385 1.40 -0.49 11.67
N MET A 386 2.21 -0.54 12.73
CA MET A 386 3.55 0.04 12.78
C MET A 386 4.52 -1.12 13.05
N ALA A 387 4.93 -1.80 11.98
CA ALA A 387 5.81 -2.96 12.06
C ALA A 387 7.21 -2.58 12.57
N ASN A 388 7.83 -3.47 13.36
CA ASN A 388 9.20 -3.30 13.79
C ASN A 388 10.15 -3.91 12.75
N VAL A 389 10.92 -3.09 12.06
CA VAL A 389 11.87 -3.54 11.03
C VAL A 389 13.18 -3.99 11.68
N THR A 390 13.53 -5.26 11.50
CA THR A 390 14.76 -5.87 12.06
C THR A 390 15.92 -5.88 11.08
N SER A 391 15.65 -5.88 9.77
CA SER A 391 16.65 -5.73 8.69
C SER A 391 15.96 -5.37 7.36
N GLY A 392 16.72 -4.90 6.38
CA GLY A 392 16.17 -4.44 5.09
C GLY A 392 15.47 -3.08 5.19
N TYR A 393 14.76 -2.68 4.12
CA TYR A 393 14.01 -1.42 4.05
C TYR A 393 12.61 -1.60 3.48
N VAL A 394 11.60 -1.02 4.15
CA VAL A 394 10.19 -1.08 3.71
C VAL A 394 10.00 -0.37 2.37
N SER A 395 10.65 0.79 2.19
CA SER A 395 10.52 1.60 0.96
C SER A 395 11.05 0.93 -0.32
N ILE A 396 11.77 -0.19 -0.21
CA ILE A 396 12.23 -1.00 -1.37
C ILE A 396 11.70 -2.44 -1.31
N GLY A 397 10.78 -2.74 -0.39
CA GLY A 397 10.07 -4.01 -0.29
C GLY A 397 10.93 -5.24 0.06
N ASN A 398 12.00 -5.06 0.85
CA ASN A 398 12.88 -6.17 1.25
C ASN A 398 13.05 -6.32 2.76
N ALA A 399 12.20 -5.68 3.56
CA ALA A 399 12.34 -5.69 5.00
C ALA A 399 12.01 -7.07 5.62
N ILE A 400 12.59 -7.30 6.79
CA ILE A 400 12.20 -8.36 7.72
C ILE A 400 11.62 -7.70 8.95
N THR A 401 10.38 -8.01 9.26
CA THR A 401 9.63 -7.35 10.34
C THR A 401 9.26 -8.32 11.45
N THR A 402 8.98 -7.75 12.61
CA THR A 402 8.22 -8.38 13.69
C THR A 402 7.08 -7.44 14.09
N TYR A 403 6.17 -7.91 14.93
CA TYR A 403 5.21 -7.02 15.58
C TYR A 403 5.94 -5.84 16.23
N GLY A 404 5.45 -4.62 15.99
CA GLY A 404 5.93 -3.40 16.62
C GLY A 404 4.84 -2.81 17.52
N TYR A 405 3.89 -2.13 16.91
CA TYR A 405 2.73 -1.54 17.60
C TYR A 405 1.55 -1.37 16.65
N GLU A 406 0.35 -1.30 17.19
CA GLU A 406 -0.86 -0.98 16.44
C GLU A 406 -1.75 0.00 17.21
N THR A 407 -2.34 0.94 16.48
CA THR A 407 -3.52 1.70 16.91
C THR A 407 -4.74 1.18 16.18
N ALA A 408 -5.94 1.55 16.63
CA ALA A 408 -7.12 1.30 15.80
C ALA A 408 -7.01 2.15 14.52
N TRP A 409 -7.58 1.64 13.43
CA TRP A 409 -7.72 2.45 12.22
C TRP A 409 -8.71 3.59 12.48
N SER A 410 -8.21 4.82 12.47
CA SER A 410 -8.92 6.00 13.01
C SER A 410 -8.70 7.24 12.16
N ILE A 411 -9.00 7.15 10.87
CA ILE A 411 -8.92 8.35 10.03
C ILE A 411 -10.17 9.20 10.28
N SER A 412 -9.97 10.38 10.86
CA SER A 412 -11.02 11.41 10.94
C SER A 412 -11.50 11.75 9.53
N PRO A 413 -12.77 12.20 9.30
CA PRO A 413 -13.25 12.57 7.96
C PRO A 413 -12.36 13.66 7.34
N GLN A 414 -11.32 13.26 6.64
CA GLN A 414 -10.55 14.10 5.72
C GLN A 414 -11.02 13.87 4.28
N TYR A 415 -11.78 12.79 4.05
CA TYR A 415 -12.23 12.34 2.74
C TYR A 415 -13.75 12.39 2.69
N SER A 416 -14.29 12.98 1.61
CA SER A 416 -15.70 12.97 1.19
C SER A 416 -16.78 13.32 2.23
N GLY A 417 -16.41 13.72 3.45
CA GLY A 417 -17.35 14.04 4.51
C GLY A 417 -17.80 12.86 5.38
N GLU A 418 -17.32 11.65 5.10
CA GLU A 418 -17.64 10.41 5.80
C GLU A 418 -16.50 10.00 6.74
N THR A 419 -16.84 9.34 7.84
CA THR A 419 -15.82 8.87 8.79
C THR A 419 -15.16 7.61 8.21
N VAL A 420 -13.91 7.72 7.75
CA VAL A 420 -13.16 6.59 7.18
C VAL A 420 -12.38 5.87 8.28
N SER A 421 -12.90 4.77 8.81
CA SER A 421 -12.27 4.07 9.95
C SER A 421 -12.84 2.66 10.10
N SER A 422 -12.25 1.87 10.98
CA SER A 422 -12.74 0.51 11.24
C SER A 422 -14.23 0.50 11.61
N GLY A 423 -15.00 -0.26 10.86
CA GLY A 423 -16.39 -0.58 11.17
C GLY A 423 -16.54 -1.27 12.52
N GLY A 424 -17.68 -1.04 13.17
CA GLY A 424 -17.97 -1.69 14.44
C GLY A 424 -18.99 -0.98 15.31
N GLY A 425 -19.72 -1.77 16.10
CA GLY A 425 -20.84 -1.30 16.88
C GLY A 425 -21.68 -2.45 17.43
N MET A 426 -22.91 -2.16 17.81
CA MET A 426 -23.88 -3.16 18.26
C MET A 426 -24.85 -3.51 17.14
N SER A 427 -25.02 -4.79 16.90
CA SER A 427 -26.09 -5.29 16.04
C SER A 427 -27.43 -4.96 16.68
N THR A 428 -28.26 -4.37 15.87
CA THR A 428 -29.67 -4.15 16.03
C THR A 428 -30.48 -5.43 15.73
N LEU A 429 -29.97 -6.35 14.90
CA LEU A 429 -30.65 -7.61 14.51
C LEU A 429 -30.34 -8.78 15.44
N SER A 430 -29.07 -8.97 15.81
CA SER A 430 -28.59 -10.17 16.50
C SER A 430 -28.44 -9.98 18.02
N PRO A 431 -28.97 -10.90 18.86
CA PRO A 431 -28.68 -10.91 20.29
C PRO A 431 -27.20 -11.23 20.53
N SER A 432 -26.69 -10.85 21.70
CA SER A 432 -25.34 -11.25 22.09
C SER A 432 -25.22 -12.78 22.13
N PRO A 433 -24.26 -13.38 21.42
CA PRO A 433 -24.01 -14.81 21.51
C PRO A 433 -23.45 -15.22 22.86
N TRP A 434 -23.64 -16.50 23.22
CA TRP A 434 -23.24 -17.08 24.51
C TRP A 434 -21.74 -17.00 24.80
N TYR A 435 -20.92 -16.94 23.75
CA TYR A 435 -19.48 -16.78 23.88
C TYR A 435 -19.07 -15.32 24.17
N GLN A 436 -19.84 -14.34 23.68
CA GLN A 436 -19.53 -12.92 23.79
C GLN A 436 -20.18 -12.28 25.03
N TYR A 437 -21.39 -12.70 25.40
CA TYR A 437 -22.14 -12.17 26.55
C TYR A 437 -21.35 -12.19 27.87
N PRO A 438 -20.60 -13.26 28.22
CA PRO A 438 -19.82 -13.28 29.46
C PRO A 438 -18.65 -12.28 29.47
N VAL A 439 -18.30 -11.72 28.31
CA VAL A 439 -17.20 -10.77 28.12
C VAL A 439 -17.70 -9.34 28.04
N THR A 440 -18.74 -9.08 27.24
CA THR A 440 -19.23 -7.72 26.96
C THR A 440 -20.37 -7.30 27.89
N HIS A 441 -21.12 -8.28 28.41
CA HIS A 441 -22.38 -8.08 29.13
C HIS A 441 -23.44 -7.30 28.33
N SER A 442 -23.28 -7.24 27.02
CA SER A 442 -24.23 -6.64 26.11
C SER A 442 -25.37 -7.60 25.82
N SER A 443 -26.57 -7.07 25.61
CA SER A 443 -27.71 -7.83 25.09
C SER A 443 -27.62 -8.12 23.59
N GLN A 444 -26.71 -7.45 22.89
CA GLN A 444 -26.60 -7.41 21.43
C GLN A 444 -25.24 -7.95 20.96
N ARG A 445 -25.18 -8.50 19.73
CA ARG A 445 -23.92 -8.90 19.09
C ARG A 445 -23.09 -7.66 18.83
N GLU A 446 -21.91 -7.55 19.42
CA GLU A 446 -20.99 -6.44 19.20
C GLU A 446 -19.96 -6.83 18.13
N VAL A 447 -19.68 -5.95 17.16
CA VAL A 447 -18.71 -6.13 16.05
C VAL A 447 -17.56 -5.12 16.25
N PRO A 448 -16.30 -5.44 15.88
CA PRO A 448 -15.81 -6.72 15.35
C PRO A 448 -15.37 -7.70 16.44
N ASP A 449 -15.09 -8.95 16.05
CA ASP A 449 -14.54 -9.97 16.95
C ASP A 449 -13.01 -9.85 17.07
N VAL A 450 -12.34 -9.60 15.95
CA VAL A 450 -10.87 -9.46 15.84
C VAL A 450 -10.52 -8.31 14.90
N ALA A 451 -9.23 -7.97 14.76
CA ALA A 451 -8.79 -6.98 13.79
C ALA A 451 -7.42 -7.31 13.18
N ALA A 452 -7.09 -6.69 12.06
CA ALA A 452 -5.74 -6.66 11.48
C ALA A 452 -5.58 -5.35 10.69
N ASP A 453 -4.43 -5.13 10.07
CA ASP A 453 -4.12 -3.88 9.40
C ASP A 453 -5.13 -3.60 8.28
N ALA A 454 -5.65 -2.38 8.30
CA ALA A 454 -6.69 -1.91 7.38
C ALA A 454 -6.50 -0.43 7.04
N ASN A 455 -5.50 0.25 7.61
CA ASN A 455 -5.34 1.66 7.32
C ASN A 455 -4.63 1.82 5.97
N PRO A 456 -5.21 2.52 4.97
CA PRO A 456 -4.54 2.74 3.68
C PRO A 456 -3.19 3.44 3.83
N TYR A 457 -2.98 4.24 4.89
CA TYR A 457 -1.70 4.88 5.23
C TYR A 457 -0.63 3.93 5.77
N THR A 458 -0.98 2.67 6.04
CA THR A 458 -0.07 1.57 6.35
C THR A 458 -0.33 0.38 5.41
N GLY A 459 -0.99 0.61 4.27
CA GLY A 459 -1.71 -0.40 3.51
C GLY A 459 -0.87 -1.55 2.95
N PHE A 460 -1.59 -2.59 2.53
CA PHE A 460 -1.01 -3.77 1.88
C PHE A 460 -0.74 -3.49 0.40
N VAL A 461 0.37 -4.00 -0.13
CA VAL A 461 0.70 -3.87 -1.55
C VAL A 461 0.17 -5.07 -2.31
N ILE A 462 -0.72 -4.81 -3.28
CA ILE A 462 -1.32 -5.82 -4.17
C ILE A 462 -0.96 -5.56 -5.64
N VAL A 463 -1.25 -6.52 -6.52
CA VAL A 463 -1.32 -6.33 -7.96
C VAL A 463 -2.77 -6.45 -8.43
N ALA A 464 -3.34 -5.37 -8.98
CA ALA A 464 -4.69 -5.39 -9.55
C ALA A 464 -4.71 -4.70 -10.91
N ASP A 465 -5.39 -5.29 -11.89
CA ASP A 465 -5.47 -4.79 -13.28
C ASP A 465 -4.06 -4.48 -13.86
N GLY A 466 -3.07 -5.31 -13.50
CA GLY A 466 -1.67 -5.17 -13.86
C GLY A 466 -0.90 -4.04 -13.16
N GLN A 467 -1.50 -3.30 -12.23
CA GLN A 467 -0.86 -2.21 -11.47
C GLN A 467 -0.50 -2.64 -10.05
N LYS A 468 0.52 -2.02 -9.44
CA LYS A 468 0.81 -2.21 -8.00
C LYS A 468 0.04 -1.17 -7.21
N GLU A 469 -0.88 -1.58 -6.36
CA GLU A 469 -1.73 -0.67 -5.59
C GLU A 469 -1.40 -0.78 -4.10
N ILE A 470 -1.48 0.34 -3.38
CA ILE A 470 -1.51 0.35 -1.91
C ILE A 470 -2.96 0.44 -1.50
N ILE A 471 -3.42 -0.60 -0.81
CA ILE A 471 -4.81 -0.76 -0.44
C ILE A 471 -4.94 -0.90 1.08
N GLY A 472 -5.98 -0.27 1.63
CA GLY A 472 -6.45 -0.47 2.99
C GLY A 472 -7.91 -0.93 2.97
N GLY A 473 -8.58 -0.76 4.09
CA GLY A 473 -9.92 -1.24 4.38
C GLY A 473 -9.92 -2.55 5.16
N THR A 474 -11.06 -2.86 5.77
CA THR A 474 -11.28 -4.14 6.45
C THR A 474 -11.27 -5.32 5.50
N SER A 475 -11.37 -5.07 4.19
CA SER A 475 -11.04 -6.01 3.10
C SER A 475 -9.57 -6.42 3.05
N VAL A 476 -8.63 -5.69 3.67
CA VAL A 476 -7.26 -6.21 3.85
C VAL A 476 -7.23 -7.14 5.06
N ALA A 477 -7.83 -6.72 6.17
CA ALA A 477 -7.79 -7.45 7.43
C ALA A 477 -8.48 -8.83 7.35
N THR A 478 -9.60 -8.91 6.63
CA THR A 478 -10.45 -10.11 6.50
C THR A 478 -9.74 -11.30 5.81
N PRO A 479 -9.19 -11.17 4.59
CA PRO A 479 -8.45 -12.23 3.93
C PRO A 479 -7.12 -12.55 4.63
N LEU A 480 -6.49 -11.58 5.32
CA LEU A 480 -5.34 -11.87 6.18
C LEU A 480 -5.73 -12.85 7.30
N TRP A 481 -6.84 -12.61 8.00
CA TRP A 481 -7.35 -13.53 9.02
C TRP A 481 -7.80 -14.88 8.45
N ALA A 482 -8.42 -14.90 7.27
CA ALA A 482 -8.81 -16.13 6.59
C ALA A 482 -7.59 -16.97 6.20
N GLY A 483 -6.56 -16.36 5.62
CA GLY A 483 -5.31 -17.02 5.28
C GLY A 483 -4.53 -17.48 6.52
N ILE A 484 -4.42 -16.66 7.57
CA ILE A 484 -3.82 -17.07 8.86
C ILE A 484 -4.56 -18.28 9.43
N THR A 485 -5.89 -18.28 9.39
CA THR A 485 -6.70 -19.40 9.92
C THR A 485 -6.57 -20.65 9.06
N THR A 486 -6.47 -20.49 7.74
CA THR A 486 -6.18 -21.58 6.80
C THR A 486 -4.85 -22.25 7.13
N ASP A 487 -3.82 -21.45 7.43
CA ASP A 487 -2.52 -21.96 7.86
C ASP A 487 -2.58 -22.64 9.24
N ILE A 488 -3.33 -22.06 10.18
CA ILE A 488 -3.59 -22.68 11.50
C ILE A 488 -4.30 -24.03 11.34
N ILE A 489 -5.30 -24.15 10.45
CA ILE A 489 -6.01 -25.41 10.18
C ILE A 489 -5.05 -26.46 9.63
N SER A 490 -4.16 -26.08 8.71
CA SER A 490 -3.08 -26.97 8.20
C SER A 490 -2.19 -27.46 9.35
N TYR A 491 -1.77 -26.55 10.24
CA TYR A 491 -0.94 -26.88 11.41
C TYR A 491 -1.64 -27.79 12.44
N ILE A 492 -2.97 -27.63 12.61
CA ILE A 492 -3.79 -28.47 13.48
C ILE A 492 -4.06 -29.83 12.83
N GLY A 493 -4.24 -29.87 11.51
CA GLY A 493 -4.63 -31.03 10.72
C GLY A 493 -6.13 -31.34 10.80
N LYS A 494 -6.96 -30.37 11.19
CA LYS A 494 -8.42 -30.52 11.33
C LYS A 494 -9.13 -29.16 11.24
N PRO A 495 -10.28 -29.06 10.54
CA PRO A 495 -11.09 -27.83 10.50
C PRO A 495 -11.60 -27.42 11.89
N ILE A 496 -11.74 -26.10 12.10
CA ILE A 496 -12.15 -25.53 13.39
C ILE A 496 -13.67 -25.37 13.49
N GLY A 497 -14.35 -25.03 12.39
CA GLY A 497 -15.74 -24.58 12.41
C GLY A 497 -15.86 -23.20 13.03
N MET A 498 -16.81 -23.04 13.94
CA MET A 498 -17.04 -21.76 14.60
C MET A 498 -15.83 -21.33 15.45
N LEU A 499 -15.09 -20.32 15.00
CA LEU A 499 -13.85 -19.87 15.64
C LEU A 499 -14.10 -19.02 16.91
N ASN A 500 -15.12 -18.16 16.90
CA ASN A 500 -15.40 -17.18 17.95
C ASN A 500 -15.39 -17.75 19.39
N PRO A 501 -15.99 -18.92 19.71
CA PRO A 501 -15.98 -19.45 21.08
C PRO A 501 -14.58 -19.69 21.61
N TYR A 502 -13.64 -20.13 20.77
CA TYR A 502 -12.25 -20.34 21.15
C TYR A 502 -11.56 -19.00 21.44
N LEU A 503 -11.77 -17.99 20.58
CA LEU A 503 -11.17 -16.67 20.74
C LEU A 503 -11.64 -15.99 22.05
N TYR A 504 -12.94 -16.03 22.33
CA TYR A 504 -13.50 -15.46 23.56
C TYR A 504 -13.11 -16.26 24.81
N LYS A 505 -12.90 -17.57 24.71
CA LYS A 505 -12.35 -18.40 25.80
C LYS A 505 -10.88 -18.05 26.07
N ILE A 506 -10.10 -17.78 25.03
CA ILE A 506 -8.73 -17.28 25.16
C ILE A 506 -8.73 -15.92 25.86
N TYR A 507 -9.62 -14.99 25.47
CA TYR A 507 -9.75 -13.67 26.10
C TYR A 507 -10.04 -13.73 27.59
N GLN A 508 -10.89 -14.67 28.02
CA GLN A 508 -11.22 -14.89 29.44
C GLN A 508 -10.01 -15.36 30.28
N ASN A 509 -8.93 -15.83 29.65
CA ASN A 509 -7.67 -16.15 30.29
C ASN A 509 -6.62 -15.05 29.99
N PRO A 510 -6.32 -14.15 30.95
CA PRO A 510 -5.42 -13.02 30.70
C PRO A 510 -4.01 -13.39 30.24
N SER A 511 -3.48 -14.57 30.62
CA SER A 511 -2.17 -15.03 30.16
C SER A 511 -2.21 -15.40 28.68
N LEU A 512 -3.18 -16.25 28.31
CA LEU A 512 -3.35 -16.67 26.92
C LEU A 512 -3.68 -15.47 26.03
N TYR A 513 -4.53 -14.56 26.49
CA TYR A 513 -4.88 -13.36 25.74
C TYR A 513 -3.67 -12.49 25.43
N ASN A 514 -2.81 -12.22 26.41
CA ASN A 514 -1.59 -11.44 26.20
C ASN A 514 -0.56 -12.14 25.29
N GLU A 515 -0.58 -13.47 25.23
CA GLU A 515 0.33 -14.26 24.38
C GLU A 515 -0.15 -14.36 22.92
N THR A 516 -1.46 -14.44 22.72
CA THR A 516 -2.08 -14.77 21.42
C THR A 516 -2.62 -13.56 20.67
N PHE A 517 -2.85 -12.43 21.35
CA PHE A 517 -3.35 -11.21 20.74
C PHE A 517 -2.49 -9.99 21.05
N HIS A 518 -2.35 -9.12 20.05
CA HIS A 518 -1.83 -7.78 20.21
C HIS A 518 -2.97 -6.84 20.60
N ARG A 519 -2.83 -6.20 21.76
CA ARG A 519 -3.88 -5.39 22.38
C ARG A 519 -3.79 -3.95 21.92
N ILE A 520 -4.91 -3.39 21.45
CA ILE A 520 -4.98 -2.05 20.88
C ILE A 520 -5.49 -1.03 21.92
N TYR A 521 -4.69 -0.01 22.21
CA TYR A 521 -4.94 0.94 23.31
C TYR A 521 -5.42 2.33 22.89
N LEU A 522 -5.20 2.71 21.64
CA LEU A 522 -5.47 4.04 21.13
C LEU A 522 -6.15 3.95 19.78
N GLY A 523 -7.12 4.83 19.54
CA GLY A 523 -7.88 4.91 18.31
C GLY A 523 -9.38 4.98 18.57
N SER A 524 -10.14 5.38 17.55
CA SER A 524 -11.59 5.48 17.52
C SER A 524 -12.15 5.25 16.12
N ASN A 525 -13.40 4.80 16.03
CA ASN A 525 -14.19 4.80 14.80
C ASN A 525 -15.30 5.86 14.79
N GLY A 526 -15.05 7.02 15.38
CA GLY A 526 -16.01 8.12 15.48
C GLY A 526 -16.91 8.05 16.72
N VAL A 527 -17.29 6.86 17.17
CA VAL A 527 -18.10 6.67 18.40
C VAL A 527 -17.31 5.94 19.47
N TYR A 528 -16.83 4.74 19.15
CA TYR A 528 -16.18 3.85 20.10
C TYR A 528 -14.68 4.10 20.13
N GLN A 529 -14.02 3.69 21.20
CA GLN A 529 -12.59 3.91 21.40
C GLN A 529 -11.89 2.62 21.84
N ALA A 530 -10.69 2.41 21.31
CA ALA A 530 -9.80 1.35 21.76
C ALA A 530 -9.27 1.65 23.18
N ASN A 531 -9.09 0.60 23.99
CA ASN A 531 -8.74 0.74 25.41
C ASN A 531 -7.90 -0.43 25.97
N GLY A 532 -7.36 -1.28 25.10
CA GLY A 532 -6.58 -2.46 25.44
C GLY A 532 -7.42 -3.67 25.88
N LYS A 533 -8.75 -3.58 25.86
CA LYS A 533 -9.67 -4.71 26.09
C LYS A 533 -10.51 -4.92 24.82
N TYR A 534 -11.42 -5.89 24.88
CA TYR A 534 -12.47 -5.98 23.87
C TYR A 534 -13.17 -4.61 23.71
N ASN A 535 -13.34 -4.17 22.46
CA ASN A 535 -14.01 -2.93 22.11
C ASN A 535 -14.60 -3.00 20.68
N MET A 536 -15.61 -2.18 20.40
CA MET A 536 -16.31 -2.12 19.11
C MET A 536 -15.54 -1.37 18.01
N VAL A 537 -14.21 -1.33 18.09
CA VAL A 537 -13.33 -0.83 17.02
C VAL A 537 -12.45 -1.95 16.52
N THR A 538 -11.74 -2.64 17.42
CA THR A 538 -10.75 -3.67 17.05
C THR A 538 -11.05 -5.06 17.63
N GLY A 539 -12.22 -5.24 18.27
CA GLY A 539 -12.57 -6.49 18.94
C GLY A 539 -11.52 -6.89 19.97
N LEU A 540 -11.06 -8.14 19.88
CA LEU A 540 -9.98 -8.71 20.69
C LEU A 540 -8.57 -8.18 20.32
N GLY A 541 -8.44 -7.43 19.23
CA GLY A 541 -7.14 -7.00 18.67
C GLY A 541 -6.66 -7.93 17.55
N SER A 542 -5.37 -7.82 17.22
CA SER A 542 -4.76 -8.56 16.09
C SER A 542 -4.01 -9.82 16.53
N PRO A 543 -3.77 -10.78 15.63
CA PRO A 543 -3.23 -12.07 16.01
C PRO A 543 -1.72 -12.04 16.19
N ASN A 544 -1.25 -12.72 17.25
CA ASN A 544 0.06 -13.33 17.26
C ASN A 544 -0.09 -14.77 16.73
N ALA A 545 -0.08 -14.93 15.40
CA ALA A 545 -0.57 -16.13 14.71
C ALA A 545 0.13 -17.42 15.17
N GLY A 546 1.45 -17.44 15.27
CA GLY A 546 2.20 -18.60 15.73
C GLY A 546 1.83 -19.05 17.16
N MET A 547 1.56 -18.11 18.07
CA MET A 547 1.11 -18.43 19.43
C MET A 547 -0.36 -18.86 19.45
N LEU A 548 -1.21 -18.17 18.68
CA LEU A 548 -2.62 -18.51 18.52
C LEU A 548 -2.78 -19.94 17.98
N ALA A 549 -1.97 -20.34 16.99
CA ALA A 549 -1.96 -21.69 16.42
C ALA A 549 -1.69 -22.78 17.48
N GLN A 550 -0.70 -22.56 18.36
CA GLN A 550 -0.36 -23.50 19.41
C GLN A 550 -1.48 -23.66 20.43
N VAL A 551 -2.08 -22.54 20.85
CA VAL A 551 -3.19 -22.54 21.80
C VAL A 551 -4.43 -23.20 21.19
N LEU A 552 -4.81 -22.82 19.95
CA LEU A 552 -5.95 -23.41 19.26
C LEU A 552 -5.77 -24.91 19.03
N LYS A 553 -4.58 -25.37 18.64
CA LYS A 553 -4.29 -26.81 18.52
C LYS A 553 -4.59 -27.57 19.80
N SER A 554 -4.18 -27.03 20.96
CA SER A 554 -4.47 -27.66 22.25
C SER A 554 -5.97 -27.68 22.59
N MET A 555 -6.69 -26.60 22.26
CA MET A 555 -8.12 -26.47 22.55
C MET A 555 -8.96 -27.36 21.64
N VAL A 556 -8.71 -27.34 20.32
CA VAL A 556 -9.45 -28.10 19.31
C VAL A 556 -9.25 -29.62 19.49
N LEU A 557 -8.02 -30.06 19.77
CA LEU A 557 -7.73 -31.49 19.99
C LEU A 557 -8.25 -32.03 21.34
N SER A 558 -8.74 -31.15 22.23
CA SER A 558 -9.31 -31.52 23.52
C SER A 558 -10.80 -31.15 23.67
N SER A 559 -11.45 -30.70 22.59
CA SER A 559 -12.87 -30.33 22.59
C SER A 559 -13.74 -31.40 21.93
N ILE A 560 -14.95 -31.58 22.47
CA ILE A 560 -16.02 -32.30 21.77
C ILE A 560 -16.57 -31.39 20.67
N GLN A 561 -16.71 -31.90 19.45
CA GLN A 561 -17.44 -31.19 18.40
C GLN A 561 -18.93 -31.40 18.62
N VAL A 562 -19.70 -30.30 18.59
CA VAL A 562 -21.14 -30.33 18.84
C VAL A 562 -21.85 -29.63 17.69
N GLN A 563 -22.68 -30.37 16.98
CA GLN A 563 -23.57 -29.86 15.96
C GLN A 563 -24.96 -29.70 16.56
N VAL A 564 -25.63 -28.59 16.26
CA VAL A 564 -26.95 -28.28 16.81
C VAL A 564 -27.85 -27.83 15.68
N THR A 565 -29.07 -28.34 15.65
CA THR A 565 -30.16 -27.78 14.84
C THR A 565 -31.45 -27.75 15.66
N THR A 566 -32.47 -27.10 15.11
CA THR A 566 -33.83 -27.22 15.63
C THR A 566 -34.75 -27.80 14.57
N TYR A 567 -35.85 -28.39 15.01
CA TYR A 567 -36.82 -29.00 14.11
C TYR A 567 -38.24 -28.81 14.62
N SER A 568 -39.17 -28.34 13.78
CA SER A 568 -40.60 -28.44 14.06
C SER A 568 -41.37 -28.88 12.81
N PRO A 569 -42.37 -29.78 12.94
CA PRO A 569 -43.26 -30.10 11.84
C PRO A 569 -43.92 -28.81 11.29
N PHE A 570 -43.98 -28.67 9.96
CA PHE A 570 -44.62 -27.54 9.25
C PHE A 570 -43.86 -26.21 9.22
N ASN A 571 -42.62 -26.15 9.74
CA ASN A 571 -41.73 -24.99 9.60
C ASN A 571 -40.66 -25.27 8.54
N SER A 572 -40.41 -24.30 7.66
CA SER A 572 -39.39 -24.40 6.60
C SER A 572 -38.05 -23.75 7.00
N PHE A 573 -38.10 -22.85 7.98
CA PHE A 573 -36.96 -22.15 8.58
C PHE A 573 -37.01 -22.36 10.09
N PRO A 574 -35.90 -22.15 10.82
CA PRO A 574 -35.88 -22.16 12.29
C PRO A 574 -36.60 -20.94 12.88
N GLN A 575 -37.77 -20.58 12.35
CA GLN A 575 -38.63 -19.52 12.82
C GLN A 575 -39.91 -20.13 13.40
N TYR A 576 -40.33 -19.70 14.59
CA TYR A 576 -41.43 -20.32 15.33
C TYR A 576 -42.38 -19.28 15.95
N LEU A 577 -43.66 -19.65 16.12
CA LEU A 577 -44.65 -18.82 16.81
C LEU A 577 -44.78 -19.19 18.29
N TYR A 578 -45.44 -18.33 19.05
CA TYR A 578 -45.89 -18.66 20.40
C TYR A 578 -46.71 -19.95 20.43
N ASN A 579 -46.51 -20.74 21.49
CA ASN A 579 -47.08 -22.06 21.71
C ASN A 579 -46.62 -23.14 20.73
N ASN A 580 -45.78 -22.84 19.74
CA ASN A 580 -45.12 -23.90 18.97
C ASN A 580 -44.10 -24.62 19.86
N THR A 581 -44.00 -25.93 19.65
CA THR A 581 -42.96 -26.77 20.21
C THR A 581 -41.98 -27.13 19.11
N PHE A 582 -40.68 -26.93 19.37
CA PHE A 582 -39.62 -27.40 18.50
C PHE A 582 -38.70 -28.37 19.25
N GLU A 583 -38.12 -29.30 18.51
CA GLU A 583 -37.06 -30.20 18.95
C GLU A 583 -35.71 -29.49 18.84
N ILE A 584 -34.88 -29.64 19.86
CA ILE A 584 -33.47 -29.28 19.86
C ILE A 584 -32.71 -30.58 19.63
N ILE A 585 -31.99 -30.66 18.53
CA ILE A 585 -31.27 -31.86 18.11
C ILE A 585 -29.78 -31.55 18.13
N ALA A 586 -29.00 -32.39 18.80
CA ALA A 586 -27.55 -32.26 18.84
C ALA A 586 -26.81 -33.57 18.55
N ASN A 587 -25.79 -33.50 17.71
CA ASN A 587 -24.79 -34.56 17.52
C ASN A 587 -23.48 -34.13 18.16
N ALA A 588 -22.81 -35.05 18.84
CA ALA A 588 -21.60 -34.75 19.59
C ALA A 588 -20.54 -35.82 19.37
N TYR A 589 -19.30 -35.40 19.09
CA TYR A 589 -18.20 -36.27 18.69
C TYR A 589 -16.93 -35.96 19.49
N TYR A 590 -16.27 -37.00 19.99
CA TYR A 590 -14.95 -36.88 20.59
C TYR A 590 -13.90 -36.48 19.53
N PRO A 591 -12.72 -35.96 19.93
CA PRO A 591 -11.67 -35.59 18.99
C PRO A 591 -11.25 -36.70 18.00
N ASN A 592 -11.41 -37.97 18.38
CA ASN A 592 -11.12 -39.13 17.54
C ASN A 592 -12.25 -39.51 16.56
N GLY A 593 -13.33 -38.72 16.47
CA GLY A 593 -14.49 -38.97 15.61
C GLY A 593 -15.51 -39.97 16.15
N SER A 594 -15.39 -40.43 17.41
CA SER A 594 -16.40 -41.33 17.99
C SER A 594 -17.58 -40.57 18.62
N ASN A 595 -18.80 -41.10 18.48
CA ASN A 595 -20.00 -40.48 19.05
C ASN A 595 -19.93 -40.39 20.57
N VAL A 596 -20.35 -39.24 21.10
CA VAL A 596 -20.62 -39.02 22.52
C VAL A 596 -22.02 -39.56 22.82
N VAL A 597 -22.09 -40.76 23.39
CA VAL A 597 -23.37 -41.46 23.69
C VAL A 597 -23.75 -41.42 25.19
N SER A 598 -22.92 -40.79 26.02
CA SER A 598 -23.15 -40.61 27.45
C SER A 598 -22.47 -39.34 27.94
N GLY A 599 -22.93 -38.76 29.05
CA GLY A 599 -22.43 -37.50 29.60
C GLY A 599 -23.57 -36.56 30.00
N THR A 600 -23.23 -35.30 30.23
CA THR A 600 -24.20 -34.22 30.46
C THR A 600 -24.33 -33.40 29.18
N VAL A 601 -25.56 -33.27 28.67
CA VAL A 601 -25.87 -32.46 27.49
C VAL A 601 -27.06 -31.56 27.80
N ASP A 602 -26.82 -30.25 27.83
CA ASP A 602 -27.82 -29.24 28.16
C ASP A 602 -27.85 -28.14 27.09
N ALA A 603 -29.05 -27.80 26.60
CA ALA A 603 -29.27 -26.63 25.76
C ALA A 603 -29.68 -25.42 26.61
N SER A 604 -28.98 -24.30 26.44
CA SER A 604 -29.40 -22.98 26.88
C SER A 604 -30.11 -22.23 25.75
N ILE A 605 -31.24 -21.60 26.08
CA ILE A 605 -32.00 -20.75 25.16
C ILE A 605 -31.79 -19.29 25.59
N SER A 606 -31.19 -18.51 24.72
CA SER A 606 -30.80 -17.12 24.98
C SER A 606 -31.52 -16.16 24.05
N THR A 607 -31.90 -15.00 24.58
CA THR A 607 -32.56 -13.90 23.86
C THR A 607 -31.76 -12.61 24.08
N MET A 608 -32.17 -11.49 23.48
CA MET A 608 -31.64 -10.16 23.85
C MET A 608 -31.80 -9.85 25.35
N ASN A 609 -32.72 -10.51 26.06
CA ASN A 609 -32.88 -10.34 27.51
C ASN A 609 -32.06 -11.34 28.35
N GLY A 610 -31.16 -12.11 27.72
CA GLY A 610 -30.35 -13.15 28.34
C GLY A 610 -30.93 -14.57 28.23
N ILE A 611 -30.40 -15.50 29.02
CA ILE A 611 -30.83 -16.91 29.06
C ILE A 611 -32.22 -17.01 29.70
N ILE A 612 -33.19 -17.57 28.98
CA ILE A 612 -34.57 -17.71 29.43
C ILE A 612 -34.94 -19.16 29.83
N ALA A 613 -34.18 -20.15 29.38
CA ALA A 613 -34.41 -21.55 29.71
C ALA A 613 -33.15 -22.41 29.55
N THR A 614 -33.10 -23.52 30.29
CA THR A 614 -32.17 -24.63 30.08
C THR A 614 -32.98 -25.91 29.87
N VAL A 615 -32.69 -26.64 28.80
CA VAL A 615 -33.36 -27.89 28.41
C VAL A 615 -32.32 -29.02 28.46
N PRO A 616 -32.47 -30.04 29.32
CA PRO A 616 -31.61 -31.21 29.28
C PRO A 616 -31.95 -32.07 28.04
N LEU A 617 -30.94 -32.56 27.33
CA LEU A 617 -31.12 -33.43 26.17
C LEU A 617 -30.93 -34.89 26.57
N THR A 618 -31.66 -35.78 25.89
CA THR A 618 -31.56 -37.23 26.10
C THR A 618 -31.10 -37.90 24.81
N PHE A 619 -30.13 -38.83 24.93
CA PHE A 619 -29.65 -39.59 23.78
C PHE A 619 -30.69 -40.66 23.39
N ASN A 620 -31.20 -40.61 22.17
CA ASN A 620 -32.26 -41.50 21.69
C ASN A 620 -31.73 -42.78 21.00
N GLY A 621 -30.40 -43.00 21.01
CA GLY A 621 -29.71 -44.07 20.30
C GLY A 621 -29.01 -43.60 19.01
N THR A 622 -29.35 -42.42 18.50
CA THR A 622 -28.83 -41.82 17.27
C THR A 622 -28.24 -40.43 17.55
N GLU A 623 -29.03 -39.58 18.20
CA GLU A 623 -28.78 -38.15 18.42
C GLU A 623 -29.28 -37.74 19.82
N TRP A 624 -28.83 -36.58 20.32
CA TRP A 624 -29.32 -35.98 21.56
C TRP A 624 -30.53 -35.10 21.26
N ILE A 625 -31.67 -35.35 21.93
CA ILE A 625 -32.91 -34.62 21.69
C ILE A 625 -33.47 -34.03 22.98
N GLY A 626 -33.89 -32.77 22.90
CA GLY A 626 -34.75 -32.08 23.86
C GLY A 626 -35.90 -31.37 23.16
N THR A 627 -36.93 -30.96 23.89
CA THR A 627 -38.07 -30.20 23.32
C THR A 627 -38.32 -28.93 24.11
N TYR A 628 -38.65 -27.85 23.43
CA TYR A 628 -39.03 -26.59 24.06
C TYR A 628 -40.30 -26.02 23.45
N THR A 629 -41.23 -25.56 24.30
CA THR A 629 -42.46 -24.87 23.90
C THR A 629 -42.33 -23.38 24.18
N ILE A 630 -42.52 -22.54 23.17
CA ILE A 630 -42.38 -21.09 23.29
C ILE A 630 -43.57 -20.52 24.08
N PRO A 631 -43.35 -19.90 25.26
CA PRO A 631 -44.45 -19.35 26.04
C PRO A 631 -45.00 -18.07 25.41
N GLN A 632 -46.28 -17.76 25.65
CA GLN A 632 -46.99 -16.62 25.02
C GLN A 632 -46.41 -15.23 25.36
N ASN A 633 -45.61 -15.14 26.42
CA ASN A 633 -44.94 -13.92 26.87
C ASN A 633 -43.42 -13.94 26.61
N ALA A 634 -42.93 -14.85 25.77
CA ALA A 634 -41.52 -14.92 25.45
C ALA A 634 -41.06 -13.67 24.67
N PRO A 635 -39.80 -13.25 24.80
CA PRO A 635 -39.24 -12.18 23.97
C PRO A 635 -39.34 -12.51 22.48
N LEU A 636 -39.69 -11.53 21.66
CA LEU A 636 -39.71 -11.66 20.20
C LEU A 636 -38.29 -11.62 19.61
N ASN A 637 -38.22 -11.93 18.31
CA ASN A 637 -37.03 -11.96 17.46
C ASN A 637 -36.14 -13.16 17.75
N SER A 638 -34.98 -13.17 17.14
CA SER A 638 -33.71 -12.96 17.86
C SER A 638 -33.22 -14.03 18.88
N TRP A 639 -33.31 -15.37 18.75
CA TRP A 639 -32.87 -16.34 19.80
C TRP A 639 -31.71 -17.27 19.43
N ILE A 640 -30.82 -17.55 20.40
CA ILE A 640 -29.72 -18.51 20.24
C ILE A 640 -29.94 -19.76 21.10
N ILE A 641 -29.79 -20.93 20.48
CA ILE A 641 -29.88 -22.25 21.12
C ILE A 641 -28.46 -22.83 21.22
N GLY A 642 -27.82 -22.63 22.37
CA GLY A 642 -26.48 -23.15 22.64
C GLY A 642 -26.53 -24.49 23.37
N VAL A 643 -25.85 -25.51 22.88
CA VAL A 643 -25.75 -26.84 23.51
C VAL A 643 -24.36 -27.03 24.09
N ASN A 644 -24.28 -27.33 25.38
CA ASN A 644 -23.05 -27.69 26.07
C ASN A 644 -23.02 -29.20 26.29
N VAL A 645 -21.91 -29.84 25.93
CA VAL A 645 -21.66 -31.27 26.10
C VAL A 645 -20.45 -31.46 27.01
N SER A 646 -20.58 -32.30 28.02
CA SER A 646 -19.49 -32.73 28.89
C SER A 646 -19.49 -34.25 29.02
N SER A 647 -18.38 -34.89 28.63
CA SER A 647 -18.26 -36.34 28.68
C SER A 647 -16.81 -36.81 28.71
N GLY A 648 -16.50 -37.79 29.57
CA GLY A 648 -15.17 -38.42 29.61
C GLY A 648 -14.01 -37.46 29.89
N GLY A 649 -14.24 -36.32 30.55
CA GLY A 649 -13.24 -35.27 30.79
C GLY A 649 -13.08 -34.27 29.64
N PHE A 650 -13.79 -34.45 28.53
CA PHE A 650 -13.87 -33.51 27.42
C PHE A 650 -15.11 -32.63 27.56
N THR A 651 -15.03 -31.42 26.99
CA THR A 651 -16.17 -30.50 26.90
C THR A 651 -16.27 -29.95 25.49
N GLY A 652 -17.48 -29.66 25.04
CA GLY A 652 -17.75 -29.11 23.72
C GLY A 652 -18.98 -28.23 23.76
N THR A 653 -19.04 -27.27 22.85
CA THR A 653 -20.20 -26.40 22.69
C THR A 653 -20.53 -26.27 21.22
N GLY A 654 -21.81 -26.18 20.92
CA GLY A 654 -22.34 -25.92 19.59
C GLY A 654 -23.58 -25.05 19.73
N ALA A 655 -24.02 -24.41 18.65
CA ALA A 655 -25.28 -23.70 18.70
C ALA A 655 -25.92 -23.60 17.32
N THR A 656 -27.20 -23.27 17.36
CA THR A 656 -27.97 -22.78 16.22
C THR A 656 -28.75 -21.56 16.66
N TYR A 657 -29.36 -20.91 15.70
CA TYR A 657 -30.20 -19.76 15.89
C TYR A 657 -31.67 -20.10 15.56
N VAL A 658 -32.62 -19.44 16.24
CA VAL A 658 -34.06 -19.52 15.95
C VAL A 658 -34.71 -18.15 16.04
N ASP A 659 -35.64 -17.84 15.13
CA ASP A 659 -36.46 -16.63 15.21
C ASP A 659 -37.80 -16.90 15.89
N VAL A 660 -38.21 -16.04 16.81
CA VAL A 660 -39.51 -16.16 17.50
C VAL A 660 -40.41 -15.00 17.15
N GLY A 661 -41.57 -15.30 16.57
CA GLY A 661 -42.58 -14.33 16.17
C GLY A 661 -42.79 -14.24 14.66
N LEU A 662 -43.51 -13.20 14.27
CA LEU A 662 -43.75 -12.81 12.88
C LEU A 662 -42.50 -12.16 12.29
N SER A 663 -42.28 -12.36 11.00
CA SER A 663 -41.35 -11.52 10.22
C SER A 663 -42.07 -10.30 9.69
N GLY A 664 -41.34 -9.24 9.39
CA GLY A 664 -41.90 -8.09 8.69
C GLY A 664 -40.83 -7.24 8.03
N ALA A 665 -41.25 -6.43 7.06
CA ALA A 665 -40.39 -5.47 6.37
C ALA A 665 -41.03 -4.08 6.50
N ILE A 666 -40.23 -3.10 6.93
CA ILE A 666 -40.64 -1.70 6.98
C ILE A 666 -40.47 -1.15 5.56
N LEU A 667 -41.55 -0.60 5.01
CA LEU A 667 -41.59 -0.03 3.67
C LEU A 667 -41.47 1.50 3.69
N LEU A 668 -41.95 2.15 4.76
CA LEU A 668 -41.89 3.61 4.94
C LEU A 668 -41.76 3.97 6.43
N PRO A 669 -41.13 5.12 6.74
CA PRO A 669 -40.39 5.98 5.81
C PRO A 669 -39.06 5.32 5.40
N VAL A 670 -38.59 5.63 4.19
CA VAL A 670 -37.28 5.19 3.70
C VAL A 670 -36.19 5.88 4.55
N PRO A 671 -35.24 5.15 5.13
CA PRO A 671 -34.17 5.73 5.93
C PRO A 671 -33.26 6.63 5.06
N TYR A 672 -32.88 7.77 5.61
CA TYR A 672 -31.83 8.63 5.06
C TYR A 672 -30.46 7.91 5.20
N PRO A 673 -29.50 8.02 4.25
CA PRO A 673 -29.47 8.91 3.08
C PRO A 673 -30.19 8.41 1.82
N ASN A 674 -30.75 7.21 1.86
CA ASN A 674 -31.43 6.62 0.68
C ASN A 674 -32.73 7.35 0.31
N ALA A 675 -33.23 8.22 1.18
CA ALA A 675 -34.24 9.22 0.88
C ALA A 675 -33.95 10.54 1.62
N ALA A 676 -34.59 11.62 1.16
CA ALA A 676 -34.47 12.93 1.79
C ALA A 676 -34.90 12.89 3.28
N PRO A 677 -34.26 13.68 4.16
CA PRO A 677 -34.69 13.86 5.55
C PRO A 677 -36.18 14.17 5.66
N ILE A 678 -36.86 13.64 6.69
CA ILE A 678 -38.26 14.00 6.92
C ILE A 678 -38.33 15.46 7.38
N PRO A 679 -39.02 16.36 6.67
CA PRO A 679 -39.08 17.75 7.06
C PRO A 679 -39.92 17.91 8.35
N PRO A 680 -39.52 18.76 9.30
CA PRO A 680 -40.33 19.02 10.50
C PRO A 680 -41.65 19.69 10.09
N ASN A 681 -42.70 19.48 10.88
CA ASN A 681 -44.04 20.02 10.63
C ASN A 681 -44.68 19.56 9.31
N THR A 682 -44.16 18.51 8.67
CA THR A 682 -44.77 17.85 7.52
C THR A 682 -45.24 16.45 7.88
N GLN A 683 -46.26 15.97 7.15
CA GLN A 683 -46.82 14.65 7.32
C GLN A 683 -45.99 13.62 6.55
N PHE A 684 -45.73 12.46 7.16
CA PHE A 684 -45.04 11.33 6.56
C PHE A 684 -45.77 10.03 6.85
N GLY A 685 -45.62 9.06 5.95
CA GLY A 685 -46.21 7.73 6.06
C GLY A 685 -45.30 6.74 6.79
N VAL A 686 -45.92 5.79 7.47
CA VAL A 686 -45.30 4.60 8.05
C VAL A 686 -45.99 3.38 7.47
N ALA A 687 -45.24 2.45 6.89
CA ALA A 687 -45.80 1.27 6.24
C ALA A 687 -44.97 0.03 6.57
N VAL A 688 -45.63 -1.11 6.81
CA VAL A 688 -44.99 -2.38 7.14
C VAL A 688 -45.78 -3.57 6.60
N THR A 689 -45.07 -4.61 6.17
CA THR A 689 -45.64 -5.93 5.89
C THR A 689 -45.33 -6.89 7.04
N ALA A 690 -46.19 -7.87 7.27
CA ALA A 690 -45.97 -8.90 8.28
C ALA A 690 -46.32 -10.28 7.73
N SER A 691 -45.50 -11.28 8.06
CA SER A 691 -45.67 -12.66 7.61
C SER A 691 -45.46 -13.67 8.75
N TYR A 692 -46.16 -14.80 8.66
CA TYR A 692 -45.95 -15.95 9.52
C TYR A 692 -44.65 -16.69 9.16
N PRO A 693 -44.14 -17.60 10.02
CA PRO A 693 -42.91 -18.36 9.74
C PRO A 693 -42.94 -19.25 8.49
N ASN A 694 -44.14 -19.55 7.98
CA ASN A 694 -44.32 -20.23 6.70
C ASN A 694 -44.37 -19.26 5.50
N GLY A 695 -43.99 -18.00 5.73
CA GLY A 695 -44.02 -16.89 4.77
C GLY A 695 -45.41 -16.31 4.46
N THR A 696 -46.51 -16.88 4.97
CA THR A 696 -47.86 -16.40 4.61
C THR A 696 -48.15 -15.00 5.20
N PRO A 697 -48.77 -14.05 4.47
CA PRO A 697 -49.08 -12.72 4.98
C PRO A 697 -50.04 -12.74 6.17
N VAL A 698 -49.80 -11.86 7.14
CA VAL A 698 -50.66 -11.68 8.32
C VAL A 698 -51.86 -10.83 7.94
N LEU A 699 -52.99 -11.49 7.70
CA LEU A 699 -54.22 -10.84 7.25
C LEU A 699 -54.93 -10.02 8.34
N GLN A 700 -54.67 -10.33 9.61
CA GLN A 700 -55.25 -9.64 10.77
C GLN A 700 -54.15 -9.44 11.83
N GLY A 701 -53.80 -8.19 12.08
CA GLY A 701 -52.77 -7.77 13.03
C GLY A 701 -53.05 -6.38 13.58
N ASN A 702 -52.58 -6.11 14.79
CA ASN A 702 -52.61 -4.79 15.40
C ASN A 702 -51.16 -4.38 15.64
N PHE A 703 -50.65 -3.45 14.83
CA PHE A 703 -49.27 -2.97 14.92
C PHE A 703 -49.25 -1.48 15.27
N THR A 704 -48.21 -1.08 15.99
CA THR A 704 -47.95 0.33 16.33
C THR A 704 -46.48 0.60 16.10
N ALA A 705 -46.18 1.68 15.38
CA ALA A 705 -44.83 2.19 15.25
C ALA A 705 -44.51 3.11 16.43
N TYR A 706 -43.38 2.87 17.09
CA TYR A 706 -42.89 3.60 18.26
C TYR A 706 -41.62 4.35 17.84
N PHE A 707 -41.66 5.68 17.85
CA PHE A 707 -40.50 6.50 17.52
C PHE A 707 -39.72 6.79 18.79
N VAL A 708 -38.60 6.11 18.94
CA VAL A 708 -37.74 6.12 20.13
C VAL A 708 -36.54 7.03 19.88
N LYS A 709 -36.29 7.92 20.84
CA LYS A 709 -35.09 8.77 20.87
C LYS A 709 -34.50 8.72 22.27
N ASN A 710 -33.19 8.49 22.38
CA ASN A 710 -32.48 8.35 23.65
C ASN A 710 -33.13 7.32 24.60
N GLY A 711 -33.53 6.17 24.05
CA GLY A 711 -34.16 5.07 24.80
C GLY A 711 -35.60 5.36 25.28
N LYS A 712 -36.22 6.47 24.86
CA LYS A 712 -37.59 6.83 25.24
C LYS A 712 -38.47 6.96 24.00
N THR A 713 -39.65 6.35 24.02
CA THR A 713 -40.69 6.61 23.02
C THR A 713 -41.11 8.07 23.09
N VAL A 714 -40.95 8.80 22.00
CA VAL A 714 -41.33 10.20 21.85
C VAL A 714 -42.76 10.32 21.35
N PHE A 715 -43.13 9.53 20.34
CA PHE A 715 -44.49 9.44 19.82
C PHE A 715 -44.75 8.05 19.20
N THR A 716 -46.01 7.76 18.90
CA THR A 716 -46.45 6.48 18.33
C THR A 716 -47.43 6.67 17.18
N VAL A 717 -47.37 5.79 16.19
CA VAL A 717 -48.27 5.78 15.02
C VAL A 717 -48.99 4.43 14.96
N PRO A 718 -50.30 4.36 15.23
CA PRO A 718 -51.07 3.14 15.05
C PRO A 718 -51.20 2.83 13.56
N LEU A 719 -51.02 1.56 13.19
CA LEU A 719 -51.05 1.13 11.79
C LEU A 719 -52.35 0.38 11.49
N ILE A 720 -53.00 0.74 10.39
CA ILE A 720 -54.24 0.14 9.92
C ILE A 720 -53.98 -0.76 8.69
N PRO A 721 -54.62 -1.93 8.61
CA PRO A 721 -54.45 -2.81 7.46
C PRO A 721 -55.10 -2.21 6.20
N ILE A 722 -54.31 -2.08 5.15
CA ILE A 722 -54.73 -1.72 3.81
C ILE A 722 -54.49 -2.91 2.90
N LYS A 723 -55.54 -3.31 2.19
CA LYS A 723 -55.45 -4.41 1.23
C LYS A 723 -54.96 -3.87 -0.11
N ILE A 724 -53.76 -4.28 -0.50
CA ILE A 724 -53.18 -4.05 -1.83
C ILE A 724 -53.12 -5.43 -2.50
N ASP A 725 -54.06 -5.70 -3.40
CA ASP A 725 -54.26 -7.00 -4.04
C ASP A 725 -54.39 -8.19 -3.07
N ASN A 726 -53.41 -9.11 -3.01
CA ASN A 726 -53.39 -10.27 -2.10
C ASN A 726 -52.62 -10.02 -0.80
N THR A 727 -52.14 -8.80 -0.59
CA THR A 727 -51.27 -8.44 0.53
C THR A 727 -51.95 -7.43 1.43
N ILE A 728 -51.70 -7.55 2.73
CA ILE A 728 -52.03 -6.53 3.70
C ILE A 728 -50.76 -5.75 4.03
N VAL A 729 -50.75 -4.47 3.69
CA VAL A 729 -49.77 -3.51 4.20
C VAL A 729 -50.41 -2.78 5.37
N TYR A 730 -49.71 -2.64 6.48
CA TYR A 730 -50.20 -1.89 7.62
C TYR A 730 -49.63 -0.49 7.56
N GLU A 731 -50.50 0.49 7.35
CA GLU A 731 -50.11 1.89 7.12
C GLU A 731 -50.61 2.81 8.23
N GLY A 732 -49.84 3.86 8.50
CA GLY A 732 -50.24 4.97 9.35
C GLY A 732 -49.54 6.24 8.89
N GLU A 733 -50.01 7.38 9.36
CA GLU A 733 -49.41 8.67 9.03
C GLU A 733 -49.20 9.49 10.30
N TYR A 734 -48.15 10.31 10.31
CA TYR A 734 -47.87 11.22 11.41
C TYR A 734 -47.20 12.50 10.89
N GLY A 735 -47.37 13.60 11.62
CA GLY A 735 -46.65 14.85 11.36
C GLY A 735 -45.81 15.24 12.57
N ILE A 736 -44.54 15.57 12.35
CA ILE A 736 -43.65 15.99 13.45
C ILE A 736 -44.09 17.39 13.91
N LEU A 737 -44.84 17.46 15.01
CA LEU A 737 -45.37 18.72 15.55
C LEU A 737 -44.26 19.66 16.06
N PRO A 738 -44.51 20.99 16.11
CA PRO A 738 -43.56 21.93 16.70
C PRO A 738 -43.20 21.56 18.14
N GLY A 739 -41.89 21.53 18.44
CA GLY A 739 -41.38 21.16 19.77
C GLY A 739 -41.04 19.68 19.94
N VAL A 740 -41.37 18.82 18.97
CA VAL A 740 -40.87 17.43 18.92
C VAL A 740 -39.37 17.44 18.54
N PRO A 741 -38.47 16.73 19.26
CA PRO A 741 -37.03 16.82 19.03
C PRO A 741 -36.51 16.28 17.69
N GLN A 742 -36.10 17.16 16.78
CA GLN A 742 -35.50 16.77 15.48
C GLN A 742 -34.21 15.93 15.61
N GLY A 743 -33.81 15.31 14.50
CA GLY A 743 -32.66 14.43 14.33
C GLY A 743 -33.06 12.96 14.25
N ASN A 744 -32.13 12.10 14.70
CA ASN A 744 -32.21 10.64 14.67
C ASN A 744 -33.34 10.06 15.55
N TYR A 745 -34.04 9.05 15.04
CA TYR A 745 -35.00 8.20 15.76
C TYR A 745 -34.80 6.74 15.39
N ILE A 746 -35.07 5.84 16.33
CA ILE A 746 -35.33 4.42 16.04
C ILE A 746 -36.85 4.24 16.01
N MET A 747 -37.41 3.88 14.88
CA MET A 747 -38.80 3.48 14.75
C MET A 747 -38.92 1.99 14.98
N ILE A 748 -39.61 1.56 16.04
CA ILE A 748 -39.87 0.15 16.33
C ILE A 748 -41.34 -0.13 16.02
N ILE A 749 -41.63 -1.07 15.13
CA ILE A 749 -42.98 -1.56 14.87
C ILE A 749 -43.21 -2.81 15.71
N ASN A 750 -44.16 -2.72 16.64
CA ASN A 750 -44.49 -3.80 17.56
C ASN A 750 -45.99 -4.07 17.61
N GLY A 751 -46.36 -5.33 17.80
CA GLY A 751 -47.74 -5.78 18.00
C GLY A 751 -47.99 -7.13 17.33
N SER A 752 -49.04 -7.86 17.75
CA SER A 752 -49.44 -9.16 17.17
C SER A 752 -48.31 -10.21 17.00
N GLY A 753 -47.22 -10.11 17.75
CA GLY A 753 -46.06 -11.01 17.64
C GLY A 753 -45.00 -10.59 16.62
N LEU A 754 -45.08 -9.37 16.06
CA LEU A 754 -44.04 -8.74 15.23
C LEU A 754 -43.22 -7.76 16.08
N SER A 755 -41.92 -7.68 15.84
CA SER A 755 -41.04 -6.66 16.42
C SER A 755 -39.87 -6.31 15.49
N VAL A 756 -40.12 -5.45 14.52
CA VAL A 756 -39.11 -4.96 13.56
C VAL A 756 -38.82 -3.49 13.85
N TYR A 757 -37.65 -2.99 13.45
CA TYR A 757 -37.32 -1.58 13.64
C TYR A 757 -36.54 -1.04 12.44
N GLU A 758 -36.56 0.26 12.27
CA GLU A 758 -35.88 1.00 11.22
C GLU A 758 -35.43 2.35 11.77
N TYR A 759 -34.42 2.95 11.16
CA TYR A 759 -33.96 4.29 11.49
C TYR A 759 -34.73 5.36 10.73
N VAL A 760 -35.00 6.48 11.39
CA VAL A 760 -35.70 7.62 10.79
C VAL A 760 -35.01 8.93 11.14
N TYR A 761 -34.75 9.76 10.12
CA TYR A 761 -34.17 11.08 10.29
C TYR A 761 -35.17 12.20 10.05
N VAL A 762 -35.21 13.17 10.95
CA VAL A 762 -36.09 14.35 10.86
C VAL A 762 -35.25 15.62 10.96
N GLY A 763 -35.47 16.59 10.07
CA GLY A 763 -34.78 17.88 10.12
C GLY A 763 -33.98 18.16 8.87
N MET A 764 -32.83 18.82 9.04
CA MET A 764 -31.91 19.11 7.96
C MET A 764 -30.63 18.29 8.09
N GLU A 765 -29.97 18.08 6.98
CA GLU A 765 -28.81 17.22 6.80
C GLU A 765 -27.50 18.01 6.93
N VAL A 766 -26.49 17.32 7.47
CA VAL A 766 -25.09 17.77 7.51
C VAL A 766 -24.27 16.64 6.90
N TYR A 767 -24.07 16.68 5.58
CA TYR A 767 -23.67 15.50 4.79
C TYR A 767 -22.20 15.41 4.46
N SER A 768 -21.46 16.50 4.58
CA SER A 768 -20.02 16.42 4.41
C SER A 768 -19.34 17.32 5.40
N SER A 769 -18.77 16.74 6.46
CA SER A 769 -18.05 17.47 7.50
C SER A 769 -16.66 16.91 7.67
N SER A 770 -15.66 17.76 7.56
CA SER A 770 -14.26 17.37 7.57
C SER A 770 -13.42 18.17 8.56
N ILE A 771 -12.40 17.52 9.10
CA ILE A 771 -11.43 18.11 10.03
C ILE A 771 -10.04 17.94 9.45
N PHE A 772 -9.41 19.04 9.06
CA PHE A 772 -8.04 19.04 8.56
C PHE A 772 -7.07 19.40 9.69
N THR A 773 -6.10 18.50 9.90
CA THR A 773 -5.00 18.65 10.85
C THR A 773 -3.70 18.96 10.10
N GLN A 774 -2.65 19.35 10.84
CA GLN A 774 -1.37 19.75 10.24
C GLN A 774 -0.70 18.64 9.42
N VAL A 775 -0.78 17.40 9.91
CA VAL A 775 -0.30 16.21 9.21
C VAL A 775 -1.51 15.35 8.88
N ASN A 776 -1.66 15.00 7.61
CA ASN A 776 -2.51 13.91 7.16
C ASN A 776 -1.69 12.61 7.13
N GLY A 777 -2.20 11.57 7.77
CA GLY A 777 -1.55 10.27 7.81
C GLY A 777 -2.32 9.28 8.65
N ALA A 778 -1.59 8.31 9.18
CA ALA A 778 -2.18 7.13 9.81
C ALA A 778 -3.00 7.42 11.08
N LEU A 779 -2.69 8.47 11.84
CA LEU A 779 -3.54 9.01 12.91
C LEU A 779 -3.54 10.54 12.87
N PRO A 780 -4.51 11.15 12.17
CA PRO A 780 -4.64 12.60 12.11
C PRO A 780 -4.89 13.19 13.50
N SER A 781 -4.13 14.21 13.87
CA SER A 781 -4.17 14.77 15.22
C SER A 781 -3.73 16.23 15.26
N ALA A 782 -4.15 16.92 16.32
CA ALA A 782 -3.72 18.28 16.62
C ALA A 782 -3.09 18.35 18.01
N TYR A 783 -2.24 19.33 18.28
CA TYR A 783 -1.66 19.56 19.60
C TYR A 783 -1.97 20.98 20.12
N PRO A 784 -1.88 21.23 21.43
CA PRO A 784 -2.08 22.58 21.97
C PRO A 784 -1.20 23.65 21.31
N GLY A 785 -1.82 24.64 20.67
CA GLY A 785 -1.18 25.69 19.89
C GLY A 785 -1.16 25.48 18.37
N SER A 786 -1.51 24.29 17.88
CA SER A 786 -1.67 24.03 16.43
C SER A 786 -3.03 24.53 15.92
N ASN A 787 -3.12 24.78 14.61
CA ASN A 787 -4.36 25.12 13.93
C ASN A 787 -5.04 23.87 13.36
N VAL A 788 -6.37 23.86 13.41
CA VAL A 788 -7.22 22.91 12.71
C VAL A 788 -8.24 23.66 11.86
N THR A 789 -8.61 23.08 10.73
CA THR A 789 -9.62 23.65 9.82
C THR A 789 -10.83 22.73 9.78
N PHE A 790 -12.00 23.28 10.06
CA PHE A 790 -13.28 22.60 9.97
C PHE A 790 -13.99 23.03 8.68
N VAL A 791 -14.48 22.07 7.91
CA VAL A 791 -15.29 22.30 6.71
C VAL A 791 -16.59 21.53 6.86
N SER A 792 -17.72 22.12 6.47
CA SER A 792 -19.02 21.44 6.53
C SER A 792 -19.99 21.91 5.46
N PHE A 793 -20.84 20.99 5.01
CA PHE A 793 -21.94 21.22 4.08
C PHE A 793 -23.26 20.78 4.71
N THR A 794 -24.33 21.48 4.36
CA THR A 794 -25.65 21.26 4.95
C THR A 794 -26.73 21.52 3.92
N THR A 795 -27.83 20.78 4.00
CA THR A 795 -28.99 20.97 3.14
C THR A 795 -30.27 20.48 3.83
N ASP A 796 -31.44 20.91 3.37
CA ASP A 796 -32.72 20.31 3.76
C ASP A 796 -33.30 19.44 2.64
N ALA A 797 -34.47 18.84 2.89
CA ALA A 797 -35.14 17.97 1.92
C ALA A 797 -35.51 18.65 0.58
N SER A 798 -35.50 19.99 0.50
CA SER A 798 -35.75 20.75 -0.72
C SER A 798 -34.47 21.23 -1.41
N GLY A 799 -33.29 20.88 -0.88
CA GLY A 799 -32.00 21.38 -1.35
C GLY A 799 -31.62 22.77 -0.80
N GLU A 800 -32.43 23.35 0.09
CA GLU A 800 -32.17 24.67 0.68
C GLU A 800 -31.18 24.57 1.85
N GLY A 801 -30.78 25.71 2.43
CA GLY A 801 -29.89 25.74 3.60
C GLY A 801 -28.39 25.70 3.26
N TYR A 802 -28.00 25.40 2.03
CA TYR A 802 -26.60 25.29 1.61
C TYR A 802 -25.75 26.57 1.84
N GLN A 803 -26.37 27.75 1.74
CA GLN A 803 -25.69 29.05 1.95
C GLN A 803 -26.34 29.91 3.04
N THR A 804 -27.48 29.48 3.57
CA THR A 804 -28.34 30.30 4.44
C THR A 804 -28.47 29.77 5.86
N SER A 805 -27.87 28.62 6.15
CA SER A 805 -27.83 28.04 7.50
C SER A 805 -26.85 28.78 8.40
N ASN A 806 -27.08 28.70 9.71
CA ASN A 806 -26.06 29.00 10.71
C ASN A 806 -25.37 27.69 11.10
N MET A 807 -24.05 27.66 10.97
CA MET A 807 -23.24 26.49 11.29
C MET A 807 -22.29 26.79 12.45
N THR A 808 -22.20 25.86 13.41
CA THR A 808 -21.33 25.97 14.59
C THR A 808 -20.74 24.62 14.94
N VAL A 809 -19.44 24.58 15.25
CA VAL A 809 -18.78 23.40 15.79
C VAL A 809 -18.72 23.48 17.31
N TYR A 810 -19.15 22.42 17.98
CA TYR A 810 -19.00 22.23 19.42
C TYR A 810 -17.95 21.17 19.71
N LEU A 811 -16.98 21.49 20.57
CA LEU A 811 -15.96 20.53 21.03
C LEU A 811 -16.26 20.11 22.47
N TYR A 812 -16.29 18.81 22.72
CA TYR A 812 -16.51 18.22 24.04
C TYR A 812 -15.34 17.36 24.49
N LYS A 813 -14.99 17.44 25.77
CA LYS A 813 -14.12 16.47 26.46
C LYS A 813 -14.94 15.68 27.46
N GLY A 814 -15.25 14.43 27.11
CA GLY A 814 -16.32 13.71 27.79
C GLY A 814 -17.64 14.45 27.60
N SER A 815 -18.36 14.74 28.69
CA SER A 815 -19.62 15.51 28.64
C SER A 815 -19.44 17.03 28.73
N ASN A 816 -18.21 17.53 28.94
CA ASN A 816 -17.96 18.95 29.14
C ASN A 816 -17.73 19.66 27.80
N LEU A 817 -18.56 20.65 27.49
CA LEU A 817 -18.32 21.56 26.36
C LEU A 817 -17.09 22.43 26.65
N VAL A 818 -16.06 22.33 25.80
CA VAL A 818 -14.78 23.04 25.96
C VAL A 818 -14.58 24.17 24.95
N ALA A 819 -15.26 24.13 23.80
CA ALA A 819 -15.22 25.20 22.81
C ALA A 819 -16.51 25.29 21.99
N THR A 820 -16.80 26.49 21.49
CA THR A 820 -17.88 26.78 20.54
C THR A 820 -17.30 27.64 19.43
N ILE A 821 -17.35 27.14 18.21
CA ILE A 821 -16.63 27.69 17.06
C ILE A 821 -17.66 28.02 15.97
N PRO A 822 -18.04 29.29 15.81
CA PRO A 822 -18.93 29.68 14.72
C PRO A 822 -18.22 29.51 13.37
N MET A 823 -18.93 28.98 12.39
CA MET A 823 -18.42 28.80 11.02
C MET A 823 -18.96 29.90 10.10
N SER A 824 -18.15 30.31 9.13
CA SER A 824 -18.51 31.29 8.11
C SER A 824 -18.66 30.64 6.75
N GLN A 825 -19.51 31.20 5.88
CA GLN A 825 -19.60 30.76 4.49
C GLN A 825 -18.26 30.97 3.77
N ALA A 826 -17.79 29.95 3.06
CA ALA A 826 -16.59 30.02 2.23
C ALA A 826 -16.88 30.90 1.00
N ASN A 827 -16.46 32.17 1.03
CA ASN A 827 -16.58 33.07 -0.11
C ASN A 827 -15.34 32.88 -1.02
N ASN A 828 -15.36 31.89 -1.91
CA ASN A 828 -14.24 31.55 -2.82
C ASN A 828 -12.88 31.55 -2.09
N LEU A 829 -12.51 30.44 -1.44
CA LEU A 829 -11.14 30.23 -0.96
C LEU A 829 -10.39 29.34 -1.95
N PRO A 830 -9.55 29.90 -2.85
CA PRO A 830 -8.78 29.12 -3.80
C PRO A 830 -7.81 28.17 -3.09
N ASP A 831 -7.35 28.53 -1.89
CA ASP A 831 -6.29 27.86 -1.13
C ASP A 831 -6.61 26.41 -0.74
N TYR A 832 -7.88 25.99 -0.79
CA TYR A 832 -8.29 24.59 -0.53
C TYR A 832 -9.10 23.99 -1.68
N GLY A 833 -9.25 24.71 -2.81
CA GLY A 833 -10.15 24.29 -3.90
C GLY A 833 -11.65 24.26 -3.54
N ILE A 834 -12.04 24.82 -2.39
CA ILE A 834 -13.42 24.81 -1.89
C ILE A 834 -14.14 26.07 -2.35
N PHE A 835 -15.07 25.91 -3.30
CA PHE A 835 -15.82 27.02 -3.89
C PHE A 835 -17.13 27.35 -3.16
N PHE A 836 -17.62 26.45 -2.30
CA PHE A 836 -18.90 26.58 -1.58
C PHE A 836 -18.85 25.86 -0.21
N GLY A 837 -19.77 26.15 0.73
CA GLY A 837 -19.87 25.51 2.06
C GLY A 837 -19.54 26.42 3.25
N TYR A 838 -19.35 25.83 4.43
CA TYR A 838 -18.98 26.52 5.67
C TYR A 838 -17.57 26.13 6.12
N ILE A 839 -16.78 27.10 6.60
CA ILE A 839 -15.40 26.90 7.07
C ILE A 839 -15.14 27.63 8.39
N ALA A 840 -14.29 27.05 9.24
CA ALA A 840 -13.70 27.71 10.41
C ALA A 840 -12.27 27.24 10.66
N ASN A 841 -11.36 28.19 10.91
CA ASN A 841 -10.01 27.91 11.40
C ASN A 841 -9.98 28.11 12.92
N TYR A 842 -9.39 27.15 13.65
CA TYR A 842 -9.35 27.18 15.10
C TYR A 842 -7.98 26.76 15.63
N THR A 843 -7.39 27.59 16.50
CA THR A 843 -6.15 27.25 17.21
C THR A 843 -6.48 26.49 18.50
N ILE A 844 -5.93 25.30 18.67
CA ILE A 844 -6.15 24.48 19.87
C ILE A 844 -5.59 25.20 21.12
N PRO A 845 -6.39 25.46 22.16
CA PRO A 845 -5.93 26.14 23.37
C PRO A 845 -4.84 25.37 24.14
N GLN A 846 -3.91 26.11 24.76
CA GLN A 846 -2.78 25.54 25.52
C GLN A 846 -3.19 24.66 26.72
N ASN A 847 -4.42 24.79 27.23
CA ASN A 847 -4.93 24.01 28.35
C ASN A 847 -5.65 22.71 27.93
N PHE A 848 -5.75 22.41 26.63
CA PHE A 848 -6.30 21.14 26.17
C PHE A 848 -5.34 20.00 26.52
N THR A 849 -5.89 18.87 26.97
CA THR A 849 -5.12 17.71 27.40
C THR A 849 -5.17 16.61 26.35
N PRO A 850 -4.15 15.74 26.26
CA PRO A 850 -4.15 14.67 25.28
C PRO A 850 -5.38 13.74 25.36
N GLY A 851 -5.77 13.18 24.22
CA GLY A 851 -6.89 12.26 24.06
C GLY A 851 -7.94 12.76 23.07
N PHE A 852 -8.92 11.93 22.78
CA PHE A 852 -10.03 12.26 21.89
C PHE A 852 -10.97 13.32 22.49
N TYR A 853 -11.49 14.16 21.60
CA TYR A 853 -12.54 15.14 21.82
C TYR A 853 -13.66 14.85 20.83
N THR A 854 -14.90 14.89 21.30
CA THR A 854 -16.07 14.76 20.42
C THR A 854 -16.32 16.09 19.74
N VAL A 855 -16.46 16.05 18.41
CA VAL A 855 -16.72 17.20 17.55
C VAL A 855 -18.15 17.07 17.04
N VAL A 856 -18.98 18.07 17.31
CA VAL A 856 -20.36 18.13 16.82
C VAL A 856 -20.50 19.33 15.90
N PHE A 857 -20.68 19.07 14.61
CA PHE A 857 -21.10 20.06 13.63
C PHE A 857 -22.60 20.23 13.76
N HIS A 858 -23.03 21.44 14.13
CA HIS A 858 -24.43 21.77 14.36
C HIS A 858 -24.89 22.86 13.38
N SER A 859 -25.95 22.55 12.65
CA SER A 859 -26.56 23.44 11.68
C SER A 859 -27.99 23.76 12.07
N PHE A 860 -28.43 25.00 11.81
CA PHE A 860 -29.86 25.33 11.76
C PHE A 860 -30.21 26.31 10.65
N TYR A 861 -31.39 26.12 10.07
CA TYR A 861 -31.96 26.94 9.00
C TYR A 861 -33.43 27.27 9.30
N ASN A 862 -33.82 28.53 9.12
CA ASN A 862 -35.19 28.97 9.29
C ASN A 862 -35.94 28.90 7.96
N SER A 863 -36.71 27.83 7.76
CA SER A 863 -37.51 27.59 6.56
C SER A 863 -38.96 28.04 6.72
N SER A 864 -39.76 28.00 5.64
CA SER A 864 -41.21 28.27 5.70
C SER A 864 -42.01 27.25 6.51
N ILE A 865 -41.47 26.04 6.71
CA ILE A 865 -42.07 24.98 7.54
C ILE A 865 -41.53 25.00 8.98
N GLY A 866 -40.72 25.99 9.34
CA GLY A 866 -40.13 26.15 10.68
C GLY A 866 -38.61 26.02 10.69
N THR A 867 -38.01 26.17 11.88
CA THR A 867 -36.57 25.97 12.08
C THR A 867 -36.22 24.49 11.95
N GLN A 868 -35.28 24.18 11.07
CA GLN A 868 -34.74 22.85 10.88
C GLN A 868 -33.35 22.76 11.54
N TYR A 869 -33.02 21.61 12.13
CA TYR A 869 -31.75 21.35 12.81
C TYR A 869 -31.07 20.13 12.22
N GLY A 870 -29.75 20.18 12.11
CA GLY A 870 -28.91 19.08 11.63
C GLY A 870 -27.65 18.95 12.48
N ASN A 871 -27.22 17.71 12.71
CA ASN A 871 -26.01 17.41 13.47
C ASN A 871 -25.19 16.32 12.78
N TYR A 872 -23.87 16.49 12.76
CA TYR A 872 -22.90 15.45 12.44
C TYR A 872 -21.88 15.36 13.57
N THR A 873 -21.58 14.14 14.04
CA THR A 873 -20.68 13.90 15.18
C THR A 873 -19.49 13.06 14.75
N THR A 874 -18.28 13.46 15.14
CA THR A 874 -17.05 12.69 14.92
C THR A 874 -16.05 12.95 16.06
N GLN A 875 -14.80 12.50 15.92
CA GLN A 875 -13.74 12.72 16.91
C GLN A 875 -12.52 13.43 16.32
N LEU A 876 -11.91 14.26 17.16
CA LEU A 876 -10.60 14.88 16.95
C LEU A 876 -9.66 14.40 18.05
N TYR A 877 -8.52 13.83 17.67
CA TYR A 877 -7.48 13.47 18.64
C TYR A 877 -6.59 14.68 18.95
N ILE A 878 -6.50 15.05 20.22
CA ILE A 878 -5.48 16.00 20.68
C ILE A 878 -4.28 15.21 21.19
N SER A 879 -3.12 15.40 20.57
CA SER A 879 -1.87 14.72 20.92
C SER A 879 -1.11 15.46 22.03
N PRO A 880 -0.09 14.83 22.62
CA PRO A 880 0.96 15.54 23.35
C PRO A 880 1.66 16.60 22.48
N ALA A 881 2.44 17.47 23.12
CA ALA A 881 3.28 18.44 22.42
C ALA A 881 4.23 17.73 21.44
N PRO A 882 4.50 18.32 20.25
CA PRO A 882 5.32 17.69 19.23
C PRO A 882 6.77 17.50 19.72
N PRO A 883 7.39 16.34 19.47
CA PRO A 883 8.79 16.12 19.78
C PRO A 883 9.71 16.99 18.92
N LYS A 884 10.94 17.22 19.40
CA LYS A 884 11.99 17.84 18.57
C LYS A 884 12.53 16.81 17.59
N VAL A 885 12.55 17.17 16.31
CA VAL A 885 13.07 16.35 15.21
C VAL A 885 14.36 16.96 14.68
N ASP A 886 15.44 16.20 14.67
CA ASP A 886 16.69 16.56 14.00
C ASP A 886 16.83 15.70 12.74
N VAL A 887 16.69 16.32 11.56
CA VAL A 887 16.85 15.65 10.26
C VAL A 887 18.29 15.77 9.78
N LEU A 888 18.88 14.64 9.39
CA LEU A 888 20.27 14.53 8.98
C LEU A 888 20.35 13.85 7.61
N VAL A 889 21.07 14.47 6.69
CA VAL A 889 21.36 13.96 5.35
C VAL A 889 22.80 14.33 5.00
N LYS A 890 23.42 13.60 4.07
CA LYS A 890 24.75 13.95 3.58
C LYS A 890 24.71 15.34 2.93
N ALA A 891 25.65 16.22 3.29
CA ALA A 891 25.67 17.60 2.82
C ALA A 891 25.75 17.76 1.28
N LYS A 892 26.27 16.75 0.58
CA LYS A 892 26.37 16.71 -0.88
C LYS A 892 26.02 15.34 -1.44
N ALA A 893 25.25 15.32 -2.52
CA ALA A 893 24.93 14.15 -3.31
C ALA A 893 24.98 14.47 -4.81
N TYR A 894 24.89 13.44 -5.65
CA TYR A 894 24.87 13.55 -7.11
C TYR A 894 23.47 13.19 -7.64
N GLU A 895 23.08 13.70 -8.81
CA GLU A 895 21.84 13.28 -9.49
C GLU A 895 21.82 11.75 -9.63
N GLY A 896 20.68 11.09 -9.46
CA GLY A 896 20.60 9.63 -9.58
C GLY A 896 21.18 8.82 -8.40
N GLN A 897 21.90 9.47 -7.47
CA GLN A 897 22.49 8.83 -6.29
C GLN A 897 21.43 8.43 -5.28
N TRP A 898 21.65 7.29 -4.62
CA TRP A 898 20.90 6.92 -3.42
C TRP A 898 21.37 7.72 -2.21
N VAL A 899 20.44 8.44 -1.57
CA VAL A 899 20.66 9.21 -0.35
C VAL A 899 19.94 8.56 0.84
N TYR A 900 20.63 8.54 1.98
CA TYR A 900 20.05 8.16 3.25
C TYR A 900 19.59 9.40 3.99
N VAL A 901 18.32 9.39 4.40
CA VAL A 901 17.74 10.38 5.31
C VAL A 901 17.64 9.76 6.68
N TYR A 902 18.20 10.43 7.68
CA TYR A 902 18.09 10.06 9.08
C TYR A 902 17.25 11.09 9.81
N ALA A 903 16.36 10.66 10.70
CA ALA A 903 15.59 11.54 11.56
C ALA A 903 15.66 11.07 13.02
N LYS A 904 16.18 11.93 13.89
CA LYS A 904 16.22 11.69 15.33
C LYS A 904 15.04 12.38 15.99
N VAL A 905 14.08 11.59 16.46
CA VAL A 905 12.86 12.09 17.11
C VAL A 905 12.99 11.95 18.63
N ASN A 906 13.29 13.07 19.31
CA ASN A 906 13.53 13.07 20.74
C ASN A 906 12.21 13.09 21.52
N GLY A 907 11.97 12.08 22.36
CA GLY A 907 10.77 12.00 23.21
C GLY A 907 9.59 11.23 22.60
N LEU A 908 9.79 10.55 21.47
CA LEU A 908 8.78 9.67 20.89
C LEU A 908 8.62 8.39 21.72
N GLN A 909 7.40 8.10 22.15
CA GLN A 909 7.11 6.92 22.97
C GLN A 909 7.36 5.64 22.17
N ASN A 910 8.18 4.73 22.73
CA ASN A 910 8.55 3.45 22.12
C ASN A 910 9.18 3.52 20.73
N GLN A 911 9.48 4.73 20.22
CA GLN A 911 10.01 4.95 18.88
C GLN A 911 9.15 4.32 17.77
N THR A 912 7.83 4.43 17.92
CA THR A 912 6.84 3.93 16.95
C THR A 912 6.01 5.07 16.36
N GLY A 913 5.67 4.95 15.07
CA GLY A 913 4.99 5.96 14.28
C GLY A 913 5.05 5.66 12.79
N VAL A 914 4.36 6.48 12.00
CA VAL A 914 4.43 6.49 10.53
C VAL A 914 5.02 7.83 10.12
N LEU A 915 6.23 7.77 9.54
CA LEU A 915 6.99 8.94 9.12
C LEU A 915 7.34 8.80 7.64
N THR A 916 7.35 9.93 6.95
CA THR A 916 7.69 10.03 5.55
C THR A 916 8.67 11.17 5.36
N ALA A 917 9.68 10.97 4.50
CA ALA A 917 10.60 12.01 4.08
C ALA A 917 10.30 12.43 2.63
N THR A 918 10.04 13.71 2.43
CA THR A 918 9.83 14.35 1.14
C THR A 918 11.11 15.10 0.75
N ILE A 919 11.65 14.81 -0.42
CA ILE A 919 12.93 15.35 -0.89
C ILE A 919 12.70 16.12 -2.19
N ILE A 920 12.98 17.42 -2.17
CA ILE A 920 12.62 18.36 -3.25
C ILE A 920 13.69 19.45 -3.44
N PRO A 921 13.78 20.08 -4.63
CA PRO A 921 14.58 21.29 -4.79
C PRO A 921 14.07 22.42 -3.88
N GLU A 922 14.96 23.21 -3.29
CA GLU A 922 14.62 24.29 -2.33
C GLU A 922 13.72 25.38 -2.96
N SER A 923 13.73 25.52 -4.29
CA SER A 923 12.80 26.42 -5.00
C SER A 923 11.34 26.00 -4.86
N TYR A 924 11.05 24.74 -4.52
CA TYR A 924 9.72 24.19 -4.31
C TYR A 924 9.39 23.96 -2.82
N SER A 925 10.20 24.45 -1.88
CA SER A 925 9.98 24.27 -0.44
C SER A 925 8.60 24.75 0.03
N PHE A 926 8.10 25.85 -0.52
CA PHE A 926 6.75 26.35 -0.24
C PHE A 926 5.65 25.42 -0.78
N ASP A 927 5.96 24.66 -1.83
CA ASP A 927 5.05 23.70 -2.44
C ASP A 927 5.22 22.27 -1.86
N SER A 928 6.07 22.10 -0.84
CA SER A 928 6.37 20.78 -0.25
C SER A 928 5.13 20.04 0.26
N GLU A 929 4.17 20.79 0.78
CA GLU A 929 2.85 20.32 1.24
C GLU A 929 2.01 19.74 0.10
N PHE A 930 2.27 20.16 -1.15
CA PHE A 930 1.61 19.63 -2.34
C PHE A 930 2.31 18.38 -2.89
N PHE A 931 3.61 18.21 -2.66
CA PHE A 931 4.38 17.08 -3.22
C PHE A 931 4.57 15.91 -2.25
N GLY A 932 4.26 16.09 -0.96
CA GLY A 932 4.50 15.08 0.07
C GLY A 932 3.82 13.74 -0.20
N ALA A 933 2.64 13.76 -0.83
CA ALA A 933 1.94 12.53 -1.22
C ALA A 933 2.69 11.72 -2.28
N GLU A 934 3.36 12.35 -3.25
CA GLU A 934 4.00 11.64 -4.37
C GLU A 934 5.46 11.30 -4.12
N LEU A 935 6.18 12.25 -3.52
CA LEU A 935 7.63 12.18 -3.33
C LEU A 935 8.02 11.63 -1.97
N GLY A 936 7.04 11.44 -1.10
CA GLY A 936 7.24 10.93 0.23
C GLY A 936 7.81 9.51 0.21
N VAL A 937 8.93 9.31 0.90
CA VAL A 937 9.51 7.99 1.18
C VAL A 937 9.25 7.59 2.63
N PRO A 938 8.69 6.41 2.91
CA PRO A 938 8.52 5.93 4.27
C PRO A 938 9.86 5.80 5.01
N LEU A 939 9.90 6.28 6.26
CA LEU A 939 11.01 6.09 7.18
C LEU A 939 10.72 4.91 8.11
N GLN A 940 11.77 4.18 8.49
CA GLN A 940 11.69 3.11 9.49
C GLN A 940 12.60 3.37 10.67
N TYR A 941 12.21 2.95 11.87
CA TYR A 941 13.07 3.10 13.04
C TYR A 941 14.19 2.06 13.07
N ASN A 942 15.43 2.51 13.26
CA ASN A 942 16.59 1.65 13.50
C ASN A 942 17.01 1.74 14.97
N SER A 943 16.77 0.66 15.71
CA SER A 943 17.05 0.59 17.15
C SER A 943 18.54 0.62 17.50
N SER A 944 19.43 0.24 16.59
CA SER A 944 20.88 0.26 16.82
C SER A 944 21.47 1.67 16.72
N LEU A 945 20.91 2.49 15.82
CA LEU A 945 21.33 3.89 15.62
C LEU A 945 20.52 4.87 16.50
N GLY A 946 19.32 4.48 16.92
CA GLY A 946 18.40 5.37 17.65
C GLY A 946 17.77 6.43 16.73
N GLU A 947 17.64 6.11 15.44
CA GLU A 947 17.26 7.04 14.38
C GLU A 947 16.28 6.38 13.41
N TRP A 948 15.37 7.17 12.84
CA TRP A 948 14.53 6.78 11.71
C TRP A 948 15.31 6.93 10.41
N ILE A 949 15.19 5.98 9.50
CA ILE A 949 16.00 5.92 8.28
C ILE A 949 15.10 5.72 7.06
N GLY A 950 15.34 6.53 6.04
CA GLY A 950 14.73 6.42 4.73
C GLY A 950 15.78 6.41 3.65
N VAL A 951 15.45 5.80 2.52
CA VAL A 951 16.35 5.67 1.38
C VAL A 951 15.62 6.18 0.13
N TYR A 952 16.16 7.21 -0.49
CA TYR A 952 15.60 7.83 -1.69
C TYR A 952 16.65 7.89 -2.79
N ARG A 953 16.24 7.66 -4.04
CA ARG A 953 17.10 7.86 -5.20
C ARG A 953 16.80 9.21 -5.80
N LEU A 954 17.79 10.10 -5.84
CA LEU A 954 17.64 11.42 -6.45
C LEU A 954 17.24 11.28 -7.92
N PRO A 955 16.40 12.19 -8.44
CA PRO A 955 16.11 12.21 -9.87
C PRO A 955 17.36 12.59 -10.66
N SER A 956 17.36 12.17 -11.91
CA SER A 956 18.39 12.38 -12.92
C SER A 956 17.73 12.29 -14.29
N ILE A 957 18.49 12.60 -15.33
CA ILE A 957 18.04 12.43 -16.71
C ILE A 957 17.82 10.96 -17.12
N TYR A 958 18.07 9.98 -16.24
CA TYR A 958 18.06 8.55 -16.54
C TYR A 958 17.09 7.70 -15.70
N ASN A 959 16.45 8.27 -14.68
CA ASN A 959 15.41 7.59 -13.91
C ASN A 959 14.10 8.38 -14.04
N GLU A 960 13.01 7.64 -14.30
CA GLU A 960 11.66 8.20 -14.27
C GLU A 960 11.40 8.83 -12.89
N SER A 961 10.88 10.05 -12.90
CA SER A 961 10.46 10.78 -11.70
C SER A 961 9.41 11.81 -12.09
N ILE A 962 8.70 12.40 -11.13
CA ILE A 962 7.74 13.48 -11.42
C ILE A 962 8.37 14.73 -12.06
N TYR A 963 9.71 14.83 -12.05
CA TYR A 963 10.46 15.90 -12.69
C TYR A 963 10.81 15.59 -14.17
N GLU A 964 10.30 14.48 -14.71
CA GLU A 964 10.50 14.10 -16.10
C GLU A 964 10.02 15.19 -17.08
N GLY A 965 10.87 15.52 -18.07
CA GLY A 965 10.62 16.60 -19.03
C GLY A 965 11.07 17.99 -18.58
N LEU A 966 11.51 18.18 -17.33
CA LEU A 966 12.14 19.43 -16.90
C LEU A 966 13.60 19.54 -17.42
N PRO A 967 14.13 20.77 -17.63
CA PRO A 967 15.53 20.93 -18.03
C PRO A 967 16.48 20.34 -16.97
N PRO A 968 17.59 19.66 -17.35
CA PRO A 968 18.51 19.00 -16.41
C PRO A 968 19.05 19.94 -15.31
N SER A 969 19.15 21.24 -15.60
CA SER A 969 19.57 22.25 -14.62
C SER A 969 18.66 22.34 -13.37
N TYR A 970 17.44 21.83 -13.43
CA TYR A 970 16.50 21.80 -12.30
C TYR A 970 16.75 20.64 -11.33
N LEU A 971 17.58 19.66 -11.70
CA LEU A 971 17.89 18.49 -10.86
C LEU A 971 19.09 18.72 -9.94
N SER A 972 19.83 19.81 -10.14
CA SER A 972 21.02 20.20 -9.38
C SER A 972 20.82 21.52 -8.63
N GLY A 973 21.59 21.75 -7.56
CA GLY A 973 21.49 22.94 -6.71
C GLY A 973 21.10 22.61 -5.26
N PRO A 974 20.54 23.58 -4.52
CA PRO A 974 20.09 23.34 -3.15
C PRO A 974 18.77 22.55 -3.13
N TRP A 975 18.72 21.56 -2.25
CA TRP A 975 17.59 20.68 -2.02
C TRP A 975 17.24 20.66 -0.54
N GLU A 976 15.97 20.41 -0.24
CA GLU A 976 15.45 20.27 1.11
C GLU A 976 14.91 18.86 1.33
N VAL A 977 15.09 18.36 2.56
CA VAL A 977 14.47 17.14 3.06
C VAL A 977 13.52 17.54 4.18
N ILE A 978 12.25 17.17 4.03
CA ILE A 978 11.19 17.43 5.00
C ILE A 978 10.69 16.09 5.51
N VAL A 979 10.74 15.88 6.82
CA VAL A 979 10.22 14.69 7.50
C VAL A 979 8.91 15.07 8.18
N ALA A 980 7.83 14.39 7.81
CA ALA A 980 6.50 14.58 8.38
C ALA A 980 5.91 13.23 8.84
N GLY A 981 5.04 13.26 9.85
CA GLY A 981 4.37 12.05 10.30
C GLY A 981 3.70 12.16 11.65
N SER A 982 3.23 11.01 12.13
CA SER A 982 2.57 10.86 13.43
C SER A 982 3.16 9.71 14.22
N GLY A 983 3.48 9.95 15.49
CA GLY A 983 3.82 8.90 16.45
C GLY A 983 2.64 7.99 16.77
N SER A 984 2.93 6.83 17.36
CA SER A 984 1.91 5.88 17.86
C SER A 984 0.97 6.44 18.94
N ASN A 985 1.39 7.52 19.61
CA ASN A 985 0.58 8.28 20.56
C ASN A 985 -0.06 9.53 19.92
N GLY A 986 -0.09 9.59 18.58
CA GLY A 986 -0.58 10.70 17.78
C GLY A 986 0.29 11.95 17.79
N ALA A 987 1.48 11.96 18.37
CA ALA A 987 2.33 13.16 18.35
C ALA A 987 2.74 13.53 16.92
N ASN A 988 2.46 14.78 16.51
CA ASN A 988 2.86 15.29 15.20
C ASN A 988 4.39 15.43 15.13
N ILE A 989 4.99 14.95 14.06
CA ILE A 989 6.44 14.95 13.81
C ILE A 989 6.64 15.75 12.53
N VAL A 990 7.29 16.91 12.62
CA VAL A 990 7.68 17.72 11.45
C VAL A 990 9.10 18.25 11.69
N GLY A 991 9.99 18.08 10.72
CA GLY A 991 11.33 18.64 10.74
C GLY A 991 11.93 18.70 9.34
N ASN A 992 12.92 19.55 9.13
CA ASN A 992 13.56 19.72 7.83
C ASN A 992 15.07 19.97 7.93
N THR A 993 15.75 19.82 6.80
CA THR A 993 17.16 20.17 6.62
C THR A 993 17.48 20.34 5.13
N SER A 994 18.55 21.05 4.79
CA SER A 994 18.95 21.27 3.40
C SER A 994 20.29 20.61 3.07
N PHE A 995 20.46 20.22 1.80
CA PHE A 995 21.70 19.70 1.24
C PHE A 995 21.87 20.13 -0.22
N TYR A 996 22.98 19.76 -0.85
CA TYR A 996 23.29 20.17 -2.21
C TYR A 996 23.38 18.97 -3.16
N VAL A 997 22.70 19.05 -4.31
CA VAL A 997 22.79 18.07 -5.40
C VAL A 997 23.68 18.63 -6.49
N GLU A 998 24.75 17.90 -6.81
CA GLU A 998 25.71 18.25 -7.85
C GLU A 998 25.19 17.82 -9.25
N PRO A 999 25.53 18.55 -10.32
CA PRO A 999 24.96 18.37 -11.68
C PRO A 999 25.49 17.15 -12.46
N TYR A 1000 25.98 16.13 -11.74
CA TYR A 1000 26.50 14.92 -12.34
C TYR A 1000 25.59 13.76 -11.99
N THR A 1001 25.25 12.90 -12.95
CA THR A 1001 24.50 11.68 -12.68
C THR A 1001 25.41 10.57 -12.15
N ASP A 1002 25.11 10.03 -10.96
CA ASP A 1002 25.72 8.84 -10.39
C ASP A 1002 25.35 7.57 -11.18
N VAL A 1003 26.33 6.99 -11.86
CA VAL A 1003 26.20 5.72 -12.59
C VAL A 1003 26.78 4.53 -11.81
N GLY A 1004 27.22 4.75 -10.57
CA GLY A 1004 27.88 3.74 -9.75
C GLY A 1004 29.16 3.20 -10.40
N LYS A 1005 29.56 1.99 -10.02
CA LYS A 1005 30.66 1.28 -10.67
C LYS A 1005 30.22 0.79 -12.04
N VAL A 1006 30.98 1.14 -13.08
CA VAL A 1006 30.60 0.82 -14.45
C VAL A 1006 31.78 0.28 -15.25
N THR A 1007 31.49 -0.67 -16.15
CA THR A 1007 32.46 -1.22 -17.10
C THR A 1007 31.91 -1.03 -18.51
N ILE A 1008 32.68 -0.36 -19.36
CA ILE A 1008 32.34 0.02 -20.72
C ILE A 1008 33.20 -0.82 -21.67
N THR A 1009 32.53 -1.56 -22.54
CA THR A 1009 33.11 -2.47 -23.54
C THR A 1009 32.35 -2.31 -24.86
N PRO A 1010 32.91 -2.83 -25.98
CA PRO A 1010 32.22 -2.83 -27.27
C PRO A 1010 30.82 -3.48 -27.26
N THR A 1011 30.56 -4.39 -26.31
CA THR A 1011 29.27 -5.10 -26.20
C THR A 1011 28.20 -4.33 -25.42
N ASN A 1012 28.57 -3.23 -24.74
CA ASN A 1012 27.63 -2.41 -23.98
C ASN A 1012 27.74 -0.91 -24.28
N GLU A 1013 28.33 -0.54 -25.43
CA GLU A 1013 28.43 0.85 -25.93
C GLU A 1013 27.06 1.53 -26.10
N SER A 1014 25.96 0.79 -26.14
CA SER A 1014 24.60 1.34 -26.22
C SER A 1014 24.03 1.78 -24.86
N MET A 1015 24.85 1.88 -23.81
CA MET A 1015 24.42 2.40 -22.51
C MET A 1015 23.95 3.86 -22.63
N PRO A 1016 22.96 4.30 -21.84
CA PRO A 1016 22.28 5.58 -22.04
C PRO A 1016 23.18 6.82 -21.86
N PHE A 1017 24.34 6.69 -21.23
CA PHE A 1017 25.33 7.76 -21.06
C PHE A 1017 26.39 7.81 -22.18
N VAL A 1018 26.22 7.00 -23.23
CA VAL A 1018 27.14 6.92 -24.39
C VAL A 1018 26.42 7.45 -25.63
N ALA A 1019 26.57 8.74 -25.90
CA ALA A 1019 26.09 9.36 -27.13
C ALA A 1019 27.14 9.18 -28.24
N GLY A 1020 27.09 8.02 -28.91
CA GLY A 1020 28.13 7.63 -29.85
C GLY A 1020 29.38 7.17 -29.12
N ASN A 1021 30.47 7.95 -29.15
CA ASN A 1021 31.70 7.65 -28.42
C ASN A 1021 31.90 8.55 -27.19
N MET A 1022 30.89 9.33 -26.80
CA MET A 1022 31.02 10.39 -25.80
C MET A 1022 30.19 10.10 -24.54
N ILE A 1023 30.85 10.26 -23.40
CA ILE A 1023 30.37 10.17 -22.04
C ILE A 1023 30.43 11.58 -21.46
N SER A 1024 29.35 12.04 -20.83
CA SER A 1024 29.31 13.40 -20.29
C SER A 1024 28.34 13.53 -19.12
N GLY A 1025 28.71 14.38 -18.15
CA GLY A 1025 27.85 14.76 -17.04
C GLY A 1025 27.61 13.62 -16.04
N ILE A 1026 28.56 12.71 -15.87
CA ILE A 1026 28.40 11.59 -14.93
C ILE A 1026 29.38 11.63 -13.76
N TYR A 1027 28.93 11.10 -12.63
CA TYR A 1027 29.73 10.75 -11.49
C TYR A 1027 29.92 9.23 -11.45
N SER A 1028 31.17 8.77 -11.29
CA SER A 1028 31.45 7.35 -11.06
C SER A 1028 32.53 7.15 -10.00
N PRO A 1029 32.28 6.35 -8.94
CA PRO A 1029 33.33 5.97 -8.01
C PRO A 1029 34.41 5.10 -8.68
N GLU A 1030 34.04 4.29 -9.67
CA GLU A 1030 34.97 3.47 -10.45
C GLU A 1030 34.42 3.22 -11.84
N MET A 1031 35.16 3.65 -12.85
CA MET A 1031 34.84 3.45 -14.25
C MET A 1031 35.95 2.66 -14.92
N ILE A 1032 35.57 1.59 -15.63
CA ILE A 1032 36.49 0.76 -16.41
C ILE A 1032 36.13 0.92 -17.89
N ILE A 1033 37.09 1.29 -18.73
CA ILE A 1033 36.94 1.40 -20.17
C ILE A 1033 37.87 0.37 -20.80
N GLN A 1034 37.30 -0.62 -21.49
CA GLN A 1034 38.04 -1.76 -21.99
C GLN A 1034 37.76 -2.02 -23.47
N ASP A 1035 38.83 -2.24 -24.25
CA ASP A 1035 38.79 -2.60 -25.68
C ASP A 1035 38.05 -1.59 -26.58
N MET A 1036 38.07 -0.31 -26.19
CA MET A 1036 37.36 0.78 -26.87
C MET A 1036 38.26 1.53 -27.86
N ASN A 1037 37.84 1.61 -29.13
CA ASN A 1037 38.66 2.23 -30.19
C ASN A 1037 38.76 3.76 -30.11
N SER A 1038 37.75 4.44 -29.54
CA SER A 1038 37.72 5.88 -29.32
C SER A 1038 36.60 6.22 -28.33
N THR A 1039 36.92 6.78 -27.16
CA THR A 1039 35.94 7.22 -26.16
C THR A 1039 36.29 8.61 -25.65
N THR A 1040 35.31 9.49 -25.45
CA THR A 1040 35.50 10.84 -24.91
C THR A 1040 34.73 10.98 -23.62
N LEU A 1041 35.39 11.36 -22.53
CA LEU A 1041 34.80 11.78 -21.26
C LEU A 1041 34.82 13.30 -21.24
N THR A 1042 33.68 13.94 -21.00
CA THR A 1042 33.61 15.39 -20.93
C THR A 1042 32.71 15.91 -19.83
N GLY A 1043 33.28 16.70 -18.91
CA GLY A 1043 32.52 17.23 -17.78
C GLY A 1043 32.07 16.12 -16.83
N ASP A 1044 32.94 15.14 -16.58
CA ASP A 1044 32.66 13.99 -15.71
C ASP A 1044 33.44 14.11 -14.40
N THR A 1045 32.91 13.51 -13.34
CA THR A 1045 33.61 13.36 -12.05
C THR A 1045 33.86 11.88 -11.77
N VAL A 1046 35.12 11.43 -11.88
CA VAL A 1046 35.46 10.01 -11.70
C VAL A 1046 36.47 9.84 -10.57
N THR A 1047 36.17 9.00 -9.58
CA THR A 1047 37.15 8.76 -8.51
C THR A 1047 38.29 7.87 -9.01
N GLN A 1048 37.97 6.72 -9.60
CA GLN A 1048 38.95 5.83 -10.22
C GLN A 1048 38.58 5.53 -11.67
N LEU A 1049 39.45 5.90 -12.61
CA LEU A 1049 39.27 5.58 -14.02
C LEU A 1049 40.32 4.54 -14.45
N VAL A 1050 39.86 3.35 -14.82
CA VAL A 1050 40.68 2.26 -15.35
C VAL A 1050 40.49 2.21 -16.87
N ILE A 1051 41.59 2.23 -17.62
CA ILE A 1051 41.55 2.25 -19.09
C ILE A 1051 42.43 1.12 -19.61
N GLU A 1052 41.85 0.17 -20.33
CA GLU A 1052 42.54 -1.03 -20.80
C GLU A 1052 42.34 -1.20 -22.31
N ASN A 1053 43.43 -1.38 -23.06
CA ASN A 1053 43.43 -1.59 -24.51
C ASN A 1053 42.57 -0.56 -25.29
N SER A 1054 42.57 0.71 -24.85
CA SER A 1054 41.60 1.72 -25.33
C SER A 1054 42.24 3.04 -25.74
N ASN A 1055 41.55 3.82 -26.57
CA ASN A 1055 41.90 5.22 -26.84
C ASN A 1055 40.85 6.15 -26.22
N VAL A 1056 41.27 6.98 -25.25
CA VAL A 1056 40.35 7.80 -24.46
C VAL A 1056 40.77 9.28 -24.47
N THR A 1057 39.81 10.16 -24.72
CA THR A 1057 39.94 11.61 -24.53
C THR A 1057 39.17 12.02 -23.28
N ILE A 1058 39.72 12.91 -22.47
CA ILE A 1058 39.16 13.40 -21.22
C ILE A 1058 39.22 14.92 -21.28
N SER A 1059 38.08 15.60 -21.17
CA SER A 1059 38.03 17.06 -21.26
C SER A 1059 37.16 17.67 -20.19
N THR A 1060 37.59 18.76 -19.56
CA THR A 1060 36.79 19.48 -18.54
C THR A 1060 36.29 18.60 -17.38
N SER A 1061 36.98 17.47 -17.11
CA SER A 1061 36.56 16.48 -16.11
C SER A 1061 37.37 16.62 -14.82
N SER A 1062 36.87 16.06 -13.72
CA SER A 1062 37.59 15.95 -12.45
C SER A 1062 37.82 14.47 -12.13
N ILE A 1063 39.07 14.03 -12.12
CA ILE A 1063 39.40 12.61 -11.93
C ILE A 1063 40.40 12.43 -10.80
N VAL A 1064 40.07 11.65 -9.76
CA VAL A 1064 40.98 11.50 -8.61
C VAL A 1064 42.19 10.63 -8.96
N GLN A 1065 41.99 9.55 -9.70
CA GLN A 1065 43.06 8.66 -10.15
C GLN A 1065 42.73 8.01 -11.49
N ILE A 1066 43.73 7.92 -12.37
CA ILE A 1066 43.67 7.13 -13.62
C ILE A 1066 44.68 5.99 -13.56
N TYR A 1067 44.26 4.80 -13.98
CA TYR A 1067 45.09 3.63 -14.19
C TYR A 1067 44.92 3.14 -15.62
N ALA A 1068 45.97 3.20 -16.44
CA ALA A 1068 45.88 2.85 -17.85
C ALA A 1068 46.86 1.74 -18.24
N VAL A 1069 46.39 0.78 -19.02
CA VAL A 1069 47.16 -0.35 -19.55
C VAL A 1069 46.94 -0.46 -21.06
N ASN A 1070 48.01 -0.55 -21.85
CA ASN A 1070 47.96 -0.69 -23.32
C ASN A 1070 47.07 0.36 -24.02
N SER A 1071 47.05 1.60 -23.54
CA SER A 1071 46.03 2.59 -23.92
C SER A 1071 46.64 3.94 -24.30
N ASN A 1072 45.93 4.74 -25.11
CA ASN A 1072 46.32 6.14 -25.37
C ASN A 1072 45.30 7.09 -24.75
N ILE A 1073 45.78 8.06 -23.98
CA ILE A 1073 44.94 8.98 -23.23
C ILE A 1073 45.25 10.41 -23.64
N THR A 1074 44.23 11.21 -23.91
CA THR A 1074 44.33 12.67 -24.05
C THR A 1074 43.53 13.31 -22.93
N ILE A 1075 44.10 14.24 -22.19
CA ILE A 1075 43.47 14.96 -21.07
C ILE A 1075 43.60 16.46 -21.37
N THR A 1076 42.49 17.19 -21.24
CA THR A 1076 42.47 18.63 -21.51
C THR A 1076 41.59 19.38 -20.53
N SER A 1077 42.05 20.55 -20.07
CA SER A 1077 41.30 21.45 -19.16
C SER A 1077 40.65 20.73 -17.97
N SER A 1078 41.24 19.64 -17.49
CA SER A 1078 40.71 18.75 -16.46
C SER A 1078 41.52 18.86 -15.17
N SER A 1079 40.95 18.37 -14.07
CA SER A 1079 41.63 18.29 -12.78
C SER A 1079 41.92 16.85 -12.40
N LEU A 1080 43.12 16.60 -11.87
CA LEU A 1080 43.55 15.29 -11.40
C LEU A 1080 44.02 15.36 -9.94
N GLY A 1081 43.69 14.33 -9.15
CA GLY A 1081 44.35 14.07 -7.87
C GLY A 1081 43.47 14.03 -6.62
N GLY A 1082 44.10 13.92 -5.45
CA GLY A 1082 43.45 13.49 -4.20
C GLY A 1082 43.77 12.04 -3.83
N SER A 1083 44.76 11.42 -4.49
CA SER A 1083 45.19 10.05 -4.28
C SER A 1083 46.70 9.99 -4.06
N LYS A 1084 47.25 8.78 -3.83
CA LYS A 1084 48.70 8.62 -3.74
C LYS A 1084 49.39 8.94 -5.08
N VAL A 1085 48.81 8.49 -6.19
CA VAL A 1085 49.33 8.72 -7.55
C VAL A 1085 48.17 9.12 -8.46
N ALA A 1086 48.23 10.31 -9.05
CA ALA A 1086 47.15 10.80 -9.91
C ALA A 1086 47.03 10.02 -11.24
N LEU A 1087 48.15 9.67 -11.88
CA LEU A 1087 48.16 8.96 -13.16
C LEU A 1087 49.12 7.77 -13.12
N THR A 1088 48.60 6.55 -13.24
CA THR A 1088 49.41 5.33 -13.39
C THR A 1088 49.28 4.79 -14.81
N LEU A 1089 50.40 4.61 -15.52
CA LEU A 1089 50.42 4.25 -16.94
C LEU A 1089 51.34 3.05 -17.17
N VAL A 1090 50.82 1.97 -17.72
CA VAL A 1090 51.58 0.78 -18.10
C VAL A 1090 51.43 0.54 -19.59
N ASN A 1091 52.52 0.63 -20.36
CA ASN A 1091 52.49 0.53 -21.82
C ASN A 1091 51.43 1.46 -22.45
N SER A 1092 51.29 2.67 -21.92
CA SER A 1092 50.19 3.60 -22.25
C SER A 1092 50.68 5.04 -22.35
N ASP A 1093 50.31 5.76 -23.41
CA ASP A 1093 50.73 7.16 -23.58
C ASP A 1093 49.64 8.13 -23.10
N ALA A 1094 50.04 9.25 -22.50
CA ALA A 1094 49.14 10.30 -22.02
C ALA A 1094 49.54 11.69 -22.52
N TYR A 1095 48.57 12.46 -23.02
CA TYR A 1095 48.75 13.83 -23.51
C TYR A 1095 47.90 14.78 -22.68
N LEU A 1096 48.52 15.59 -21.82
CA LEU A 1096 47.87 16.54 -20.92
C LEU A 1096 48.03 17.98 -21.42
N SER A 1097 46.95 18.75 -21.45
CA SER A 1097 46.95 20.16 -21.89
C SER A 1097 46.00 21.04 -21.07
N GLN A 1098 46.53 22.10 -20.44
CA GLN A 1098 45.77 23.01 -19.57
C GLN A 1098 45.14 22.33 -18.35
N ASP A 1099 45.70 21.20 -17.91
CA ASP A 1099 45.20 20.43 -16.76
C ASP A 1099 45.81 20.89 -15.44
N VAL A 1100 45.15 20.52 -14.33
CA VAL A 1100 45.64 20.78 -12.97
C VAL A 1100 45.75 19.47 -12.21
N ILE A 1101 46.96 19.06 -11.85
CA ILE A 1101 47.20 17.92 -10.95
C ILE A 1101 47.47 18.49 -9.56
N SER A 1102 46.66 18.16 -8.56
CA SER A 1102 46.82 18.69 -7.21
C SER A 1102 46.53 17.64 -6.14
N SER A 1103 46.91 17.92 -4.89
CA SER A 1103 46.53 17.09 -3.73
C SER A 1103 46.94 15.62 -3.81
N SER A 1104 48.01 15.30 -4.55
CA SER A 1104 48.54 13.95 -4.70
C SER A 1104 49.99 13.86 -4.22
N GLU A 1105 50.40 12.69 -3.72
CA GLU A 1105 51.81 12.49 -3.33
C GLU A 1105 52.72 12.49 -4.57
N TYR A 1106 52.26 11.82 -5.64
CA TYR A 1106 52.92 11.75 -6.94
C TYR A 1106 51.93 12.11 -8.06
N ALA A 1107 52.38 12.86 -9.08
CA ALA A 1107 51.55 13.10 -10.26
C ALA A 1107 51.51 11.87 -11.19
N PHE A 1108 52.64 11.17 -11.35
CA PHE A 1108 52.78 10.06 -12.30
C PHE A 1108 53.40 8.79 -11.69
N ASN A 1109 53.01 7.64 -12.23
CA ASN A 1109 53.68 6.35 -12.10
C ASN A 1109 53.64 5.65 -13.45
N GLN A 1110 54.64 5.89 -14.27
CA GLN A 1110 54.71 5.47 -15.67
C GLN A 1110 55.67 4.30 -15.85
N SER A 1111 55.33 3.33 -16.71
CA SER A 1111 56.20 2.21 -17.08
C SER A 1111 56.00 1.85 -18.55
N SER A 1112 57.04 2.00 -19.36
CA SER A 1112 56.96 1.85 -20.83
C SER A 1112 55.90 2.75 -21.49
N SER A 1113 55.75 3.97 -20.98
CA SER A 1113 54.62 4.88 -21.21
C SER A 1113 55.14 6.30 -21.39
N MET A 1114 54.62 7.10 -22.32
CA MET A 1114 55.04 8.50 -22.50
C MET A 1114 53.99 9.48 -21.99
N VAL A 1115 54.41 10.52 -21.28
CA VAL A 1115 53.56 11.61 -20.77
C VAL A 1115 54.00 12.93 -21.37
N TYR A 1116 53.09 13.55 -22.11
CA TYR A 1116 53.27 14.86 -22.73
C TYR A 1116 52.46 15.91 -21.96
N MET A 1117 53.09 17.00 -21.54
CA MET A 1117 52.42 18.06 -20.77
C MET A 1117 52.55 19.41 -21.47
N LYS A 1118 51.43 20.13 -21.62
CA LYS A 1118 51.38 21.48 -22.18
C LYS A 1118 50.53 22.40 -21.28
N ALA A 1119 51.16 23.40 -20.66
CA ALA A 1119 50.46 24.31 -19.73
C ALA A 1119 49.73 23.59 -18.58
N VAL A 1120 50.29 22.48 -18.09
CA VAL A 1120 49.77 21.71 -16.96
C VAL A 1120 50.30 22.30 -15.65
N SER A 1121 49.43 22.53 -14.68
CA SER A 1121 49.82 22.91 -13.32
C SER A 1121 49.91 21.67 -12.46
N VAL A 1122 51.04 21.45 -11.77
CA VAL A 1122 51.24 20.28 -10.91
C VAL A 1122 51.63 20.74 -9.50
N ASP A 1123 50.77 20.46 -8.53
CA ASP A 1123 50.97 20.70 -7.09
C ASP A 1123 50.98 19.36 -6.33
N THR A 1124 52.16 18.73 -6.29
CA THR A 1124 52.39 17.40 -5.68
C THR A 1124 53.72 17.39 -4.92
N LYS A 1125 53.93 16.43 -4.01
CA LYS A 1125 55.20 16.34 -3.27
C LYS A 1125 56.38 15.99 -4.18
N THR A 1126 56.15 15.09 -5.12
CA THR A 1126 57.14 14.68 -6.13
C THR A 1126 56.43 14.45 -7.46
N LEU A 1127 57.07 14.79 -8.58
CA LEU A 1127 56.42 14.70 -9.88
C LEU A 1127 56.07 13.25 -10.29
N SER A 1128 56.95 12.28 -10.02
CA SER A 1128 56.72 10.86 -10.32
C SER A 1128 57.21 9.95 -9.20
N LEU A 1129 56.63 8.75 -9.11
CA LEU A 1129 57.08 7.66 -8.25
C LEU A 1129 58.45 7.10 -8.71
N ILE A 1130 58.80 7.30 -9.97
CA ILE A 1130 60.16 7.11 -10.50
C ILE A 1130 60.98 8.37 -10.18
N PRO A 1131 62.10 8.25 -9.46
CA PRO A 1131 62.96 9.41 -9.18
C PRO A 1131 63.50 10.03 -10.47
N ALA A 1132 63.52 11.37 -10.53
CA ALA A 1132 64.05 12.09 -11.67
C ALA A 1132 65.51 11.65 -11.98
N PRO A 1133 65.85 11.48 -13.26
CA PRO A 1133 67.18 11.07 -13.65
C PRO A 1133 68.23 12.11 -13.23
N THR A 1134 69.38 11.62 -12.80
CA THR A 1134 70.55 12.44 -12.47
C THR A 1134 71.54 12.41 -13.62
N PHE A 1135 72.07 13.58 -13.93
CA PHE A 1135 72.98 13.81 -15.04
C PHE A 1135 74.34 14.22 -14.49
N THR A 1136 75.39 13.51 -14.87
CA THR A 1136 76.75 13.81 -14.42
C THR A 1136 77.72 13.70 -15.59
N VAL A 1137 78.50 14.76 -15.84
CA VAL A 1137 79.64 14.68 -16.77
C VAL A 1137 80.77 13.92 -16.08
N LEU A 1138 81.16 12.78 -16.64
CA LEU A 1138 82.26 11.97 -16.10
C LEU A 1138 83.63 12.57 -16.44
N THR A 1139 83.70 13.36 -17.50
CA THR A 1139 84.90 14.05 -18.00
C THR A 1139 84.67 15.58 -18.06
N PRO A 1140 84.57 16.28 -16.92
CA PRO A 1140 84.18 17.69 -16.87
C PRO A 1140 85.22 18.65 -17.48
N ASN A 1141 86.47 18.21 -17.66
CA ASN A 1141 87.50 18.95 -18.37
C ASN A 1141 88.32 18.01 -19.27
N ILE A 1142 88.37 18.32 -20.57
CA ILE A 1142 89.02 17.51 -21.60
C ILE A 1142 90.38 18.13 -21.92
N THR A 1143 91.45 17.41 -21.58
CA THR A 1143 92.84 17.82 -21.82
C THR A 1143 93.60 16.90 -22.78
N THR A 1144 93.07 15.70 -23.07
CA THR A 1144 93.72 14.68 -23.94
C THR A 1144 92.78 13.72 -24.68
N GLN A 1145 91.47 13.74 -24.42
CA GLN A 1145 90.51 12.74 -24.94
C GLN A 1145 89.68 13.28 -26.13
N ASN A 1146 89.28 12.40 -27.04
CA ASN A 1146 88.44 12.74 -28.21
C ASN A 1146 86.95 12.39 -28.01
N GLU A 1147 86.51 12.22 -26.77
CA GLU A 1147 85.12 11.89 -26.44
C GLU A 1147 84.72 12.52 -25.10
N VAL A 1148 83.42 12.79 -24.94
CA VAL A 1148 82.80 13.23 -23.70
C VAL A 1148 81.90 12.13 -23.19
N ASN A 1149 82.10 11.73 -21.93
CA ASN A 1149 81.29 10.70 -21.30
C ASN A 1149 80.34 11.34 -20.27
N ILE A 1150 79.05 11.07 -20.42
CA ILE A 1150 78.00 11.55 -19.54
C ILE A 1150 77.32 10.34 -18.93
N SER A 1151 77.31 10.26 -17.60
CA SER A 1151 76.47 9.30 -16.90
C SER A 1151 75.10 9.91 -16.70
N VAL A 1152 74.08 9.24 -17.22
CA VAL A 1152 72.68 9.50 -16.87
C VAL A 1152 72.20 8.30 -16.07
N SER A 1153 71.91 8.51 -14.78
CA SER A 1153 71.37 7.47 -13.91
C SER A 1153 69.91 7.71 -13.58
N GLY A 1154 69.11 6.65 -13.65
CA GLY A 1154 67.66 6.64 -13.45
C GLY A 1154 67.08 5.32 -13.94
N GLN A 1155 65.83 5.06 -13.59
CA GLN A 1155 65.15 3.82 -13.96
C GLN A 1155 64.36 4.02 -15.26
N GLN A 1156 64.28 2.99 -16.10
CA GLN A 1156 63.46 2.98 -17.32
C GLN A 1156 63.77 4.09 -18.34
N LEU A 1157 65.00 4.61 -18.34
CA LEU A 1157 65.42 5.72 -19.20
C LEU A 1157 65.58 5.34 -20.69
N LYS A 1158 65.32 6.32 -21.54
CA LYS A 1158 65.63 6.35 -22.97
C LYS A 1158 66.26 7.70 -23.30
N VAL A 1159 67.38 7.70 -24.01
CA VAL A 1159 67.99 8.95 -24.50
C VAL A 1159 67.28 9.37 -25.78
N ILE A 1160 66.66 10.54 -25.77
CA ILE A 1160 65.85 11.10 -26.85
C ILE A 1160 66.75 11.87 -27.82
N ASN A 1161 67.55 12.79 -27.29
CA ASN A 1161 68.43 13.63 -28.09
C ASN A 1161 69.64 14.05 -27.25
N VAL A 1162 70.75 14.31 -27.93
CA VAL A 1162 71.95 14.85 -27.31
C VAL A 1162 72.49 15.94 -28.23
N THR A 1163 72.66 17.14 -27.70
CA THR A 1163 73.21 18.28 -28.45
C THR A 1163 74.38 18.89 -27.69
N ILE A 1164 75.35 19.43 -28.41
CA ILE A 1164 76.39 20.31 -27.86
C ILE A 1164 76.17 21.71 -28.42
N ASP A 1165 76.02 22.71 -27.56
CA ASP A 1165 75.67 24.09 -27.88
C ASP A 1165 74.49 24.17 -28.87
N ASP A 1166 73.43 23.42 -28.56
CA ASP A 1166 72.20 23.27 -29.36
C ASP A 1166 72.37 22.60 -30.75
N VAL A 1167 73.56 22.08 -31.07
CA VAL A 1167 73.80 21.31 -32.29
C VAL A 1167 73.69 19.81 -32.00
N PRO A 1168 72.79 19.06 -32.67
CA PRO A 1168 72.70 17.61 -32.52
C PRO A 1168 74.01 16.90 -32.84
N VAL A 1169 74.41 15.98 -31.97
CA VAL A 1169 75.64 15.21 -32.11
C VAL A 1169 75.34 13.73 -32.17
N THR A 1170 76.17 12.96 -32.89
CA THR A 1170 76.12 11.50 -32.81
C THR A 1170 76.68 11.04 -31.47
N TYR A 1171 76.09 10.03 -30.85
CA TYR A 1171 76.55 9.50 -29.58
C TYR A 1171 76.39 7.97 -29.53
N LYS A 1172 77.16 7.33 -28.66
CA LYS A 1172 77.04 5.91 -28.35
C LYS A 1172 76.48 5.74 -26.94
N LEU A 1173 75.47 4.89 -26.80
CA LEU A 1173 74.89 4.54 -25.52
C LEU A 1173 75.51 3.24 -25.00
N THR A 1174 76.03 3.29 -23.78
CA THR A 1174 76.51 2.10 -23.06
C THR A 1174 75.63 1.92 -21.82
N PRO A 1175 74.81 0.86 -21.74
CA PRO A 1175 73.98 0.61 -20.55
C PRO A 1175 74.83 0.39 -19.30
N THR A 1176 74.36 0.85 -18.15
CA THR A 1176 74.94 0.56 -16.83
C THR A 1176 73.88 -0.05 -15.91
N SER A 1177 74.28 -0.52 -14.73
CA SER A 1177 73.35 -1.07 -13.73
C SER A 1177 72.34 -0.05 -13.19
N SER A 1178 72.54 1.25 -13.45
CA SER A 1178 71.71 2.33 -12.94
C SER A 1178 71.29 3.36 -14.00
N GLY A 1179 71.49 3.10 -15.31
CA GLY A 1179 71.14 4.01 -16.40
C GLY A 1179 72.00 3.82 -17.66
N TYR A 1180 72.54 4.90 -18.22
CA TYR A 1180 73.40 4.88 -19.40
C TYR A 1180 74.63 5.77 -19.22
N VAL A 1181 75.74 5.37 -19.83
CA VAL A 1181 76.81 6.28 -20.19
C VAL A 1181 76.65 6.66 -21.66
N ILE A 1182 76.47 7.95 -21.90
CA ILE A 1182 76.41 8.55 -23.23
C ILE A 1182 77.83 8.99 -23.57
N THR A 1183 78.41 8.37 -24.59
CA THR A 1183 79.73 8.70 -25.12
C THR A 1183 79.55 9.50 -26.39
N ILE A 1184 79.92 10.77 -26.36
CA ILE A 1184 79.81 11.70 -27.49
C ILE A 1184 81.22 11.87 -28.09
N PRO A 1185 81.46 11.56 -29.37
CA PRO A 1185 82.72 11.89 -30.03
C PRO A 1185 82.90 13.41 -30.06
N PHE A 1186 84.02 13.89 -29.51
CA PHE A 1186 84.34 15.31 -29.40
C PHE A 1186 85.84 15.51 -29.63
N ASN A 1187 86.22 16.01 -30.81
CA ASN A 1187 87.62 16.15 -31.20
C ASN A 1187 88.27 17.38 -30.55
N SER A 1188 88.70 17.22 -29.29
CA SER A 1188 89.29 18.27 -28.45
C SER A 1188 90.46 19.02 -29.08
N SER A 1189 91.20 18.41 -30.01
CA SER A 1189 92.32 19.03 -30.74
C SER A 1189 91.91 19.97 -31.89
N SER A 1190 90.65 19.93 -32.31
CA SER A 1190 90.13 20.73 -33.42
C SER A 1190 89.06 21.73 -33.01
N THR A 1191 88.44 21.52 -31.84
CA THR A 1191 87.43 22.41 -31.26
C THR A 1191 88.12 23.44 -30.34
N PRO A 1192 87.77 24.74 -30.37
CA PRO A 1192 88.39 25.75 -29.50
C PRO A 1192 88.31 25.42 -28.01
N ASP A 1193 89.22 25.97 -27.22
CA ASP A 1193 89.13 25.87 -25.75
C ASP A 1193 88.00 26.76 -25.22
N GLY A 1194 87.32 26.28 -24.17
CA GLY A 1194 86.16 26.95 -23.60
C GLY A 1194 85.14 26.00 -22.99
N ALA A 1195 84.08 26.57 -22.43
CA ALA A 1195 82.93 25.84 -21.90
C ALA A 1195 82.00 25.46 -23.07
N TYR A 1196 81.58 24.20 -23.10
CA TYR A 1196 80.57 23.67 -24.02
C TYR A 1196 79.39 23.17 -23.20
N VAL A 1197 78.18 23.50 -23.63
CA VAL A 1197 76.95 23.08 -22.97
C VAL A 1197 76.38 21.86 -23.69
N ILE A 1198 76.15 20.80 -22.95
CA ILE A 1198 75.47 19.61 -23.45
C ILE A 1198 74.03 19.64 -22.96
N HIS A 1199 73.10 19.53 -23.90
CA HIS A 1199 71.72 19.20 -23.58
C HIS A 1199 71.50 17.72 -23.85
N VAL A 1200 71.22 16.97 -22.79
CA VAL A 1200 70.82 15.58 -22.89
C VAL A 1200 69.34 15.51 -22.59
N ASP A 1201 68.55 15.24 -23.63
CA ASP A 1201 67.13 14.97 -23.48
C ASP A 1201 66.96 13.47 -23.25
N VAL A 1202 66.48 13.10 -22.06
CA VAL A 1202 66.14 11.71 -21.72
C VAL A 1202 64.69 11.63 -21.28
N SER A 1203 64.11 10.46 -21.46
CA SER A 1203 62.78 10.20 -20.95
C SER A 1203 62.71 8.85 -20.25
N ASP A 1204 62.12 8.82 -19.06
CA ASP A 1204 61.64 7.60 -18.40
C ASP A 1204 60.13 7.40 -18.61
N GLY A 1205 59.58 8.13 -19.59
CA GLY A 1205 58.17 8.38 -19.76
C GLY A 1205 57.77 9.83 -19.44
N LEU A 1206 58.51 10.53 -18.59
CA LEU A 1206 58.50 12.00 -18.52
C LEU A 1206 59.75 12.54 -19.21
N SER A 1207 59.70 13.72 -19.84
CA SER A 1207 60.86 14.29 -20.53
C SER A 1207 61.72 15.11 -19.56
N TYR A 1208 63.02 14.83 -19.53
CA TYR A 1208 64.00 15.49 -18.69
C TYR A 1208 65.16 15.98 -19.53
N ILE A 1209 65.47 17.27 -19.38
CA ILE A 1209 66.61 17.89 -20.05
C ILE A 1209 67.72 18.08 -19.03
N GLY A 1210 68.79 17.31 -19.18
CA GLY A 1210 70.03 17.49 -18.45
C GLY A 1210 70.90 18.53 -19.13
N ASN A 1211 71.01 19.71 -18.52
CA ASN A 1211 71.92 20.76 -18.96
C ASN A 1211 73.24 20.63 -18.22
N LEU A 1212 74.26 20.19 -18.93
CA LEU A 1212 75.57 19.90 -18.38
C LEU A 1212 76.63 20.75 -19.06
N THR A 1213 77.69 21.11 -18.34
CA THR A 1213 78.81 21.85 -18.91
C THR A 1213 80.08 21.04 -18.78
N PHE A 1214 80.85 20.95 -19.86
CA PHE A 1214 82.22 20.46 -19.83
C PHE A 1214 83.15 21.48 -20.49
N TYR A 1215 84.42 21.45 -20.13
CA TYR A 1215 85.43 22.36 -20.67
C TYR A 1215 86.35 21.61 -21.62
N ASN A 1216 86.66 22.21 -22.76
CA ASN A 1216 87.82 21.83 -23.55
C ASN A 1216 88.99 22.74 -23.13
N SER A 1217 90.07 22.17 -22.61
CA SER A 1217 91.29 22.89 -22.25
C SER A 1217 92.53 22.27 -22.91
N TYR A 1218 92.31 21.60 -24.04
CA TYR A 1218 93.35 20.87 -24.77
C TYR A 1218 94.45 21.82 -25.27
N HIS A 1219 94.10 22.98 -25.84
CA HIS A 1219 95.07 23.89 -26.43
C HIS A 1219 95.89 24.65 -25.37
N ASP A 1220 95.25 25.11 -24.29
CA ASP A 1220 95.88 25.76 -23.14
C ASP A 1220 96.84 24.80 -22.42
N PHE A 1221 96.47 23.53 -22.29
CA PHE A 1221 97.34 22.49 -21.73
C PHE A 1221 98.59 22.24 -22.61
N VAL A 1222 98.45 22.28 -23.94
CA VAL A 1222 99.56 22.17 -24.90
C VAL A 1222 100.46 23.42 -24.88
N ILE A 1223 99.88 24.62 -24.79
CA ILE A 1223 100.61 25.91 -24.73
C ILE A 1223 101.37 26.07 -23.40
N SER A 1224 100.76 25.69 -22.28
CA SER A 1224 101.38 25.66 -20.94
C SER A 1224 102.68 24.84 -20.91
N ASN A 1225 102.66 23.64 -21.50
CA ASN A 1225 103.84 22.78 -21.62
C ASN A 1225 104.93 23.38 -22.54
N ALA A 1226 104.55 24.08 -23.60
CA ALA A 1226 105.50 24.75 -24.50
C ALA A 1226 106.17 25.98 -23.84
N VAL A 1227 105.42 26.78 -23.09
CA VAL A 1227 105.92 27.96 -22.35
C VAL A 1227 106.91 27.54 -21.25
N HIS A 1228 106.67 26.44 -20.53
CA HIS A 1228 107.59 25.94 -19.50
C HIS A 1228 108.97 25.51 -20.05
N SER A 1229 109.03 25.07 -21.32
CA SER A 1229 110.28 24.74 -22.02
C SER A 1229 111.08 25.96 -22.52
N LEU A 1230 110.39 27.10 -22.75
CA LEU A 1230 111.01 28.35 -23.22
C LEU A 1230 111.63 29.16 -22.06
N THR A 1231 111.01 29.17 -20.87
CA THR A 1231 111.49 29.90 -19.69
C THR A 1231 112.79 29.36 -19.12
N THR A 1232 113.07 28.06 -19.30
CA THR A 1232 114.32 27.40 -18.89
C THR A 1232 115.49 27.73 -19.81
N SER A 1233 115.23 28.12 -21.07
CA SER A 1233 116.27 28.48 -22.05
C SER A 1233 116.70 29.95 -21.95
N LEU A 1234 115.78 30.85 -21.54
CA LEU A 1234 115.99 32.29 -21.49
C LEU A 1234 116.85 32.78 -20.29
N SER A 1235 116.90 32.02 -19.19
CA SER A 1235 117.68 32.35 -17.99
C SER A 1235 119.20 32.19 -18.15
N SER A 1236 119.65 31.53 -19.22
CA SER A 1236 121.07 31.26 -19.51
C SER A 1236 121.82 32.39 -20.26
N LEU A 1237 121.11 33.42 -20.73
CA LEU A 1237 121.65 34.46 -21.64
C LEU A 1237 121.91 35.82 -20.98
N SER A 1238 121.58 36.02 -19.69
CA SER A 1238 121.61 37.33 -19.01
C SER A 1238 122.99 37.82 -18.53
N GLY A 1239 124.08 37.05 -18.76
CA GLY A 1239 125.42 37.36 -18.26
C GLY A 1239 126.40 38.01 -19.25
N LYS A 1240 126.03 38.16 -20.52
CA LYS A 1240 126.91 38.70 -21.57
C LYS A 1240 126.05 39.38 -22.62
N VAL A 1241 126.01 40.72 -22.66
CA VAL A 1241 125.77 41.58 -23.85
C VAL A 1241 125.44 43.02 -23.41
N ASN A 1242 126.06 44.01 -24.08
CA ASN A 1242 125.99 45.44 -23.77
C ASN A 1242 124.70 46.12 -24.29
N VAL A 1243 124.28 47.21 -23.63
CA VAL A 1243 122.98 47.90 -23.77
C VAL A 1243 122.61 48.34 -25.20
N SER A 1244 123.56 48.44 -26.14
CA SER A 1244 123.27 48.74 -27.55
C SER A 1244 122.68 47.57 -28.34
N GLU A 1245 122.88 46.31 -27.92
CA GLU A 1245 122.27 45.11 -28.54
C GLU A 1245 120.90 44.77 -27.92
N TYR A 1246 120.63 45.26 -26.71
CA TYR A 1246 119.33 45.09 -26.03
C TYR A 1246 118.19 45.82 -26.77
N LEU A 1247 118.48 47.00 -27.34
CA LEU A 1247 117.52 47.78 -28.14
C LEU A 1247 117.26 47.16 -29.52
N SER A 1248 118.22 46.43 -30.09
CA SER A 1248 118.07 45.72 -31.38
C SER A 1248 117.24 44.44 -31.24
N ILE A 1249 117.34 43.74 -30.10
CA ILE A 1249 116.54 42.55 -29.79
C ILE A 1249 115.09 42.93 -29.44
N VAL A 1250 114.87 44.02 -28.69
CA VAL A 1250 113.51 44.52 -28.41
C VAL A 1250 112.81 45.00 -29.69
N ALA A 1251 113.52 45.62 -30.63
CA ALA A 1251 112.97 46.01 -31.93
C ALA A 1251 112.61 44.80 -32.82
N LEU A 1252 113.39 43.71 -32.77
CA LEU A 1252 113.11 42.47 -33.49
C LEU A 1252 111.92 41.70 -32.90
N VAL A 1253 111.77 41.70 -31.57
CA VAL A 1253 110.65 41.07 -30.86
C VAL A 1253 109.34 41.83 -31.10
N ILE A 1254 109.35 43.16 -31.13
CA ILE A 1254 108.18 43.98 -31.48
C ILE A 1254 107.79 43.77 -32.96
N ALA A 1255 108.77 43.60 -33.87
CA ALA A 1255 108.52 43.31 -35.28
C ALA A 1255 107.90 41.91 -35.50
N ILE A 1256 108.30 40.89 -34.72
CA ILE A 1256 107.71 39.54 -34.81
C ILE A 1256 106.29 39.51 -34.22
N ILE A 1257 106.03 40.24 -33.13
CA ILE A 1257 104.69 40.36 -32.54
C ILE A 1257 103.71 41.08 -33.49
N ALA A 1258 104.19 42.10 -34.23
CA ALA A 1258 103.38 42.81 -35.23
C ALA A 1258 103.00 41.93 -36.44
N VAL A 1259 103.88 41.01 -36.87
CA VAL A 1259 103.62 40.09 -38.00
C VAL A 1259 102.62 38.99 -37.62
N ILE A 1260 102.64 38.53 -36.37
CA ILE A 1260 101.70 37.50 -35.87
C ILE A 1260 100.28 38.07 -35.69
N LEU A 1261 100.15 39.34 -35.28
CA LEU A 1261 98.85 40.01 -35.09
C LEU A 1261 98.13 40.37 -36.41
N ILE A 1262 98.86 40.49 -37.52
CA ILE A 1262 98.29 40.83 -38.84
C ILE A 1262 97.66 39.61 -39.54
N PHE A 1263 98.07 38.38 -39.21
CA PHE A 1263 97.58 37.16 -39.88
C PHE A 1263 96.32 36.52 -39.27
N VAL A 1264 95.79 37.03 -38.14
CA VAL A 1264 94.69 36.35 -37.42
C VAL A 1264 93.37 37.16 -37.40
N ARG A 1265 93.33 38.38 -37.93
CA ARG A 1265 92.07 39.14 -38.09
C ARG A 1265 91.76 39.46 -39.55
N GLY A 1266 91.24 38.48 -40.27
CA GLY A 1266 90.71 38.65 -41.62
C GLY A 1266 89.73 37.54 -42.02
N GLY A 1267 88.46 37.65 -41.61
CA GLY A 1267 87.36 36.82 -42.10
C GLY A 1267 86.14 36.82 -41.18
N LYS A 1268 85.14 37.66 -41.47
CA LYS A 1268 83.87 37.72 -40.75
C LYS A 1268 83.08 36.40 -40.89
N LYS A 1269 82.69 35.80 -39.76
CA LYS A 1269 81.36 35.20 -39.52
C LYS A 1269 81.19 34.94 -38.03
#